data_AF-A0A3D4NP19-F1
#
_entry.id   AF-A0A3D4NP19-F1
#
_cell.length_a   1.000
_cell.length_b   1.000
_cell.length_c   1.000
_cell.angle_alpha   90.00
_cell.angle_beta   90.00
_cell.angle_gamma   90.00
#
_symmetry.space_group_name_H-M   'P 1'
#
loop_
_entity.id
_entity.type
_entity.pdbx_description
1 polymer ?
#
loop_
_entity_poly.entity_id
_entity_poly.type
_entity_poly.pdbx_seq_one_letter_code
_entity_poly.pdbx_strand_id
1 'polypeptide(L)'
;MIRNDGGHSARPGPLDRLSLLFNRLRSPESRARKLFPDHTDDQIGDFIESLGVDVRGGFTRRETEYKTLKAELKAWIRQSSTASTAGTANGWAQQTANNIKRSWRQPTGDVLWLELGNGTLPALKADFSHVRRLNLESVTWSGSANTFLSGFSGLEHLTVNRSTLDTLPAAIAKMRDLKTLDLSSNRIALNEQTAAKLSALGTVQNLDLSGNPLGETPDFSGMSELKTLNLSNAQLEQWPTGLQNQTRLKLLDLRNNRLIEVPAAILNPSVDQFEAIARINSITLFEGNSFPANYWKKLEVYWRRVAADHPELNTNALPGAFRLDSEMPEVASVQRVYPNKNAQEAREFFIGMGDEAEARLARRVQELDLLETQLDTYIANSQPDSSTVNTPAKIQARRVARIIKGCWRQDSGEMLRLPSINGPLPALAVDFSHVKSLNLNAVTWSAASDTFLSNFPNLEHLSITQSGIEKLPGEIGAMDKLNNLNLSMNRIALDEQSAATLSAMSHLTAINLSDNPTLTLPPDFSTMSGLEYLLLRNTGINQWATGLQDKTALKVFDLRDNRLNEVPQAFLDPAPEQLLTIAQINRATALDGNNFPSDYWRKFDDYWRRLNRVHPELLSSYHHVIFDSDNSQAQRYRRLFPGKDIKACREYLWSLEGDTAATKLNSLEQEFSVLRSQLDAWVFSGGGNRGGYVRANQLAVNVQTRPDRVTASDRILSCWRRETPQKLAYDRTPIGLELDLSGLRLPSLPDIDVDFSHVGSLKLSNMDLSTSPEGFLTRFRHVRWLDLSRNQLRELPPALGEMNGLTRLFLQKNQISLTADTARVLSERTTLRALWLHENPRLGIAPDFSRIIDLRSVDLANTGIDTFPSGLADQPLLDTVNLSNNRITQIPDSVIAPPDDRLVHTVRVNNVTNITDNPLSAATHTRLTQYNDRLIAAETPLTGWRNLVDTARGHAPVVIRTPTDDPMARWTTGLSADQVSARRIQWQTLRAQQRSGGLFNTLERLLDVPSGHHDLQRRVWKLIDSITENNPESERLRKEVFDRAGEAACCDRAAFTFTNLEILTMAHDARIQARDHAQGPQLSALSKALFRLHEVDKIASADIAQREARIIESRGPQGAEALPAPHVPEEVEIRLFYRHGLKDRLQLPGQPERMGFAQLAKVSKARLDAAYEKVIALDNSPEEFQALVSREFWQEFITNKYQKKLEKERQPFQDRQAALDDAYKAKTLSFDDYDTQSKELQAPLAIQEAELIETLTRQELAKYSARDAGEEVASESE
;
A
#
# COMPACT_ATOMS: atom_id res chain seq x y z
N MET A 1 -19.75 55.98 -26.69
CA MET A 1 -18.38 55.42 -26.74
C MET A 1 -18.51 53.93 -26.42
N ILE A 2 -18.71 53.03 -27.40
CA ILE A 2 -17.72 52.37 -28.28
C ILE A 2 -16.75 51.52 -27.42
N ARG A 3 -16.63 50.17 -27.45
CA ARG A 3 -16.57 49.11 -28.51
C ARG A 3 -16.83 47.71 -27.84
N ASN A 4 -17.61 46.80 -28.43
CA ASN A 4 -17.25 45.62 -29.28
C ASN A 4 -16.37 44.54 -28.59
N ASP A 5 -16.46 43.22 -28.78
CA ASP A 5 -17.11 42.25 -29.70
C ASP A 5 -17.14 40.91 -28.91
N GLY A 6 -18.04 39.93 -29.10
CA GLY A 6 -18.22 39.12 -30.29
C GLY A 6 -18.70 37.71 -29.89
N GLY A 7 -19.84 37.28 -30.41
CA GLY A 7 -20.32 35.91 -30.27
C GLY A 7 -19.46 34.93 -31.07
N HIS A 8 -19.06 33.82 -30.45
CA HIS A 8 -18.52 32.66 -31.16
C HIS A 8 -19.40 31.45 -30.89
N SER A 9 -20.24 31.12 -31.87
CA SER A 9 -20.79 29.77 -32.04
C SER A 9 -19.61 28.81 -32.22
N ALA A 10 -19.30 28.00 -31.21
CA ALA A 10 -18.30 26.97 -31.31
C ALA A 10 -18.72 25.94 -32.37
N ARG A 11 -18.03 25.94 -33.53
CA ARG A 11 -18.12 24.82 -34.48
C ARG A 11 -17.67 23.53 -33.77
N PRO A 12 -18.37 22.40 -33.95
CA PRO A 12 -17.95 21.13 -33.35
C PRO A 12 -16.55 20.76 -33.82
N GLY A 13 -15.67 20.41 -32.88
CA GLY A 13 -14.28 20.06 -33.16
C GLY A 13 -14.15 18.80 -34.04
N PRO A 14 -12.98 18.55 -34.64
CA PRO A 14 -12.75 17.43 -35.55
C PRO A 14 -13.08 16.06 -34.93
N LEU A 15 -12.93 15.89 -33.60
CA LEU A 15 -13.29 14.67 -32.86
C LEU A 15 -14.82 14.44 -32.75
N ASP A 16 -15.63 15.50 -32.66
CA ASP A 16 -17.10 15.40 -32.64
C ASP A 16 -17.66 15.08 -34.04
N ARG A 17 -17.02 15.59 -35.10
CA ARG A 17 -17.35 15.23 -36.50
C ARG A 17 -16.96 13.79 -36.82
N LEU A 18 -15.81 13.32 -36.33
CA LEU A 18 -15.38 11.93 -36.46
C LEU A 18 -16.30 10.97 -35.69
N SER A 19 -16.71 11.29 -34.46
CA SER A 19 -17.61 10.43 -33.69
C SER A 19 -19.03 10.36 -34.27
N LEU A 20 -19.52 11.43 -34.91
CA LEU A 20 -20.77 11.41 -35.70
C LEU A 20 -20.65 10.57 -36.99
N LEU A 21 -19.48 10.58 -37.66
CA LEU A 21 -19.20 9.72 -38.82
C LEU A 21 -19.03 8.24 -38.43
N PHE A 22 -18.35 7.95 -37.32
CA PHE A 22 -18.19 6.59 -36.80
C PHE A 22 -19.49 6.00 -36.26
N ASN A 23 -20.37 6.80 -35.65
CA ASN A 23 -21.70 6.35 -35.21
C ASN A 23 -22.64 6.04 -36.39
N ARG A 24 -22.42 6.60 -37.59
CA ARG A 24 -23.16 6.25 -38.82
C ARG A 24 -22.79 4.87 -39.39
N LEU A 25 -21.63 4.33 -39.02
CA LEU A 25 -21.10 3.05 -39.50
C LEU A 25 -21.28 1.88 -38.51
N ARG A 26 -21.81 2.11 -37.30
CA ARG A 26 -22.00 1.08 -36.26
C ARG A 26 -23.37 0.43 -36.35
N SER A 27 -23.44 -0.89 -36.14
CA SER A 27 -24.71 -1.61 -36.02
C SER A 27 -25.52 -1.12 -34.81
N PRO A 28 -26.86 -1.25 -34.83
CA PRO A 28 -27.71 -0.98 -33.67
C PRO A 28 -27.26 -1.71 -32.40
N GLU A 29 -26.80 -2.98 -32.49
CA GLU A 29 -26.31 -3.70 -31.30
C GLU A 29 -25.01 -3.08 -30.74
N SER A 30 -24.11 -2.62 -31.61
CA SER A 30 -22.87 -1.95 -31.18
C SER A 30 -23.15 -0.61 -30.47
N ARG A 31 -24.19 0.11 -30.89
CA ARG A 31 -24.64 1.35 -30.22
C ARG A 31 -25.32 1.05 -28.88
N ALA A 32 -26.15 0.00 -28.83
CA ALA A 32 -26.76 -0.49 -27.60
C ALA A 32 -25.72 -0.93 -26.56
N ARG A 33 -24.76 -1.79 -26.93
CA ARG A 33 -23.65 -2.23 -26.06
C ARG A 33 -22.81 -1.08 -25.51
N LYS A 34 -22.73 0.05 -26.22
CA LYS A 34 -22.01 1.25 -25.75
C LYS A 34 -22.80 2.05 -24.71
N LEU A 35 -24.12 2.11 -24.85
CA LEU A 35 -25.01 2.76 -23.88
C LEU A 35 -25.19 1.91 -22.63
N PHE A 36 -25.33 0.60 -22.83
CA PHE A 36 -25.70 -0.41 -21.85
C PHE A 36 -24.66 -1.55 -21.86
N PRO A 37 -23.45 -1.32 -21.33
CA PRO A 37 -22.37 -2.30 -21.39
C PRO A 37 -22.64 -3.58 -20.58
N ASP A 38 -23.61 -3.54 -19.66
CA ASP A 38 -23.93 -4.62 -18.73
C ASP A 38 -25.17 -5.44 -19.16
N HIS A 39 -25.77 -5.14 -20.32
CA HIS A 39 -26.95 -5.87 -20.80
C HIS A 39 -26.57 -7.17 -21.54
N THR A 40 -27.38 -8.21 -21.37
CA THR A 40 -27.26 -9.44 -22.17
C THR A 40 -27.70 -9.20 -23.61
N ASP A 41 -27.32 -10.10 -24.52
CA ASP A 41 -27.68 -9.97 -25.94
C ASP A 41 -29.20 -9.99 -26.15
N ASP A 42 -29.95 -10.76 -25.35
CA ASP A 42 -31.41 -10.78 -25.36
C ASP A 42 -32.00 -9.42 -24.89
N GLN A 43 -31.46 -8.84 -23.82
CA GLN A 43 -31.88 -7.53 -23.32
C GLN A 43 -31.55 -6.40 -24.31
N ILE A 44 -30.47 -6.54 -25.07
CA ILE A 44 -30.11 -5.61 -26.15
C ILE A 44 -31.07 -5.77 -27.33
N GLY A 45 -31.48 -7.00 -27.65
CA GLY A 45 -32.52 -7.31 -28.64
C GLY A 45 -33.86 -6.67 -28.27
N ASP A 46 -34.37 -6.97 -27.07
CA ASP A 46 -35.63 -6.42 -26.55
C ASP A 46 -35.62 -4.88 -26.53
N PHE A 47 -34.48 -4.29 -26.16
CA PHE A 47 -34.31 -2.84 -26.18
C PHE A 47 -34.37 -2.28 -27.60
N ILE A 48 -33.71 -2.91 -28.57
CA ILE A 48 -33.74 -2.48 -29.98
C ILE A 48 -35.16 -2.57 -30.54
N GLU A 49 -35.91 -3.63 -30.19
CA GLU A 49 -37.32 -3.79 -30.57
C GLU A 49 -38.20 -2.70 -29.93
N SER A 50 -37.95 -2.35 -28.67
CA SER A 50 -38.70 -1.30 -27.95
C SER A 50 -38.57 0.10 -28.57
N LEU A 51 -37.54 0.35 -29.38
CA LEU A 51 -37.33 1.64 -30.07
C LEU A 51 -38.24 1.82 -31.30
N GLY A 52 -38.96 0.78 -31.72
CA GLY A 52 -39.93 0.81 -32.82
C GLY A 52 -39.29 1.04 -34.20
N VAL A 53 -40.08 1.56 -35.15
CA VAL A 53 -39.73 1.65 -36.59
C VAL A 53 -38.52 2.57 -36.87
N ASP A 54 -38.27 3.58 -36.02
CA ASP A 54 -37.11 4.47 -36.13
C ASP A 54 -36.06 4.17 -35.05
N VAL A 55 -35.44 2.99 -35.17
CA VAL A 55 -34.35 2.54 -34.30
C VAL A 55 -33.19 3.55 -34.27
N ARG A 56 -32.84 4.15 -35.42
CA ARG A 56 -31.72 5.10 -35.52
C ARG A 56 -32.00 6.42 -34.80
N GLY A 57 -33.19 7.00 -34.97
CA GLY A 57 -33.60 8.20 -34.24
C GLY A 57 -33.84 7.91 -32.77
N GLY A 58 -34.33 6.71 -32.42
CA GLY A 58 -34.45 6.21 -31.05
C GLY A 58 -33.11 6.19 -30.30
N PHE A 59 -32.08 5.56 -30.88
CA PHE A 59 -30.73 5.58 -30.30
C PHE A 59 -30.15 6.99 -30.22
N THR A 60 -30.37 7.83 -31.22
CA THR A 60 -29.84 9.20 -31.22
C THR A 60 -30.47 10.04 -30.10
N ARG A 61 -31.76 9.86 -29.82
CA ARG A 61 -32.44 10.50 -28.68
C ARG A 61 -31.87 10.03 -27.34
N ARG A 62 -31.73 8.71 -27.13
CA ARG A 62 -31.17 8.14 -25.89
C ARG A 62 -29.69 8.47 -25.68
N GLU A 63 -28.87 8.46 -26.73
CA GLU A 63 -27.47 8.90 -26.67
C GLU A 63 -27.36 10.39 -26.30
N THR A 64 -28.25 11.22 -26.85
CA THR A 64 -28.32 12.66 -26.53
C THR A 64 -28.77 12.88 -25.09
N GLU A 65 -29.76 12.13 -24.63
CA GLU A 65 -30.25 12.18 -23.24
C GLU A 65 -29.14 11.80 -22.25
N TYR A 66 -28.43 10.67 -22.47
CA TYR A 66 -27.31 10.28 -21.62
C TYR A 66 -26.14 11.27 -21.66
N LYS A 67 -25.89 11.89 -22.81
CA LYS A 67 -24.87 12.95 -22.96
C LYS A 67 -25.25 14.18 -22.13
N THR A 68 -26.51 14.60 -22.17
CA THR A 68 -27.05 15.70 -21.36
C THR A 68 -26.95 15.38 -19.87
N LEU A 69 -27.38 14.18 -19.45
CA LEU A 69 -27.27 13.71 -18.07
C LEU A 69 -25.81 13.78 -17.56
N LYS A 70 -24.85 13.29 -18.36
CA LYS A 70 -23.43 13.34 -17.99
C LYS A 70 -22.91 14.78 -17.86
N ALA A 71 -23.40 15.69 -18.70
CA ALA A 71 -23.02 17.11 -18.66
C ALA A 71 -23.60 17.80 -17.42
N GLU A 72 -24.89 17.59 -17.12
CA GLU A 72 -25.59 18.12 -15.94
C GLU A 72 -24.92 17.64 -14.65
N LEU A 73 -24.61 16.35 -14.54
CA LEU A 73 -23.92 15.80 -13.37
C LEU A 73 -22.48 16.33 -13.23
N LYS A 74 -21.75 16.52 -14.34
CA LYS A 74 -20.39 17.09 -14.28
C LYS A 74 -20.41 18.56 -13.87
N ALA A 75 -21.41 19.32 -14.31
CA ALA A 75 -21.61 20.70 -13.87
C ALA A 75 -21.96 20.76 -12.37
N TRP A 76 -22.84 19.89 -11.91
CA TRP A 76 -23.22 19.77 -10.51
C TRP A 76 -22.03 19.40 -9.61
N ILE A 77 -21.23 18.38 -9.96
CA ILE A 77 -20.02 18.02 -9.19
C ILE A 77 -19.07 19.21 -9.02
N ARG A 78 -18.88 20.01 -10.09
CA ARG A 78 -18.05 21.22 -10.03
C ARG A 78 -18.63 22.27 -9.07
N GLN A 79 -19.94 22.50 -9.13
CA GLN A 79 -20.63 23.43 -8.23
C GLN A 79 -20.56 22.97 -6.76
N SER A 80 -20.73 21.66 -6.50
CA SER A 80 -20.59 21.09 -5.16
C SER A 80 -19.16 21.19 -4.63
N SER A 81 -18.14 21.10 -5.50
CA SER A 81 -16.74 21.23 -5.10
C SER A 81 -16.35 22.67 -4.71
N THR A 82 -17.01 23.69 -5.27
CA THR A 82 -16.74 25.09 -4.93
C THR A 82 -17.42 25.57 -3.64
N ALA A 83 -18.39 24.81 -3.12
CA ALA A 83 -19.18 25.18 -1.95
C ALA A 83 -18.66 24.57 -0.63
N SER A 84 -17.64 23.69 -0.67
CA SER A 84 -17.11 23.00 0.52
C SER A 84 -15.72 23.52 0.88
N THR A 85 -15.54 24.01 2.12
CA THR A 85 -14.27 24.54 2.65
C THR A 85 -13.38 23.49 3.32
N ALA A 86 -13.67 22.19 3.20
CA ALA A 86 -12.87 21.11 3.79
C ALA A 86 -12.48 20.03 2.77
N GLY A 87 -11.19 19.70 2.70
CA GLY A 87 -10.55 18.85 1.68
C GLY A 87 -10.93 17.37 1.62
N THR A 88 -12.00 16.94 2.30
CA THR A 88 -12.52 15.55 2.29
C THR A 88 -13.82 15.37 1.50
N ALA A 89 -14.37 16.42 0.88
CA ALA A 89 -15.73 16.41 0.34
C ALA A 89 -15.90 16.06 -1.16
N ASN A 90 -14.90 15.55 -1.89
CA ASN A 90 -15.05 15.24 -3.33
C ASN A 90 -15.58 13.83 -3.62
N GLY A 91 -15.57 12.91 -2.64
CA GLY A 91 -15.97 11.51 -2.83
C GLY A 91 -17.48 11.30 -3.01
N TRP A 92 -18.30 11.93 -2.15
CA TRP A 92 -19.73 11.66 -2.07
C TRP A 92 -20.51 12.16 -3.31
N ALA A 93 -20.18 13.35 -3.83
CA ALA A 93 -20.83 13.89 -5.04
C ALA A 93 -20.48 13.06 -6.28
N GLN A 94 -19.23 12.59 -6.36
CA GLN A 94 -18.78 11.72 -7.44
C GLN A 94 -19.44 10.34 -7.38
N GLN A 95 -19.60 9.77 -6.18
CA GLN A 95 -20.31 8.52 -5.93
C GLN A 95 -21.80 8.63 -6.27
N THR A 96 -22.47 9.69 -5.81
CA THR A 96 -23.87 9.99 -6.11
C THR A 96 -24.11 10.11 -7.62
N ALA A 97 -23.26 10.85 -8.33
CA ALA A 97 -23.34 10.96 -9.78
C ALA A 97 -23.12 9.61 -10.49
N ASN A 98 -22.27 8.74 -9.94
CA ASN A 98 -22.06 7.40 -10.48
C ASN A 98 -23.30 6.52 -10.28
N ASN A 99 -23.96 6.58 -9.12
CA ASN A 99 -25.20 5.85 -8.85
C ASN A 99 -26.34 6.28 -9.78
N ILE A 100 -26.51 7.59 -10.00
CA ILE A 100 -27.52 8.14 -10.93
C ILE A 100 -27.25 7.66 -12.37
N LYS A 101 -25.99 7.72 -12.85
CA LYS A 101 -25.62 7.21 -14.18
C LYS A 101 -25.85 5.71 -14.31
N ARG A 102 -25.57 4.94 -13.26
CA ARG A 102 -25.77 3.49 -13.23
C ARG A 102 -27.26 3.15 -13.30
N SER A 103 -28.10 3.83 -12.52
CA SER A 103 -29.55 3.65 -12.52
C SER A 103 -30.17 3.99 -13.88
N TRP A 104 -29.72 5.07 -14.54
CA TRP A 104 -30.20 5.38 -15.90
C TRP A 104 -29.76 4.33 -16.93
N ARG A 105 -28.58 3.73 -16.75
CA ARG A 105 -28.05 2.66 -17.62
C ARG A 105 -28.61 1.26 -17.34
N GLN A 106 -29.39 1.08 -16.29
CA GLN A 106 -29.95 -0.21 -15.92
C GLN A 106 -31.48 -0.05 -15.77
N PRO A 107 -32.24 -0.05 -16.88
CA PRO A 107 -33.68 0.17 -16.87
C PRO A 107 -34.47 -0.90 -16.08
N THR A 108 -33.86 -2.07 -15.83
CA THR A 108 -34.43 -3.14 -15.01
C THR A 108 -34.27 -2.92 -13.50
N GLY A 109 -33.47 -1.94 -13.08
CA GLY A 109 -33.30 -1.57 -11.68
C GLY A 109 -34.46 -0.67 -11.24
N ASP A 110 -35.34 -1.20 -10.39
CA ASP A 110 -36.53 -0.52 -9.89
C ASP A 110 -36.25 0.36 -8.66
N VAL A 111 -35.08 0.24 -8.01
CA VAL A 111 -34.70 0.96 -6.79
C VAL A 111 -33.51 1.90 -7.02
N LEU A 112 -33.65 3.15 -6.56
CA LEU A 112 -32.57 4.13 -6.48
C LEU A 112 -32.40 4.64 -5.04
N TRP A 113 -31.22 4.43 -4.46
CA TRP A 113 -30.82 4.97 -3.15
C TRP A 113 -29.74 6.03 -3.34
N LEU A 114 -29.96 7.23 -2.81
CA LEU A 114 -28.97 8.30 -2.73
C LEU A 114 -28.79 8.79 -1.28
N GLU A 115 -27.56 8.75 -0.78
CA GLU A 115 -27.15 9.28 0.52
C GLU A 115 -26.23 10.49 0.29
N LEU A 116 -26.71 11.70 0.59
CA LEU A 116 -26.02 12.95 0.21
C LEU A 116 -25.29 13.65 1.36
N GLY A 117 -25.41 13.18 2.61
CA GLY A 117 -24.65 13.71 3.75
C GLY A 117 -24.77 15.23 3.93
N ASN A 118 -25.98 15.78 3.75
CA ASN A 118 -26.34 17.20 3.72
C ASN A 118 -26.01 17.96 2.41
N GLY A 119 -25.74 17.26 1.31
CA GLY A 119 -25.58 17.84 -0.03
C GLY A 119 -26.90 18.21 -0.75
N THR A 120 -26.83 19.05 -1.79
CA THR A 120 -27.98 19.41 -2.64
C THR A 120 -28.12 18.46 -3.84
N LEU A 121 -29.36 18.16 -4.26
CA LEU A 121 -29.62 17.33 -5.44
C LEU A 121 -29.38 18.07 -6.78
N PRO A 122 -28.93 17.36 -7.83
CA PRO A 122 -28.77 17.93 -9.16
C PRO A 122 -30.13 18.18 -9.83
N ALA A 123 -30.27 19.29 -10.56
CA ALA A 123 -31.41 19.51 -11.43
C ALA A 123 -31.23 18.66 -12.71
N LEU A 124 -31.92 17.52 -12.78
CA LEU A 124 -31.85 16.60 -13.91
C LEU A 124 -33.09 16.70 -14.80
N LYS A 125 -32.89 16.61 -16.11
CA LYS A 125 -33.98 16.54 -17.10
C LYS A 125 -34.15 15.15 -17.73
N ALA A 126 -33.31 14.20 -17.34
CA ALA A 126 -33.39 12.82 -17.82
C ALA A 126 -34.63 12.11 -17.27
N ASP A 127 -35.17 11.17 -18.05
CA ASP A 127 -36.33 10.36 -17.70
C ASP A 127 -35.91 9.17 -16.82
N PHE A 128 -36.54 9.05 -15.65
CA PHE A 128 -36.39 7.94 -14.69
C PHE A 128 -37.73 7.25 -14.39
N SER A 129 -38.67 7.28 -15.34
CA SER A 129 -40.00 6.66 -15.21
C SER A 129 -39.99 5.16 -14.92
N HIS A 130 -38.88 4.45 -15.18
CA HIS A 130 -38.71 3.03 -14.84
C HIS A 130 -38.48 2.77 -13.35
N VAL A 131 -38.03 3.78 -12.59
CA VAL A 131 -37.74 3.64 -11.15
C VAL A 131 -39.05 3.60 -10.37
N ARG A 132 -39.23 2.55 -9.55
CA ARG A 132 -40.41 2.35 -8.70
C ARG A 132 -40.17 2.71 -7.24
N ARG A 133 -38.93 2.68 -6.76
CA ARG A 133 -38.55 3.04 -5.38
C ARG A 133 -37.42 4.06 -5.37
N LEU A 134 -37.65 5.19 -4.70
CA LEU A 134 -36.64 6.24 -4.53
C LEU A 134 -36.42 6.51 -3.03
N ASN A 135 -35.18 6.35 -2.57
CA ASN A 135 -34.77 6.67 -1.20
C ASN A 135 -33.74 7.82 -1.21
N LEU A 136 -34.09 8.91 -0.51
CA LEU A 136 -33.31 10.11 -0.34
C LEU A 136 -33.10 10.38 1.16
N GLU A 137 -31.88 10.19 1.66
CA GLU A 137 -31.54 10.44 3.06
C GLU A 137 -30.55 11.61 3.20
N SER A 138 -30.79 12.48 4.19
CA SER A 138 -29.92 13.60 4.55
C SER A 138 -29.65 14.57 3.38
N VAL A 139 -30.71 15.02 2.72
CA VAL A 139 -30.65 15.94 1.57
C VAL A 139 -30.92 17.37 1.98
N THR A 140 -30.08 18.30 1.53
CA THR A 140 -30.39 19.73 1.57
C THR A 140 -31.32 20.06 0.41
N TRP A 141 -32.61 20.24 0.74
CA TRP A 141 -33.66 20.50 -0.22
C TRP A 141 -33.52 21.88 -0.86
N SER A 142 -33.68 21.96 -2.18
CA SER A 142 -33.54 23.20 -2.96
C SER A 142 -34.47 23.16 -4.17
N GLY A 143 -34.59 24.27 -4.92
CA GLY A 143 -35.37 24.31 -6.16
C GLY A 143 -34.94 23.26 -7.19
N SER A 144 -33.65 22.88 -7.19
CA SER A 144 -33.11 21.80 -8.01
C SER A 144 -33.64 20.41 -7.62
N ALA A 145 -33.89 20.17 -6.33
CA ALA A 145 -34.46 18.92 -5.83
C ALA A 145 -35.91 18.71 -6.30
N ASN A 146 -36.70 19.80 -6.40
CA ASN A 146 -38.05 19.74 -6.97
C ASN A 146 -38.01 19.35 -8.46
N THR A 147 -37.01 19.86 -9.19
CA THR A 147 -36.78 19.49 -10.60
C THR A 147 -36.34 18.03 -10.71
N PHE A 148 -35.45 17.59 -9.83
CA PHE A 148 -34.99 16.20 -9.76
C PHE A 148 -36.16 15.21 -9.57
N LEU A 149 -37.03 15.44 -8.58
CA LEU A 149 -38.19 14.57 -8.33
C LEU A 149 -39.15 14.49 -9.52
N SER A 150 -39.24 15.53 -10.36
CA SER A 150 -40.16 15.54 -11.50
C SER A 150 -39.84 14.51 -12.59
N GLY A 151 -38.60 13.99 -12.62
CA GLY A 151 -38.17 12.93 -13.54
C GLY A 151 -38.64 11.52 -13.17
N PHE A 152 -39.26 11.34 -11.99
CA PHE A 152 -39.63 10.03 -11.42
C PHE A 152 -41.16 9.84 -11.40
N SER A 153 -41.79 9.78 -12.58
CA SER A 153 -43.26 9.71 -12.69
C SER A 153 -43.88 8.36 -12.32
N GLY A 154 -43.09 7.28 -12.27
CA GLY A 154 -43.55 5.90 -12.04
C GLY A 154 -43.39 5.38 -10.61
N LEU A 155 -43.14 6.23 -9.62
CA LEU A 155 -42.83 5.81 -8.25
C LEU A 155 -44.01 5.16 -7.53
N GLU A 156 -43.73 4.01 -6.90
CA GLU A 156 -44.62 3.33 -5.96
C GLU A 156 -44.18 3.56 -4.51
N HIS A 157 -42.88 3.79 -4.27
CA HIS A 157 -42.33 4.05 -2.94
C HIS A 157 -41.39 5.26 -2.97
N LEU A 158 -41.69 6.27 -2.16
CA LEU A 158 -40.86 7.46 -2.00
C LEU A 158 -40.50 7.64 -0.52
N THR A 159 -39.21 7.65 -0.24
CA THR A 159 -38.64 7.98 1.07
C THR A 159 -37.78 9.22 0.94
N VAL A 160 -38.10 10.25 1.72
CA VAL A 160 -37.31 11.47 1.88
C VAL A 160 -37.20 11.73 3.38
N ASN A 161 -36.13 11.27 4.02
CA ASN A 161 -35.99 11.39 5.47
C ASN A 161 -34.75 12.21 5.88
N ARG A 162 -34.79 12.75 7.11
CA ARG A 162 -33.70 13.53 7.72
C ARG A 162 -33.19 14.68 6.84
N SER A 163 -34.09 15.28 6.07
CA SER A 163 -33.77 16.27 5.04
C SER A 163 -34.30 17.67 5.42
N THR A 164 -33.99 18.70 4.64
CA THR A 164 -34.45 20.08 4.92
C THR A 164 -35.74 20.45 4.20
N LEU A 165 -36.59 19.48 3.88
CA LEU A 165 -37.85 19.71 3.15
C LEU A 165 -38.85 20.47 4.03
N ASP A 166 -39.25 21.66 3.61
CA ASP A 166 -40.14 22.55 4.38
C ASP A 166 -41.60 22.56 3.88
N THR A 167 -41.80 22.15 2.63
CA THR A 167 -43.08 22.20 1.93
C THR A 167 -43.26 20.95 1.07
N LEU A 168 -44.50 20.49 0.87
CA LEU A 168 -44.78 19.31 0.05
C LEU A 168 -44.47 19.60 -1.44
N PRO A 169 -43.52 18.88 -2.10
CA PRO A 169 -43.18 19.11 -3.49
C PRO A 169 -44.38 18.85 -4.42
N ALA A 170 -44.61 19.77 -5.38
CA ALA A 170 -45.71 19.66 -6.34
C ALA A 170 -45.66 18.39 -7.22
N ALA A 171 -44.49 17.75 -7.34
CA ALA A 171 -44.33 16.50 -8.08
C ALA A 171 -45.05 15.32 -7.39
N ILE A 172 -45.11 15.29 -6.05
CA ILE A 172 -45.73 14.19 -5.28
C ILE A 172 -47.23 14.10 -5.60
N ALA A 173 -47.91 15.24 -5.75
CA ALA A 173 -49.33 15.28 -6.11
C ALA A 173 -49.64 14.68 -7.50
N LYS A 174 -48.62 14.41 -8.32
CA LYS A 174 -48.77 13.79 -9.65
C LYS A 174 -48.45 12.28 -9.66
N MET A 175 -47.92 11.73 -8.55
CA MET A 175 -47.51 10.32 -8.42
C MET A 175 -48.71 9.45 -8.04
N ARG A 176 -49.51 9.05 -9.04
CA ARG A 176 -50.78 8.32 -8.83
C ARG A 176 -50.63 6.87 -8.41
N ASP A 177 -49.44 6.29 -8.59
CA ASP A 177 -49.15 4.89 -8.28
C ASP A 177 -48.51 4.71 -6.88
N LEU A 178 -48.40 5.79 -6.11
CA LEU A 178 -47.67 5.80 -4.85
C LEU A 178 -48.40 4.98 -3.77
N LYS A 179 -47.71 3.96 -3.25
CA LYS A 179 -48.16 3.05 -2.18
C LYS A 179 -47.51 3.36 -0.83
N THR A 180 -46.29 3.88 -0.84
CA THR A 180 -45.56 4.25 0.39
C THR A 180 -44.97 5.64 0.24
N LEU A 181 -45.29 6.50 1.20
CA LEU A 181 -44.76 7.84 1.30
C LEU A 181 -44.19 8.05 2.71
N ASP A 182 -42.87 8.13 2.79
CA ASP A 182 -42.13 8.45 4.03
C ASP A 182 -41.45 9.81 3.85
N LEU A 183 -41.93 10.81 4.59
CA LEU A 183 -41.38 12.16 4.66
C LEU A 183 -40.92 12.49 6.09
N SER A 184 -40.52 11.49 6.86
CA SER A 184 -40.17 11.63 8.28
C SER A 184 -38.93 12.51 8.52
N SER A 185 -38.87 13.16 9.69
CA SER A 185 -37.74 14.00 10.13
C SER A 185 -37.36 15.10 9.13
N ASN A 186 -38.34 15.86 8.64
CA ASN A 186 -38.15 17.04 7.79
C ASN A 186 -38.63 18.32 8.53
N ARG A 187 -38.97 19.37 7.79
CA ARG A 187 -39.47 20.66 8.30
C ARG A 187 -40.83 21.00 7.71
N ILE A 188 -41.59 19.99 7.28
CA ILE A 188 -42.85 20.16 6.55
C ILE A 188 -43.89 20.80 7.47
N ALA A 189 -44.41 21.95 7.04
CA ALA A 189 -45.63 22.55 7.58
C ALA A 189 -46.74 22.47 6.53
N LEU A 190 -47.92 22.00 6.93
CA LEU A 190 -49.08 21.92 6.05
C LEU A 190 -49.94 23.17 6.17
N ASN A 191 -50.59 23.49 5.07
CA ASN A 191 -51.70 24.43 4.99
C ASN A 191 -52.85 23.76 4.24
N GLU A 192 -54.04 24.35 4.30
CA GLU A 192 -55.26 23.84 3.65
C GLU A 192 -55.04 23.30 2.22
N GLN A 193 -54.30 24.04 1.37
CA GLN A 193 -54.05 23.63 -0.02
C GLN A 193 -53.10 22.43 -0.16
N THR A 194 -52.10 22.31 0.71
CA THR A 194 -51.12 21.21 0.68
C THR A 194 -51.65 19.97 1.41
N ALA A 195 -52.45 20.16 2.46
CA ALA A 195 -53.22 19.11 3.13
C ALA A 195 -54.21 18.46 2.15
N ALA A 196 -54.97 19.26 1.38
CA ALA A 196 -55.90 18.74 0.37
C ALA A 196 -55.19 17.93 -0.74
N LYS A 197 -53.98 18.33 -1.15
CA LYS A 197 -53.17 17.58 -2.12
C LYS A 197 -52.71 16.23 -1.56
N LEU A 198 -52.42 16.15 -0.27
CA LEU A 198 -52.02 14.91 0.39
C LEU A 198 -53.22 13.97 0.58
N SER A 199 -54.40 14.50 0.95
CA SER A 199 -55.66 13.76 1.04
C SER A 199 -56.09 13.12 -0.29
N ALA A 200 -55.66 13.68 -1.43
CA ALA A 200 -55.97 13.15 -2.76
C ALA A 200 -55.17 11.88 -3.14
N LEU A 201 -54.16 11.49 -2.33
CA LEU A 201 -53.33 10.31 -2.58
C LEU A 201 -54.00 9.01 -2.09
N GLY A 202 -55.11 8.64 -2.73
CA GLY A 202 -55.96 7.50 -2.30
C GLY A 202 -55.32 6.10 -2.39
N THR A 203 -54.18 5.96 -3.07
CA THR A 203 -53.46 4.67 -3.25
C THR A 203 -52.45 4.38 -2.13
N VAL A 204 -52.16 5.36 -1.28
CA VAL A 204 -51.11 5.24 -0.24
C VAL A 204 -51.56 4.29 0.86
N GLN A 205 -50.74 3.27 1.11
CA GLN A 205 -50.94 2.27 2.16
C GLN A 205 -50.14 2.61 3.42
N ASN A 206 -48.94 3.16 3.26
CA ASN A 206 -48.07 3.50 4.37
C ASN A 206 -47.68 4.98 4.27
N LEU A 207 -48.07 5.78 5.26
CA LEU A 207 -47.76 7.19 5.34
C LEU A 207 -47.00 7.49 6.64
N ASP A 208 -45.78 8.02 6.51
CA ASP A 208 -44.98 8.51 7.64
C ASP A 208 -44.67 10.00 7.45
N LEU A 209 -45.16 10.82 8.37
CA LEU A 209 -44.87 12.26 8.45
C LEU A 209 -44.25 12.63 9.80
N SER A 210 -43.73 11.64 10.55
CA SER A 210 -43.21 11.86 11.90
C SER A 210 -42.06 12.86 11.94
N GLY A 211 -41.91 13.61 13.04
CA GLY A 211 -40.83 14.57 13.20
C GLY A 211 -40.91 15.81 12.29
N ASN A 212 -42.12 16.23 11.89
CA ASN A 212 -42.37 17.43 11.09
C ASN A 212 -43.25 18.44 11.84
N PRO A 213 -43.08 19.76 11.71
CA PRO A 213 -43.98 20.75 12.30
C PRO A 213 -45.28 20.89 11.47
N LEU A 214 -46.08 19.82 11.33
CA LEU A 214 -47.22 19.79 10.41
C LEU A 214 -48.27 20.87 10.73
N GLY A 215 -48.58 21.05 12.03
CA GLY A 215 -49.63 21.95 12.51
C GLY A 215 -51.03 21.44 12.16
N GLU A 216 -51.43 21.60 10.90
CA GLU A 216 -52.68 21.05 10.35
C GLU A 216 -52.51 19.59 9.90
N THR A 217 -53.58 18.80 9.95
CA THR A 217 -53.62 17.43 9.43
C THR A 217 -54.48 17.33 8.17
N PRO A 218 -54.12 16.48 7.20
CA PRO A 218 -55.00 16.18 6.08
C PRO A 218 -56.26 15.44 6.57
N ASP A 219 -57.36 15.57 5.83
CA ASP A 219 -58.49 14.67 6.01
C ASP A 219 -58.12 13.29 5.44
N PHE A 220 -58.09 12.28 6.31
CA PHE A 220 -57.73 10.92 5.94
C PHE A 220 -58.89 10.15 5.31
N SER A 221 -60.10 10.70 5.25
CA SER A 221 -61.29 10.01 4.71
C SER A 221 -61.10 9.49 3.27
N GLY A 222 -60.33 10.21 2.44
CA GLY A 222 -60.01 9.85 1.05
C GLY A 222 -58.90 8.81 0.86
N MET A 223 -58.18 8.42 1.92
CA MET A 223 -57.03 7.51 1.87
C MET A 223 -57.40 6.08 2.24
N SER A 224 -58.38 5.48 1.55
CA SER A 224 -59.02 4.21 1.93
C SER A 224 -58.11 2.97 1.98
N GLU A 225 -56.91 3.05 1.39
CA GLU A 225 -55.94 1.96 1.35
C GLU A 225 -54.93 1.97 2.51
N LEU A 226 -55.06 2.94 3.44
CA LEU A 226 -54.10 3.17 4.52
C LEU A 226 -54.08 2.01 5.54
N LYS A 227 -52.87 1.47 5.74
CA LYS A 227 -52.53 0.38 6.67
C LYS A 227 -51.70 0.87 7.85
N THR A 228 -50.80 1.83 7.63
CA THR A 228 -49.98 2.42 8.70
C THR A 228 -49.92 3.94 8.56
N LEU A 229 -50.19 4.64 9.66
CA LEU A 229 -50.10 6.09 9.74
C LEU A 229 -49.21 6.49 10.91
N ASN A 230 -48.08 7.15 10.62
CA ASN A 230 -47.19 7.68 11.64
C ASN A 230 -47.17 9.21 11.58
N LEU A 231 -47.67 9.82 12.65
CA LEU A 231 -47.71 11.27 12.88
C LEU A 231 -47.03 11.60 14.22
N SER A 232 -46.12 10.76 14.69
CA SER A 232 -45.42 11.02 15.95
C SER A 232 -44.50 12.24 15.85
N ASN A 233 -44.38 13.04 16.91
CA ASN A 233 -43.57 14.26 16.92
C ASN A 233 -43.91 15.23 15.77
N ALA A 234 -45.21 15.35 15.44
CA ALA A 234 -45.69 16.16 14.33
C ALA A 234 -46.22 17.56 14.74
N GLN A 235 -46.04 17.93 16.02
CA GLN A 235 -46.57 19.16 16.64
C GLN A 235 -48.10 19.34 16.51
N LEU A 236 -48.85 18.24 16.47
CA LEU A 236 -50.31 18.29 16.34
C LEU A 236 -50.96 18.80 17.62
N GLU A 237 -51.82 19.80 17.50
CA GLU A 237 -52.64 20.34 18.61
C GLU A 237 -54.05 19.77 18.61
N GLN A 238 -54.52 19.22 17.49
CA GLN A 238 -55.86 18.66 17.32
C GLN A 238 -55.80 17.20 16.87
N TRP A 239 -56.82 16.44 17.25
CA TRP A 239 -56.97 15.04 16.86
C TRP A 239 -57.25 14.92 15.35
N PRO A 240 -56.59 13.99 14.62
CA PRO A 240 -56.78 13.89 13.17
C PRO A 240 -58.19 13.43 12.78
N THR A 241 -58.70 13.93 11.65
CA THR A 241 -60.07 13.67 11.18
C THR A 241 -60.12 12.59 10.10
N GLY A 242 -61.27 11.93 9.94
CA GLY A 242 -61.50 10.95 8.85
C GLY A 242 -60.97 9.53 9.09
N LEU A 243 -60.38 9.25 10.25
CA LEU A 243 -59.78 7.96 10.60
C LEU A 243 -60.80 6.85 10.88
N GLN A 244 -62.02 7.20 11.28
CA GLN A 244 -63.10 6.25 11.57
C GLN A 244 -63.50 5.38 10.36
N ASN A 245 -63.23 5.87 9.14
CA ASN A 245 -63.53 5.16 7.89
C ASN A 245 -62.39 4.22 7.45
N GLN A 246 -61.24 4.23 8.15
CA GLN A 246 -60.05 3.48 7.77
C GLN A 246 -60.06 2.05 8.33
N THR A 247 -60.77 1.17 7.64
CA THR A 247 -60.94 -0.24 8.05
C THR A 247 -59.68 -1.09 7.92
N ARG A 248 -58.71 -0.66 7.11
CA ARG A 248 -57.45 -1.38 6.86
C ARG A 248 -56.30 -0.93 7.76
N LEU A 249 -56.50 0.12 8.56
CA LEU A 249 -55.46 0.67 9.42
C LEU A 249 -55.12 -0.32 10.53
N LYS A 250 -53.82 -0.56 10.72
CA LYS A 250 -53.25 -1.48 11.71
C LYS A 250 -52.38 -0.79 12.75
N LEU A 251 -51.91 0.42 12.45
CA LEU A 251 -51.09 1.23 13.34
C LEU A 251 -51.41 2.71 13.11
N LEU A 252 -51.71 3.40 14.21
CA LEU A 252 -51.80 4.86 14.26
C LEU A 252 -50.87 5.38 15.36
N ASP A 253 -49.82 6.10 14.98
CA ASP A 253 -48.87 6.68 15.93
C ASP A 253 -49.04 8.19 16.01
N LEU A 254 -49.49 8.67 17.16
CA LEU A 254 -49.70 10.08 17.54
C LEU A 254 -48.79 10.50 18.71
N ARG A 255 -47.76 9.70 19.05
CA ARG A 255 -46.89 9.98 20.20
C ARG A 255 -46.14 11.30 20.06
N ASN A 256 -45.78 11.92 21.19
CA ASN A 256 -44.95 13.12 21.25
C ASN A 256 -45.53 14.33 20.48
N ASN A 257 -46.84 14.53 20.50
CA ASN A 257 -47.51 15.70 19.93
C ASN A 257 -47.90 16.73 21.02
N ARG A 258 -48.79 17.67 20.70
CA ARG A 258 -49.31 18.70 21.62
C ARG A 258 -50.79 18.52 21.90
N LEU A 259 -51.30 17.29 21.81
CA LEU A 259 -52.68 16.98 22.12
C LEU A 259 -52.91 17.16 23.62
N ILE A 260 -53.97 17.87 23.99
CA ILE A 260 -54.34 18.12 25.39
C ILE A 260 -55.57 17.31 25.82
N GLU A 261 -56.38 16.85 24.86
CA GLU A 261 -57.55 16.02 25.10
C GLU A 261 -57.84 15.10 23.92
N VAL A 262 -58.48 13.97 24.21
CA VAL A 262 -59.07 13.09 23.20
C VAL A 262 -60.53 13.53 22.99
N PRO A 263 -61.00 13.70 21.73
CA PRO A 263 -62.36 14.15 21.47
C PRO A 263 -63.42 13.26 22.13
N ALA A 264 -64.51 13.87 22.60
CA ALA A 264 -65.60 13.15 23.27
C ALA A 264 -66.21 12.03 22.39
N ALA A 265 -66.27 12.24 21.06
CA ALA A 265 -66.73 11.24 20.11
C ALA A 265 -65.83 9.99 20.04
N ILE A 266 -64.55 10.10 20.40
CA ILE A 266 -63.58 8.99 20.43
C ILE A 266 -63.56 8.29 21.80
N LEU A 267 -63.76 9.04 22.88
CA LEU A 267 -63.87 8.49 24.24
C LEU A 267 -65.24 7.87 24.55
N ASN A 268 -66.32 8.42 23.99
CA ASN A 268 -67.70 7.98 24.20
C ASN A 268 -68.44 7.94 22.84
N PRO A 269 -68.09 6.98 21.96
CA PRO A 269 -68.74 6.86 20.66
C PRO A 269 -70.20 6.41 20.78
N SER A 270 -71.03 6.76 19.79
CA SER A 270 -72.39 6.22 19.66
C SER A 270 -72.36 4.70 19.40
N VAL A 271 -73.45 3.99 19.70
CA VAL A 271 -73.53 2.53 19.55
C VAL A 271 -73.15 2.08 18.14
N ASP A 272 -73.62 2.78 17.11
CA ASP A 272 -73.35 2.46 15.70
C ASP A 272 -71.89 2.69 15.27
N GLN A 273 -71.13 3.48 16.03
CA GLN A 273 -69.72 3.81 15.75
C GLN A 273 -68.74 3.17 16.74
N PHE A 274 -69.25 2.50 17.79
CA PHE A 274 -68.45 2.00 18.90
C PHE A 274 -67.38 1.02 18.44
N GLU A 275 -67.75 0.01 17.65
CA GLU A 275 -66.81 -1.01 17.16
C GLU A 275 -65.71 -0.40 16.26
N ALA A 276 -66.08 0.50 15.35
CA ALA A 276 -65.13 1.15 14.45
C ALA A 276 -64.12 2.00 15.22
N ILE A 277 -64.57 2.78 16.20
CA ILE A 277 -63.72 3.65 17.03
C ILE A 277 -62.89 2.82 18.02
N ALA A 278 -63.46 1.77 18.62
CA ALA A 278 -62.72 0.88 19.51
C ALA A 278 -61.59 0.14 18.79
N ARG A 279 -61.82 -0.31 17.54
CA ARG A 279 -60.78 -0.88 16.69
C ARG A 279 -59.66 0.12 16.43
N ILE A 280 -59.97 1.37 16.07
CA ILE A 280 -58.95 2.41 15.86
C ILE A 280 -58.19 2.71 17.16
N ASN A 281 -58.89 2.84 18.28
CA ASN A 281 -58.26 3.10 19.58
C ASN A 281 -57.31 1.95 19.98
N SER A 282 -57.67 0.69 19.69
CA SER A 282 -56.83 -0.49 19.96
C SER A 282 -55.48 -0.52 19.22
N ILE A 283 -55.31 0.34 18.20
CA ILE A 283 -54.07 0.48 17.42
C ILE A 283 -53.45 1.89 17.52
N THR A 284 -54.00 2.77 18.38
CA THR A 284 -53.58 4.16 18.49
C THR A 284 -52.59 4.35 19.64
N LEU A 285 -51.40 4.85 19.36
CA LEU A 285 -50.40 5.23 20.36
C LEU A 285 -50.36 6.75 20.50
N PHE A 286 -50.43 7.32 21.70
CA PHE A 286 -50.41 8.78 21.89
C PHE A 286 -49.63 9.26 23.12
N GLU A 287 -48.78 8.42 23.70
CA GLU A 287 -47.89 8.81 24.80
C GLU A 287 -46.99 10.03 24.46
N GLY A 288 -46.60 10.81 25.47
CA GLY A 288 -45.73 11.99 25.29
C GLY A 288 -46.46 13.27 24.83
N ASN A 289 -47.79 13.29 24.90
CA ASN A 289 -48.62 14.46 24.65
C ASN A 289 -48.90 15.24 25.96
N SER A 290 -49.39 16.48 25.85
CA SER A 290 -49.61 17.39 26.99
C SER A 290 -50.97 17.20 27.68
N PHE A 291 -51.30 15.95 28.04
CA PHE A 291 -52.53 15.68 28.79
C PHE A 291 -52.44 16.21 30.23
N PRO A 292 -53.58 16.62 30.84
CA PRO A 292 -53.61 17.02 32.24
C PRO A 292 -53.21 15.89 33.20
N ALA A 293 -52.64 16.23 34.37
CA ALA A 293 -52.31 15.24 35.39
C ALA A 293 -53.53 14.36 35.77
N ASN A 294 -53.30 13.05 35.89
CA ASN A 294 -54.33 12.01 36.13
C ASN A 294 -55.29 11.73 34.96
N TYR A 295 -55.02 12.21 33.75
CA TYR A 295 -55.85 11.92 32.59
C TYR A 295 -55.93 10.42 32.27
N TRP A 296 -54.88 9.66 32.61
CA TRP A 296 -54.82 8.20 32.50
C TRP A 296 -56.03 7.48 33.13
N LYS A 297 -56.62 8.03 34.22
CA LYS A 297 -57.82 7.47 34.87
C LYS A 297 -59.04 7.45 33.94
N LYS A 298 -59.20 8.46 33.08
CA LYS A 298 -60.31 8.51 32.10
C LYS A 298 -60.16 7.43 31.03
N LEU A 299 -58.92 7.13 30.62
CA LEU A 299 -58.60 6.08 29.66
C LEU A 299 -58.79 4.69 30.28
N GLU A 300 -58.49 4.55 31.56
CA GLU A 300 -58.76 3.31 32.30
C GLU A 300 -60.27 3.00 32.37
N VAL A 301 -61.10 4.02 32.62
CA VAL A 301 -62.56 3.88 32.58
C VAL A 301 -63.05 3.45 31.18
N TYR A 302 -62.47 4.02 30.12
CA TYR A 302 -62.76 3.59 28.75
C TYR A 302 -62.40 2.12 28.52
N TRP A 303 -61.19 1.69 28.89
CA TRP A 303 -60.76 0.29 28.73
C TRP A 303 -61.56 -0.69 29.58
N ARG A 304 -62.03 -0.28 30.77
CA ARG A 304 -62.96 -1.09 31.58
C ARG A 304 -64.29 -1.30 30.86
N ARG A 305 -64.83 -0.27 30.20
CA ARG A 305 -66.04 -0.39 29.38
C ARG A 305 -65.80 -1.30 28.16
N VAL A 306 -64.71 -1.12 27.43
CA VAL A 306 -64.34 -1.98 26.30
C VAL A 306 -64.17 -3.44 26.74
N ALA A 307 -63.52 -3.69 27.87
CA ALA A 307 -63.35 -5.04 28.41
C ALA A 307 -64.67 -5.71 28.84
N ALA A 308 -65.67 -4.93 29.23
CA ALA A 308 -66.99 -5.42 29.59
C ALA A 308 -67.87 -5.70 28.36
N ASP A 309 -67.87 -4.81 27.37
CA ASP A 309 -68.78 -4.85 26.23
C ASP A 309 -68.19 -5.63 25.03
N HIS A 310 -66.87 -5.61 24.83
CA HIS A 310 -66.13 -6.18 23.69
C HIS A 310 -64.73 -6.70 24.09
N PRO A 311 -64.64 -7.78 24.89
CA PRO A 311 -63.37 -8.29 25.43
C PRO A 311 -62.34 -8.68 24.35
N GLU A 312 -62.79 -9.10 23.16
CA GLU A 312 -61.96 -9.47 22.00
C GLU A 312 -61.12 -8.32 21.45
N LEU A 313 -61.56 -7.07 21.63
CA LEU A 313 -60.84 -5.87 21.19
C LEU A 313 -59.76 -5.44 22.19
N ASN A 314 -59.88 -5.85 23.45
CA ASN A 314 -58.87 -5.61 24.49
C ASN A 314 -57.71 -6.60 24.39
N THR A 315 -57.97 -7.84 23.99
CA THR A 315 -56.92 -8.88 23.81
C THR A 315 -56.04 -8.67 22.58
N ASN A 316 -56.58 -8.04 21.53
CA ASN A 316 -55.89 -7.80 20.26
C ASN A 316 -55.31 -6.38 20.13
N ALA A 317 -55.40 -5.57 21.18
CA ALA A 317 -54.85 -4.21 21.19
C ALA A 317 -53.32 -4.22 21.13
N LEU A 318 -52.74 -3.23 20.45
CA LEU A 318 -51.30 -3.03 20.45
C LEU A 318 -50.81 -2.73 21.89
N PRO A 319 -49.62 -3.20 22.27
CA PRO A 319 -48.99 -2.83 23.55
C PRO A 319 -48.93 -1.31 23.70
N GLY A 320 -49.41 -0.78 24.84
CA GLY A 320 -49.51 0.66 25.09
C GLY A 320 -50.58 1.41 24.30
N ALA A 321 -51.44 0.73 23.52
CA ALA A 321 -52.50 1.37 22.77
C ALA A 321 -53.48 2.10 23.69
N PHE A 322 -53.71 3.37 23.38
CA PHE A 322 -54.67 4.22 24.04
C PHE A 322 -54.48 4.30 25.57
N ARG A 323 -53.23 4.29 26.03
CA ARG A 323 -52.82 4.34 27.45
C ARG A 323 -51.75 5.40 27.70
N LEU A 324 -51.60 5.80 28.97
CA LEU A 324 -50.62 6.76 29.48
C LEU A 324 -49.90 6.15 30.70
N ASP A 325 -49.14 5.09 30.48
CA ASP A 325 -48.56 4.29 31.58
C ASP A 325 -47.42 5.04 32.29
N SER A 326 -46.71 5.93 31.59
CA SER A 326 -45.62 6.76 32.16
C SER A 326 -46.07 7.83 33.16
N GLU A 327 -47.36 8.17 33.22
CA GLU A 327 -47.91 9.14 34.19
C GLU A 327 -48.33 8.49 35.53
N MET A 328 -48.07 7.19 35.71
CA MET A 328 -48.31 6.48 36.97
C MET A 328 -47.10 6.65 37.94
N PRO A 329 -47.30 7.14 39.18
CA PRO A 329 -46.22 7.36 40.16
C PRO A 329 -45.40 6.10 40.51
N GLU A 330 -46.06 4.95 40.55
CA GLU A 330 -45.46 3.66 40.90
C GLU A 330 -44.58 3.14 39.76
N VAL A 331 -45.00 3.37 38.51
CA VAL A 331 -44.23 3.05 37.29
C VAL A 331 -42.97 3.91 37.25
N ALA A 332 -43.07 5.22 37.53
CA ALA A 332 -41.91 6.11 37.60
C ALA A 332 -40.90 5.67 38.67
N SER A 333 -41.39 5.15 39.81
CA SER A 333 -40.55 4.65 40.89
C SER A 333 -39.84 3.34 40.52
N VAL A 334 -40.53 2.42 39.85
CA VAL A 334 -39.94 1.19 39.31
C VAL A 334 -38.90 1.52 38.23
N GLN A 335 -39.18 2.46 37.34
CA GLN A 335 -38.24 2.90 36.30
C GLN A 335 -37.02 3.62 36.88
N ARG A 336 -37.14 4.29 38.04
CA ARG A 336 -35.99 4.91 38.72
C ARG A 336 -34.99 3.87 39.22
N VAL A 337 -35.46 2.73 39.71
CA VAL A 337 -34.63 1.62 40.22
C VAL A 337 -34.20 0.68 39.08
N TYR A 338 -35.09 0.42 38.12
CA TYR A 338 -34.90 -0.48 36.98
C TYR A 338 -35.11 0.29 35.66
N PRO A 339 -34.15 1.13 35.25
CA PRO A 339 -34.29 2.00 34.08
C PRO A 339 -34.44 1.26 32.75
N ASN A 340 -34.11 -0.03 32.71
CA ASN A 340 -34.22 -0.86 31.52
C ASN A 340 -35.66 -1.33 31.25
N LYS A 341 -36.59 -1.12 32.18
CA LYS A 341 -38.01 -1.47 32.00
C LYS A 341 -38.76 -0.30 31.36
N ASN A 342 -39.42 -0.55 30.23
CA ASN A 342 -40.34 0.45 29.67
C ASN A 342 -41.58 0.64 30.59
N ALA A 343 -42.41 1.65 30.34
CA ALA A 343 -43.50 2.00 31.25
C ALA A 343 -44.49 0.84 31.46
N GLN A 344 -44.73 0.05 30.42
CA GLN A 344 -45.58 -1.14 30.49
C GLN A 344 -44.94 -2.26 31.30
N GLU A 345 -43.67 -2.60 31.02
CA GLU A 345 -42.94 -3.62 31.77
C GLU A 345 -42.75 -3.26 33.24
N ALA A 346 -42.58 -1.97 33.53
CA ALA A 346 -42.49 -1.45 34.89
C ALA A 346 -43.83 -1.56 35.62
N ARG A 347 -44.95 -1.32 34.92
CA ARG A 347 -46.30 -1.53 35.44
C ARG A 347 -46.59 -3.02 35.69
N GLU A 348 -46.26 -3.89 34.74
CA GLU A 348 -46.43 -5.35 34.88
C GLU A 348 -45.54 -5.92 35.99
N PHE A 349 -44.30 -5.42 36.10
CA PHE A 349 -43.38 -5.78 37.18
C PHE A 349 -43.89 -5.32 38.55
N PHE A 350 -44.46 -4.11 38.63
CA PHE A 350 -45.09 -3.61 39.85
C PHE A 350 -46.28 -4.47 40.26
N ILE A 351 -47.17 -4.81 39.32
CA ILE A 351 -48.33 -5.69 39.56
C ILE A 351 -47.87 -7.10 39.98
N GLY A 352 -46.81 -7.63 39.37
CA GLY A 352 -46.27 -8.96 39.68
C GLY A 352 -45.60 -9.07 41.06
N MET A 353 -45.24 -7.95 41.70
CA MET A 353 -44.62 -7.95 43.04
C MET A 353 -45.61 -8.14 44.20
N GLY A 354 -46.93 -8.11 43.94
CA GLY A 354 -47.96 -8.36 44.95
C GLY A 354 -48.07 -7.28 46.04
N ASP A 355 -48.74 -7.59 47.15
CA ASP A 355 -49.15 -6.60 48.17
C ASP A 355 -47.97 -5.92 48.91
N GLU A 356 -46.75 -6.48 48.86
CA GLU A 356 -45.53 -5.88 49.46
C GLU A 356 -44.69 -5.05 48.48
N ALA A 357 -45.16 -4.87 47.24
CA ALA A 357 -44.42 -4.20 46.17
C ALA A 357 -43.95 -2.79 46.55
N GLU A 358 -44.83 -2.00 47.19
CA GLU A 358 -44.54 -0.61 47.58
C GLU A 358 -43.44 -0.53 48.65
N ALA A 359 -43.49 -1.39 49.68
CA ALA A 359 -42.51 -1.39 50.76
C ALA A 359 -41.12 -1.83 50.29
N ARG A 360 -41.06 -2.84 49.40
CA ARG A 360 -39.82 -3.32 48.82
C ARG A 360 -39.20 -2.30 47.86
N LEU A 361 -40.03 -1.65 47.05
CA LEU A 361 -39.60 -0.58 46.15
C LEU A 361 -39.11 0.64 46.95
N ALA A 362 -39.80 1.02 48.03
CA ALA A 362 -39.40 2.12 48.90
C ALA A 362 -38.04 1.88 49.56
N ARG A 363 -37.77 0.67 50.08
CA ARG A 363 -36.45 0.31 50.65
C ARG A 363 -35.34 0.41 49.61
N ARG A 364 -35.58 -0.09 48.39
CA ARG A 364 -34.59 -0.06 47.31
C ARG A 364 -34.34 1.37 46.80
N VAL A 365 -35.36 2.23 46.82
CA VAL A 365 -35.19 3.67 46.51
C VAL A 365 -34.34 4.35 47.59
N GLN A 366 -34.55 4.05 48.88
CA GLN A 366 -33.71 4.61 49.96
C GLN A 366 -32.24 4.19 49.86
N GLU A 367 -31.95 2.93 49.54
CA GLU A 367 -30.58 2.47 49.32
C GLU A 367 -29.93 3.17 48.11
N LEU A 368 -30.71 3.40 47.04
CA LEU A 368 -30.26 4.15 45.87
C LEU A 368 -29.97 5.62 46.21
N ASP A 369 -30.80 6.26 47.03
CA ASP A 369 -30.60 7.65 47.47
C ASP A 369 -29.31 7.78 48.31
N LEU A 370 -29.03 6.80 49.18
CA LEU A 370 -27.77 6.74 49.95
C LEU A 370 -26.56 6.59 49.02
N LEU A 371 -26.64 5.68 48.04
CA LEU A 371 -25.58 5.48 47.05
C LEU A 371 -25.34 6.74 46.22
N GLU A 372 -26.40 7.39 45.73
CA GLU A 372 -26.33 8.65 44.98
C GLU A 372 -25.61 9.73 45.81
N THR A 373 -25.97 9.86 47.09
CA THR A 373 -25.35 10.82 48.00
C THR A 373 -23.85 10.55 48.22
N GLN A 374 -23.46 9.28 48.42
CA GLN A 374 -22.05 8.90 48.60
C GLN A 374 -21.22 9.13 47.32
N LEU A 375 -21.80 8.83 46.15
CA LEU A 375 -21.15 9.05 44.85
C LEU A 375 -21.03 10.54 44.50
N ASP A 376 -22.03 11.36 44.83
CA ASP A 376 -21.97 12.80 44.63
C ASP A 376 -20.90 13.45 45.53
N THR A 377 -20.79 12.97 46.77
CA THR A 377 -19.71 13.38 47.70
C THR A 377 -18.34 12.99 47.15
N TYR A 378 -18.19 11.79 46.57
CA TYR A 378 -16.95 11.37 45.90
C TYR A 378 -16.61 12.27 44.70
N ILE A 379 -17.58 12.61 43.86
CA ILE A 379 -17.38 13.51 42.71
C ILE A 379 -16.99 14.92 43.21
N ALA A 380 -17.61 15.40 44.29
CA ALA A 380 -17.31 16.70 44.89
C ALA A 380 -15.88 16.74 45.46
N ASN A 381 -15.45 15.69 46.15
CA ASN A 381 -14.15 15.61 46.80
C ASN A 381 -12.98 15.32 45.84
N SER A 382 -13.25 15.01 44.57
CA SER A 382 -12.22 14.74 43.56
C SER A 382 -11.34 15.96 43.19
N GLN A 383 -11.61 17.16 43.74
CA GLN A 383 -10.66 18.28 43.90
C GLN A 383 -11.20 19.45 44.80
N PRO A 384 -10.36 20.18 45.57
CA PRO A 384 -10.81 21.31 46.43
C PRO A 384 -10.92 22.69 45.76
N ASP A 385 -10.33 22.89 44.57
CA ASP A 385 -10.28 24.22 43.93
C ASP A 385 -11.61 24.58 43.27
N SER A 386 -12.16 25.74 43.66
CA SER A 386 -13.53 26.24 43.41
C SER A 386 -13.90 26.54 41.95
N SER A 387 -13.19 26.01 40.96
CA SER A 387 -13.48 26.26 39.54
C SER A 387 -14.56 25.33 38.98
N THR A 388 -15.50 25.89 38.21
CA THR A 388 -16.63 25.19 37.57
C THR A 388 -16.25 24.41 36.30
N VAL A 389 -14.95 24.31 35.98
CA VAL A 389 -14.47 23.68 34.75
C VAL A 389 -14.38 22.16 34.91
N ASN A 390 -14.86 21.40 33.93
CA ASN A 390 -14.75 19.93 33.91
C ASN A 390 -13.29 19.49 33.71
N THR A 391 -12.55 19.29 34.79
CA THR A 391 -11.20 18.71 34.75
C THR A 391 -11.23 17.21 34.41
N PRO A 392 -10.15 16.64 33.84
CA PRO A 392 -10.06 15.21 33.54
C PRO A 392 -10.35 14.31 34.75
N ALA A 393 -9.92 14.69 35.96
CA ALA A 393 -10.17 13.94 37.20
C ALA A 393 -11.66 13.88 37.55
N LYS A 394 -12.38 15.01 37.46
CA LYS A 394 -13.82 15.07 37.74
C LYS A 394 -14.65 14.32 36.68
N ILE A 395 -14.19 14.30 35.43
CA ILE A 395 -14.79 13.50 34.36
C ILE A 395 -14.62 12.00 34.64
N GLN A 396 -13.44 11.57 35.10
CA GLN A 396 -13.20 10.17 35.49
C GLN A 396 -14.00 9.77 36.74
N ALA A 397 -14.06 10.62 37.78
CA ALA A 397 -14.86 10.36 38.97
C ALA A 397 -16.34 10.17 38.63
N ARG A 398 -16.90 11.02 37.75
CA ARG A 398 -18.27 10.85 37.22
C ARG A 398 -18.44 9.54 36.43
N ARG A 399 -17.42 9.10 35.71
CA ARG A 399 -17.45 7.83 34.97
C ARG A 399 -17.46 6.63 35.91
N VAL A 400 -16.60 6.64 36.92
CA VAL A 400 -16.55 5.60 37.97
C VAL A 400 -17.88 5.54 38.73
N ALA A 401 -18.40 6.68 39.19
CA ALA A 401 -19.69 6.76 39.86
C ALA A 401 -20.83 6.18 39.02
N ARG A 402 -20.86 6.48 37.71
CA ARG A 402 -21.87 5.93 36.80
C ARG A 402 -21.79 4.40 36.69
N ILE A 403 -20.59 3.84 36.64
CA ILE A 403 -20.38 2.38 36.52
C ILE A 403 -20.78 1.67 37.81
N ILE A 404 -20.38 2.20 38.97
CA ILE A 404 -20.76 1.67 40.28
C ILE A 404 -22.29 1.70 40.43
N LYS A 405 -22.92 2.84 40.09
CA LYS A 405 -24.38 2.99 40.12
C LYS A 405 -25.09 2.01 39.19
N GLY A 406 -24.60 1.82 37.97
CA GLY A 406 -25.16 0.85 37.01
C GLY A 406 -25.03 -0.58 37.51
N CYS A 407 -23.89 -0.95 38.09
CA CYS A 407 -23.68 -2.28 38.66
C CYS A 407 -24.60 -2.56 39.86
N TRP A 408 -24.82 -1.56 40.72
CA TRP A 408 -25.76 -1.69 41.84
C TRP A 408 -27.22 -1.86 41.37
N ARG A 409 -27.58 -1.20 40.26
CA ARG A 409 -28.87 -1.37 39.57
C ARG A 409 -28.99 -2.70 38.79
N GLN A 410 -27.94 -3.53 38.81
CA GLN A 410 -27.82 -4.79 38.08
C GLN A 410 -27.77 -4.63 36.54
N ASP A 411 -27.44 -3.45 36.03
CA ASP A 411 -27.30 -3.19 34.59
C ASP A 411 -26.12 -3.97 33.98
N SER A 412 -25.09 -4.31 34.78
CA SER A 412 -23.88 -5.02 34.36
C SER A 412 -23.78 -6.47 34.87
N GLY A 413 -24.86 -7.02 35.46
CA GLY A 413 -24.87 -8.37 36.04
C GLY A 413 -24.05 -8.50 37.34
N GLU A 414 -23.48 -9.68 37.58
CA GLU A 414 -22.70 -10.03 38.79
C GLU A 414 -21.22 -9.58 38.73
N MET A 415 -20.84 -8.76 37.74
CA MET A 415 -19.46 -8.30 37.53
C MET A 415 -19.35 -6.77 37.61
N LEU A 416 -18.39 -6.30 38.41
CA LEU A 416 -18.00 -4.89 38.49
C LEU A 416 -16.60 -4.70 37.90
N ARG A 417 -16.52 -4.03 36.75
CA ARG A 417 -15.26 -3.67 36.09
C ARG A 417 -15.10 -2.15 36.02
N LEU A 418 -14.15 -1.62 36.76
CA LEU A 418 -13.83 -0.20 36.72
C LEU A 418 -12.77 0.10 35.64
N PRO A 419 -12.87 1.23 34.91
CA PRO A 419 -11.81 1.69 34.02
C PRO A 419 -10.59 2.13 34.84
N SER A 420 -9.44 2.35 34.18
CA SER A 420 -8.25 2.91 34.85
C SER A 420 -8.57 4.23 35.54
N ILE A 421 -8.56 4.24 36.88
CA ILE A 421 -9.09 5.35 37.69
C ILE A 421 -8.04 6.46 37.87
N ASN A 422 -6.75 6.09 38.02
CA ASN A 422 -5.64 6.97 38.37
C ASN A 422 -5.98 7.90 39.57
N GLY A 423 -6.69 7.35 40.57
CA GLY A 423 -7.19 8.07 41.75
C GLY A 423 -7.82 7.13 42.79
N PRO A 424 -8.28 7.66 43.94
CA PRO A 424 -8.83 6.86 45.03
C PRO A 424 -10.22 6.29 44.71
N LEU A 425 -10.57 5.19 45.37
CA LEU A 425 -11.91 4.61 45.34
C LEU A 425 -12.87 5.35 46.30
N PRO A 426 -14.19 5.36 46.00
CA PRO A 426 -15.18 5.90 46.93
C PRO A 426 -15.34 4.99 48.16
N ALA A 427 -15.47 5.60 49.35
CA ALA A 427 -15.92 4.89 50.54
C ALA A 427 -17.44 4.66 50.43
N LEU A 428 -17.84 3.41 50.20
CA LEU A 428 -19.24 3.01 50.10
C LEU A 428 -19.65 2.21 51.34
N ALA A 429 -20.92 2.34 51.73
CA ALA A 429 -21.54 1.59 52.82
C ALA A 429 -22.85 0.92 52.36
N VAL A 430 -22.88 0.47 51.11
CA VAL A 430 -24.05 -0.11 50.44
C VAL A 430 -23.72 -1.53 50.05
N ASP A 431 -24.71 -2.43 50.13
CA ASP A 431 -24.53 -3.86 49.86
C ASP A 431 -24.25 -4.15 48.36
N PHE A 432 -23.16 -4.88 48.09
CA PHE A 432 -22.78 -5.44 46.79
C PHE A 432 -22.66 -6.98 46.83
N SER A 433 -23.38 -7.65 47.73
CA SER A 433 -23.36 -9.11 47.91
C SER A 433 -23.71 -9.93 46.66
N HIS A 434 -24.36 -9.34 45.66
CA HIS A 434 -24.67 -9.97 44.36
C HIS A 434 -23.48 -10.03 43.39
N VAL A 435 -22.41 -9.28 43.65
CA VAL A 435 -21.24 -9.22 42.76
C VAL A 435 -20.29 -10.37 43.08
N LYS A 436 -19.98 -11.18 42.06
CA LYS A 436 -19.04 -12.31 42.14
C LYS A 436 -17.68 -12.02 41.52
N SER A 437 -17.58 -11.00 40.66
CA SER A 437 -16.32 -10.64 40.01
C SER A 437 -16.04 -9.15 40.12
N LEU A 438 -14.85 -8.81 40.63
CA LEU A 438 -14.37 -7.45 40.81
C LEU A 438 -13.06 -7.23 40.08
N ASN A 439 -13.02 -6.22 39.20
CA ASN A 439 -11.81 -5.83 38.47
C ASN A 439 -11.51 -4.34 38.69
N LEU A 440 -10.36 -4.10 39.33
CA LEU A 440 -9.80 -2.81 39.68
C LEU A 440 -8.47 -2.63 38.94
N ASN A 441 -8.33 -1.54 38.19
CA ASN A 441 -7.09 -1.22 37.48
C ASN A 441 -6.66 0.23 37.74
N ALA A 442 -5.37 0.43 38.00
CA ALA A 442 -4.76 1.74 38.22
C ALA A 442 -5.46 2.57 39.32
N VAL A 443 -5.72 1.94 40.47
CA VAL A 443 -6.36 2.57 41.63
C VAL A 443 -5.29 3.10 42.59
N THR A 444 -5.48 4.30 43.16
CA THR A 444 -4.66 4.74 44.30
C THR A 444 -5.16 4.04 45.56
N TRP A 445 -4.38 3.08 46.08
CA TRP A 445 -4.77 2.32 47.26
C TRP A 445 -4.76 3.18 48.54
N SER A 446 -5.80 3.05 49.36
CA SER A 446 -5.98 3.78 50.62
C SER A 446 -6.91 3.00 51.56
N ALA A 447 -7.08 3.44 52.81
CA ALA A 447 -8.03 2.81 53.75
C ALA A 447 -9.49 2.79 53.25
N ALA A 448 -9.86 3.75 52.37
CA ALA A 448 -11.16 3.74 51.71
C ALA A 448 -11.29 2.59 50.69
N SER A 449 -10.18 2.14 50.09
CA SER A 449 -10.14 0.99 49.18
C SER A 449 -10.36 -0.33 49.93
N ASP A 450 -9.81 -0.47 51.14
CA ASP A 450 -10.05 -1.64 52.00
C ASP A 450 -11.52 -1.69 52.47
N THR A 451 -12.06 -0.53 52.85
CA THR A 451 -13.51 -0.38 53.15
C THR A 451 -14.38 -0.70 51.93
N PHE A 452 -13.93 -0.32 50.73
CA PHE A 452 -14.65 -0.65 49.51
C PHE A 452 -14.67 -2.16 49.26
N LEU A 453 -13.53 -2.85 49.41
CA LEU A 453 -13.44 -4.31 49.26
C LEU A 453 -14.34 -5.09 50.23
N SER A 454 -14.50 -4.62 51.47
CA SER A 454 -15.31 -5.33 52.48
C SER A 454 -16.80 -5.42 52.14
N ASN A 455 -17.31 -4.59 51.22
CA ASN A 455 -18.70 -4.65 50.74
C ASN A 455 -18.97 -5.78 49.74
N PHE A 456 -17.96 -6.60 49.39
CA PHE A 456 -18.06 -7.67 48.40
C PHE A 456 -17.78 -9.07 49.00
N PRO A 457 -18.64 -9.59 49.89
CA PRO A 457 -18.36 -10.82 50.64
C PRO A 457 -18.44 -12.11 49.82
N ASN A 458 -19.05 -12.10 48.62
CA ASN A 458 -19.29 -13.28 47.78
C ASN A 458 -18.38 -13.35 46.54
N LEU A 459 -17.23 -12.69 46.54
CA LEU A 459 -16.34 -12.68 45.38
C LEU A 459 -15.75 -14.07 45.08
N GLU A 460 -15.86 -14.47 43.82
CA GLU A 460 -15.21 -15.65 43.25
C GLU A 460 -13.96 -15.23 42.46
N HIS A 461 -13.98 -14.06 41.83
CA HIS A 461 -12.88 -13.53 41.01
C HIS A 461 -12.50 -12.11 41.43
N LEU A 462 -11.25 -11.92 41.85
CA LEU A 462 -10.70 -10.62 42.22
C LEU A 462 -9.47 -10.30 41.38
N SER A 463 -9.51 -9.16 40.68
CA SER A 463 -8.39 -8.63 39.91
C SER A 463 -8.07 -7.22 40.35
N ILE A 464 -6.87 -6.98 40.85
CA ILE A 464 -6.37 -5.66 41.23
C ILE A 464 -5.01 -5.44 40.57
N THR A 465 -4.95 -4.60 39.54
CA THR A 465 -3.72 -4.37 38.75
C THR A 465 -3.30 -2.91 38.74
N GLN A 466 -2.00 -2.63 38.57
CA GLN A 466 -1.44 -1.28 38.44
C GLN A 466 -1.80 -0.31 39.59
N SER A 467 -2.14 -0.84 40.77
CA SER A 467 -2.70 -0.05 41.88
C SER A 467 -1.67 0.29 42.97
N GLY A 468 -0.39 -0.01 42.71
CA GLY A 468 0.72 0.37 43.59
C GLY A 468 0.67 -0.27 44.98
N ILE A 469 -0.06 -1.37 45.13
CA ILE A 469 -0.21 -2.08 46.41
C ILE A 469 1.15 -2.62 46.85
N GLU A 470 1.57 -2.30 48.07
CA GLU A 470 2.84 -2.75 48.66
C GLU A 470 2.71 -3.99 49.53
N LYS A 471 1.55 -4.19 50.17
CA LYS A 471 1.24 -5.35 51.04
C LYS A 471 -0.07 -5.98 50.64
N LEU A 472 -0.24 -7.27 50.89
CA LEU A 472 -1.51 -7.96 50.65
C LEU A 472 -2.64 -7.33 51.51
N PRO A 473 -3.76 -6.88 50.93
CA PRO A 473 -4.90 -6.38 51.68
C PRO A 473 -5.48 -7.46 52.61
N GLY A 474 -5.76 -7.10 53.87
CA GLY A 474 -6.16 -8.05 54.92
C GLY A 474 -7.51 -8.72 54.66
N GLU A 475 -8.40 -8.04 53.95
CA GLU A 475 -9.75 -8.50 53.61
C GLU A 475 -9.73 -9.71 52.68
N ILE A 476 -8.67 -9.89 51.87
CA ILE A 476 -8.54 -11.04 50.95
C ILE A 476 -8.53 -12.36 51.74
N GLY A 477 -7.91 -12.37 52.92
CA GLY A 477 -7.85 -13.55 53.78
C GLY A 477 -9.21 -14.01 54.31
N ALA A 478 -10.24 -13.15 54.29
CA ALA A 478 -11.60 -13.46 54.73
C ALA A 478 -12.55 -13.86 53.58
N MET A 479 -12.08 -13.91 52.33
CA MET A 479 -12.90 -14.21 51.15
C MET A 479 -12.95 -15.72 50.86
N ASP A 480 -13.83 -16.44 51.54
CA ASP A 480 -13.94 -17.91 51.48
C ASP A 480 -14.40 -18.46 50.12
N LYS A 481 -14.99 -17.63 49.25
CA LYS A 481 -15.46 -18.04 47.91
C LYS A 481 -14.48 -17.75 46.78
N LEU A 482 -13.36 -17.09 47.07
CA LEU A 482 -12.44 -16.59 46.07
C LEU A 482 -11.66 -17.74 45.41
N ASN A 483 -11.88 -18.01 44.13
CA ASN A 483 -11.18 -19.07 43.39
C ASN A 483 -10.10 -18.54 42.44
N ASN A 484 -10.14 -17.24 42.09
CA ASN A 484 -9.21 -16.61 41.16
C ASN A 484 -8.74 -15.26 41.71
N LEU A 485 -7.45 -15.14 41.94
CA LEU A 485 -6.79 -13.95 42.46
C LEU A 485 -5.74 -13.43 41.49
N ASN A 486 -5.94 -12.22 40.98
CA ASN A 486 -4.97 -11.51 40.16
C ASN A 486 -4.53 -10.22 40.84
N LEU A 487 -3.27 -10.16 41.26
CA LEU A 487 -2.62 -8.98 41.83
C LEU A 487 -1.42 -8.52 41.00
N SER A 488 -1.43 -8.80 39.69
CA SER A 488 -0.32 -8.46 38.80
C SER A 488 -0.08 -6.95 38.63
N MET A 489 1.15 -6.58 38.25
CA MET A 489 1.57 -5.19 38.02
C MET A 489 1.39 -4.27 39.25
N ASN A 490 1.73 -4.73 40.45
CA ASN A 490 1.73 -3.91 41.67
C ASN A 490 3.17 -3.80 42.23
N ARG A 491 3.31 -3.58 43.54
CA ARG A 491 4.60 -3.51 44.24
C ARG A 491 4.59 -4.42 45.48
N ILE A 492 3.86 -5.52 45.41
CA ILE A 492 3.59 -6.37 46.57
C ILE A 492 4.90 -7.02 47.05
N ALA A 493 5.21 -6.80 48.32
CA ALA A 493 6.20 -7.55 49.08
C ALA A 493 5.46 -8.41 50.11
N LEU A 494 5.69 -9.73 50.09
CA LEU A 494 5.11 -10.65 51.07
C LEU A 494 6.03 -10.77 52.29
N ASP A 495 5.49 -10.49 53.47
CA ASP A 495 6.08 -10.88 54.75
C ASP A 495 5.59 -12.29 55.15
N GLU A 496 6.16 -12.86 56.22
CA GLU A 496 5.81 -14.22 56.66
C GLU A 496 4.32 -14.39 56.95
N GLN A 497 3.66 -13.35 57.48
CA GLN A 497 2.25 -13.38 57.83
C GLN A 497 1.33 -13.32 56.60
N SER A 498 1.63 -12.46 55.62
CA SER A 498 0.87 -12.35 54.37
C SER A 498 1.11 -13.55 53.44
N ALA A 499 2.32 -14.11 53.41
CA ALA A 499 2.60 -15.38 52.75
C ALA A 499 1.79 -16.52 53.40
N ALA A 500 1.77 -16.63 54.73
CA ALA A 500 0.96 -17.64 55.43
C ALA A 500 -0.54 -17.47 55.16
N THR A 501 -1.03 -16.23 55.04
CA THR A 501 -2.42 -15.94 54.69
C THR A 501 -2.77 -16.47 53.31
N LEU A 502 -1.92 -16.21 52.29
CA LEU A 502 -2.11 -16.79 50.95
C LEU A 502 -2.04 -18.32 50.99
N SER A 503 -1.04 -18.90 51.68
CA SER A 503 -0.90 -20.36 51.81
C SER A 503 -2.11 -21.04 52.48
N ALA A 504 -2.88 -20.32 53.31
CA ALA A 504 -4.07 -20.88 53.95
C ALA A 504 -5.29 -20.98 53.00
N MET A 505 -5.29 -20.24 51.88
CA MET A 505 -6.41 -20.18 50.91
C MET A 505 -6.42 -21.40 49.97
N SER A 506 -6.74 -22.57 50.52
CA SER A 506 -6.71 -23.87 49.81
C SER A 506 -7.70 -23.99 48.63
N HIS A 507 -8.68 -23.11 48.54
CA HIS A 507 -9.73 -23.08 47.50
C HIS A 507 -9.33 -22.35 46.22
N LEU A 508 -8.16 -21.70 46.17
CA LEU A 508 -7.69 -20.99 44.99
C LEU A 508 -7.31 -21.95 43.84
N THR A 509 -7.79 -21.62 42.65
CA THR A 509 -7.53 -22.35 41.40
C THR A 509 -6.63 -21.58 40.44
N ALA A 510 -6.59 -20.25 40.56
CA ALA A 510 -5.77 -19.37 39.73
C ALA A 510 -5.16 -18.24 40.57
N ILE A 511 -3.84 -18.08 40.48
CA ILE A 511 -3.09 -17.03 41.17
C ILE A 511 -2.18 -16.34 40.15
N ASN A 512 -2.30 -15.02 40.04
CA ASN A 512 -1.40 -14.19 39.26
C ASN A 512 -0.78 -13.09 40.11
N LEU A 513 0.51 -13.21 40.38
CA LEU A 513 1.33 -12.21 41.08
C LEU A 513 2.37 -11.59 40.14
N SER A 514 2.26 -11.76 38.83
CA SER A 514 3.26 -11.31 37.85
C SER A 514 3.52 -9.80 37.93
N ASP A 515 4.70 -9.34 37.54
CA ASP A 515 5.12 -7.94 37.55
C ASP A 515 5.03 -7.29 38.95
N ASN A 516 5.45 -8.03 39.98
CA ASN A 516 5.66 -7.54 41.35
C ASN A 516 7.12 -7.73 41.76
N PRO A 517 8.06 -6.89 41.28
CA PRO A 517 9.51 -7.13 41.40
C PRO A 517 10.04 -7.11 42.85
N THR A 518 9.24 -6.64 43.80
CA THR A 518 9.55 -6.57 45.23
C THR A 518 9.13 -7.82 46.02
N LEU A 519 8.46 -8.79 45.37
CA LEU A 519 7.94 -9.97 46.05
C LEU A 519 9.05 -10.82 46.65
N THR A 520 10.05 -11.21 45.85
CA THR A 520 11.30 -11.96 46.22
C THR A 520 11.14 -13.32 46.93
N LEU A 521 10.15 -13.49 47.80
CA LEU A 521 9.80 -14.69 48.55
C LEU A 521 8.47 -15.27 48.02
N PRO A 522 8.47 -16.48 47.42
CA PRO A 522 7.23 -17.14 47.02
C PRO A 522 6.45 -17.68 48.23
N PRO A 523 5.11 -17.73 48.18
CA PRO A 523 4.32 -18.44 49.18
C PRO A 523 4.41 -19.97 49.02
N ASP A 524 3.94 -20.70 50.04
CA ASP A 524 3.88 -22.16 50.02
C ASP A 524 2.56 -22.66 49.41
N PHE A 525 2.65 -23.42 48.32
CA PHE A 525 1.48 -23.88 47.56
C PHE A 525 1.02 -25.28 47.95
N SER A 526 1.58 -25.87 49.02
CA SER A 526 1.32 -27.26 49.41
C SER A 526 -0.17 -27.58 49.59
N THR A 527 -0.95 -26.66 50.18
CA THR A 527 -2.38 -26.81 50.51
C THR A 527 -3.32 -26.65 49.31
N MET A 528 -2.87 -26.02 48.22
CA MET A 528 -3.71 -25.62 47.07
C MET A 528 -3.76 -26.71 45.99
N SER A 529 -4.41 -27.84 46.29
CA SER A 529 -4.44 -29.00 45.40
C SER A 529 -5.15 -28.76 44.05
N GLY A 530 -6.06 -27.79 43.99
CA GLY A 530 -6.84 -27.43 42.79
C GLY A 530 -6.20 -26.37 41.88
N LEU A 531 -4.93 -26.03 42.07
CA LEU A 531 -4.27 -24.94 41.34
C LEU A 531 -4.05 -25.31 39.86
N GLU A 532 -4.69 -24.57 38.96
CA GLU A 532 -4.57 -24.73 37.50
C GLU A 532 -3.66 -23.67 36.84
N TYR A 533 -3.65 -22.44 37.37
CA TYR A 533 -2.89 -21.32 36.83
C TYR A 533 -2.04 -20.65 37.91
N LEU A 534 -0.73 -20.66 37.73
CA LEU A 534 0.22 -19.98 38.61
C LEU A 534 1.12 -19.07 37.79
N LEU A 535 0.92 -17.75 37.90
CA LEU A 535 1.66 -16.75 37.14
C LEU A 535 2.50 -15.90 38.09
N LEU A 536 3.81 -16.06 38.02
CA LEU A 536 4.81 -15.41 38.89
C LEU A 536 5.90 -14.70 38.05
N ARG A 537 5.60 -14.32 36.81
CA ARG A 537 6.55 -13.67 35.91
C ARG A 537 7.04 -12.35 36.50
N ASN A 538 8.35 -12.03 36.41
CA ASN A 538 8.89 -10.73 36.83
C ASN A 538 8.51 -10.35 38.29
N THR A 539 8.66 -11.30 39.21
CA THR A 539 8.40 -11.10 40.65
C THR A 539 9.66 -10.93 41.48
N GLY A 540 10.83 -11.07 40.84
CA GLY A 540 12.13 -10.96 41.51
C GLY A 540 12.47 -12.16 42.40
N ILE A 541 11.68 -13.23 42.35
CA ILE A 541 11.91 -14.46 43.11
C ILE A 541 13.26 -15.07 42.70
N ASN A 542 14.05 -15.48 43.70
CA ASN A 542 15.34 -16.13 43.51
C ASN A 542 15.38 -17.60 43.97
N GLN A 543 14.32 -18.11 44.59
CA GLN A 543 14.18 -19.49 45.06
C GLN A 543 12.94 -20.15 44.45
N TRP A 544 13.01 -21.45 44.19
CA TRP A 544 11.87 -22.22 43.68
C TRP A 544 10.77 -22.36 44.75
N ALA A 545 9.50 -22.17 44.37
CA ALA A 545 8.39 -22.24 45.32
C ALA A 545 8.12 -23.67 45.83
N THR A 546 7.74 -23.80 47.10
CA THR A 546 7.47 -25.10 47.74
C THR A 546 6.08 -25.64 47.42
N GLY A 547 5.88 -26.96 47.55
CA GLY A 547 4.56 -27.58 47.43
C GLY A 547 4.02 -27.81 46.02
N LEU A 548 4.88 -27.74 44.99
CA LEU A 548 4.47 -27.84 43.57
C LEU A 548 4.58 -29.23 42.95
N GLN A 549 5.18 -30.21 43.65
CA GLN A 549 5.60 -31.49 43.06
C GLN A 549 4.42 -32.43 42.71
N ASP A 550 3.26 -32.19 43.31
CA ASP A 550 2.04 -32.98 43.23
C ASP A 550 0.91 -32.27 42.46
N LYS A 551 1.15 -31.05 41.95
CA LYS A 551 0.14 -30.17 41.34
C LYS A 551 -0.11 -30.50 39.85
N THR A 552 -0.60 -31.72 39.61
CA THR A 552 -0.91 -32.26 38.28
C THR A 552 -1.97 -31.49 37.50
N ALA A 553 -2.80 -30.69 38.16
CA ALA A 553 -3.83 -29.86 37.53
C ALA A 553 -3.27 -28.58 36.86
N LEU A 554 -1.98 -28.26 37.05
CA LEU A 554 -1.35 -27.07 36.47
C LEU A 554 -1.38 -27.11 34.94
N LYS A 555 -2.08 -26.13 34.37
CA LYS A 555 -2.14 -25.87 32.93
C LYS A 555 -1.11 -24.83 32.52
N VAL A 556 -0.85 -23.84 33.39
CA VAL A 556 0.14 -22.78 33.16
C VAL A 556 0.88 -22.49 34.46
N PHE A 557 2.21 -22.54 34.39
CA PHE A 557 3.11 -22.16 35.46
C PHE A 557 4.19 -21.21 34.91
N ASP A 558 3.99 -19.89 35.06
CA ASP A 558 4.89 -18.88 34.48
C ASP A 558 5.88 -18.35 35.53
N LEU A 559 7.15 -18.69 35.38
CA LEU A 559 8.26 -18.22 36.21
C LEU A 559 9.23 -17.31 35.45
N ARG A 560 8.82 -16.78 34.28
CA ARG A 560 9.73 -16.00 33.43
C ARG A 560 10.23 -14.71 34.08
N ASP A 561 11.36 -14.20 33.59
CA ASP A 561 11.93 -12.90 33.97
C ASP A 561 12.17 -12.75 35.49
N ASN A 562 12.59 -13.83 36.16
CA ASN A 562 12.90 -13.86 37.59
C ASN A 562 14.41 -13.95 37.85
N ARG A 563 14.80 -14.23 39.10
CA ARG A 563 16.20 -14.34 39.54
C ARG A 563 16.58 -15.77 39.93
N LEU A 564 15.88 -16.77 39.40
CA LEU A 564 16.19 -18.18 39.66
C LEU A 564 17.55 -18.52 39.05
N ASN A 565 18.38 -19.23 39.82
CA ASN A 565 19.69 -19.71 39.41
C ASN A 565 19.74 -21.25 39.30
N GLU A 566 18.79 -21.94 39.91
CA GLU A 566 18.64 -23.39 39.86
C GLU A 566 17.17 -23.83 39.91
N VAL A 567 16.92 -25.02 39.38
CA VAL A 567 15.66 -25.74 39.49
C VAL A 567 15.87 -26.95 40.41
N PRO A 568 14.92 -27.30 41.31
CA PRO A 568 15.10 -28.43 42.22
C PRO A 568 15.30 -29.76 41.47
N GLN A 569 16.15 -30.63 42.01
CA GLN A 569 16.52 -31.90 41.39
C GLN A 569 15.31 -32.79 41.08
N ALA A 570 14.24 -32.71 41.88
CA ALA A 570 12.99 -33.45 41.63
C ALA A 570 12.32 -33.10 40.28
N PHE A 571 12.53 -31.89 39.75
CA PHE A 571 11.98 -31.47 38.46
C PHE A 571 12.93 -31.76 37.27
N LEU A 572 14.23 -31.98 37.53
CA LEU A 572 15.25 -32.27 36.52
C LEU A 572 15.56 -33.76 36.36
N ASP A 573 15.50 -34.52 37.47
CA ASP A 573 15.81 -35.95 37.50
C ASP A 573 14.85 -36.68 38.47
N PRO A 574 13.54 -36.72 38.18
CA PRO A 574 12.57 -37.40 39.02
C PRO A 574 12.79 -38.92 39.02
N ALA A 575 12.34 -39.58 40.09
CA ALA A 575 12.24 -41.03 40.15
C ALA A 575 11.37 -41.55 38.97
N PRO A 576 11.64 -42.75 38.42
CA PRO A 576 10.89 -43.28 37.26
C PRO A 576 9.36 -43.27 37.45
N GLU A 577 8.89 -43.52 38.66
CA GLU A 577 7.46 -43.53 39.02
C GLU A 577 6.81 -42.13 38.99
N GLN A 578 7.61 -41.08 39.22
CA GLN A 578 7.17 -39.68 39.26
C GLN A 578 7.42 -38.93 37.94
N LEU A 579 8.14 -39.55 36.99
CA LEU A 579 8.56 -38.92 35.74
C LEU A 579 7.38 -38.40 34.92
N LEU A 580 6.28 -39.16 34.83
CA LEU A 580 5.07 -38.76 34.10
C LEU A 580 4.41 -37.52 34.72
N THR A 581 4.24 -37.53 36.05
CA THR A 581 3.64 -36.43 36.83
C THR A 581 4.46 -35.15 36.70
N ILE A 582 5.77 -35.24 36.91
CA ILE A 582 6.68 -34.09 36.81
C ILE A 582 6.78 -33.60 35.36
N ALA A 583 6.73 -34.48 34.37
CA ALA A 583 6.70 -34.08 32.96
C ALA A 583 5.43 -33.30 32.59
N GLN A 584 4.27 -33.64 33.15
CA GLN A 584 3.05 -32.84 32.96
C GLN A 584 3.21 -31.43 33.53
N ILE A 585 3.77 -31.31 34.73
CA ILE A 585 4.03 -30.01 35.36
C ILE A 585 5.05 -29.21 34.55
N ASN A 586 6.19 -29.81 34.18
CA ASN A 586 7.24 -29.14 33.40
C ASN A 586 6.73 -28.67 32.02
N ARG A 587 5.74 -29.32 31.41
CA ARG A 587 5.12 -28.84 30.17
C ARG A 587 4.31 -27.55 30.34
N ALA A 588 3.82 -27.29 31.54
CA ALA A 588 3.15 -26.03 31.89
C ALA A 588 4.13 -24.95 32.35
N THR A 589 5.40 -25.29 32.64
CA THR A 589 6.37 -24.39 33.26
C THR A 589 7.18 -23.56 32.25
N ALA A 590 7.17 -22.22 32.41
CA ALA A 590 7.97 -21.28 31.63
C ALA A 590 9.12 -20.72 32.47
N LEU A 591 10.38 -20.77 31.98
CA LEU A 591 11.57 -20.38 32.74
C LEU A 591 12.47 -19.33 32.08
N ASP A 592 12.11 -18.84 30.90
CA ASP A 592 12.87 -17.81 30.16
C ASP A 592 13.13 -16.54 31.00
N GLY A 593 14.23 -15.84 30.79
CA GLY A 593 14.58 -14.59 31.49
C GLY A 593 15.15 -14.76 32.91
N ASN A 594 15.50 -15.98 33.33
CA ASN A 594 16.13 -16.26 34.63
C ASN A 594 17.67 -16.29 34.57
N ASN A 595 18.32 -16.17 35.73
CA ASN A 595 19.79 -16.09 35.85
C ASN A 595 20.48 -17.46 36.00
N PHE A 596 20.18 -18.39 35.09
CA PHE A 596 20.83 -19.69 35.06
C PHE A 596 22.30 -19.58 34.59
N PRO A 597 23.24 -20.34 35.19
CA PRO A 597 24.63 -20.40 34.72
C PRO A 597 24.75 -20.82 33.24
N SER A 598 25.81 -20.38 32.55
CA SER A 598 26.00 -20.58 31.10
C SER A 598 26.00 -22.05 30.66
N ASP A 599 26.40 -22.98 31.51
CA ASP A 599 26.44 -24.43 31.23
C ASP A 599 25.21 -25.18 31.77
N TYR A 600 24.28 -24.49 32.45
CA TYR A 600 23.14 -25.11 33.11
C TYR A 600 22.15 -25.76 32.13
N TRP A 601 22.13 -25.28 30.87
CA TRP A 601 21.31 -25.86 29.80
C TRP A 601 21.56 -27.37 29.60
N ARG A 602 22.75 -27.90 29.96
CA ARG A 602 23.04 -29.34 29.88
C ARG A 602 22.10 -30.18 30.74
N LYS A 603 21.75 -29.70 31.94
CA LYS A 603 20.82 -30.40 32.84
C LYS A 603 19.41 -30.49 32.23
N PHE A 604 18.94 -29.41 31.60
CA PHE A 604 17.69 -29.43 30.85
C PHE A 604 17.77 -30.39 29.65
N ASP A 605 18.87 -30.38 28.90
CA ASP A 605 19.03 -31.27 27.75
C ASP A 605 19.07 -32.75 28.17
N ASP A 606 19.74 -33.10 29.28
CA ASP A 606 19.75 -34.45 29.84
C ASP A 606 18.35 -34.91 30.27
N TYR A 607 17.57 -34.05 30.92
CA TYR A 607 16.17 -34.30 31.25
C TYR A 607 15.35 -34.60 29.99
N TRP A 608 15.43 -33.73 28.98
CA TRP A 608 14.67 -33.88 27.72
C TRP A 608 15.10 -35.12 26.93
N ARG A 609 16.38 -35.49 26.94
CA ARG A 609 16.87 -36.76 26.34
C ARG A 609 16.31 -37.98 27.07
N ARG A 610 16.32 -37.96 28.41
CA ARG A 610 15.73 -39.05 29.22
C ARG A 610 14.23 -39.17 28.94
N LEU A 611 13.51 -38.05 28.88
CA LEU A 611 12.08 -38.03 28.57
C LEU A 611 11.81 -38.55 27.15
N ASN A 612 12.59 -38.14 26.15
CA ASN A 612 12.44 -38.61 24.77
C ASN A 612 12.64 -40.13 24.63
N ARG A 613 13.53 -40.72 25.44
CA ARG A 613 13.78 -42.16 25.44
C ARG A 613 12.63 -42.96 26.08
N VAL A 614 12.02 -42.43 27.13
CA VAL A 614 11.02 -43.17 27.95
C VAL A 614 9.59 -42.87 27.51
N HIS A 615 9.28 -41.61 27.20
CA HIS A 615 7.95 -41.08 26.85
C HIS A 615 8.03 -40.08 25.68
N PRO A 616 8.34 -40.52 24.45
CA PRO A 616 8.47 -39.64 23.28
C PRO A 616 7.17 -38.88 22.93
N GLU A 617 6.01 -39.39 23.34
CA GLU A 617 4.69 -38.77 23.19
C GLU A 617 4.54 -37.45 23.98
N LEU A 618 5.31 -37.28 25.06
CA LEU A 618 5.23 -36.08 25.90
C LEU A 618 6.05 -34.91 25.36
N LEU A 619 6.92 -35.14 24.35
CA LEU A 619 7.62 -34.08 23.63
C LEU A 619 6.76 -33.40 22.56
N SER A 620 5.64 -33.98 22.16
CA SER A 620 4.74 -33.34 21.20
C SER A 620 3.69 -32.47 21.89
N SER A 621 3.87 -31.15 21.83
CA SER A 621 2.76 -30.19 21.91
C SER A 621 3.18 -28.78 21.53
N TYR A 622 2.59 -28.29 20.42
CA TYR A 622 1.88 -27.04 20.16
C TYR A 622 1.86 -25.84 21.15
N HIS A 623 2.63 -25.81 22.24
CA HIS A 623 2.65 -24.69 23.19
C HIS A 623 4.03 -24.04 23.32
N HIS A 624 4.01 -22.71 23.32
CA HIS A 624 5.18 -21.82 23.33
C HIS A 624 5.93 -21.77 24.67
N VAL A 625 5.51 -22.55 25.66
CA VAL A 625 6.05 -22.54 27.03
C VAL A 625 7.09 -23.64 27.16
N ILE A 626 8.34 -23.28 27.44
CA ILE A 626 9.47 -24.21 27.49
C ILE A 626 10.08 -24.21 28.89
N PHE A 627 10.11 -25.39 29.51
CA PHE A 627 10.97 -25.67 30.66
C PHE A 627 12.41 -25.86 30.17
N ASP A 628 13.09 -24.74 29.90
CA ASP A 628 14.47 -24.68 29.42
C ASP A 628 15.09 -23.32 29.79
N SER A 629 16.40 -23.17 29.59
CA SER A 629 17.09 -21.90 29.75
C SER A 629 17.22 -21.14 28.42
N ASP A 630 17.28 -19.81 28.51
CA ASP A 630 17.43 -18.90 27.36
C ASP A 630 18.69 -19.12 26.52
N ASN A 631 19.70 -19.77 27.10
CA ASN A 631 21.00 -20.04 26.47
C ASN A 631 21.14 -21.48 25.97
N SER A 632 20.05 -22.26 25.98
CA SER A 632 20.11 -23.61 25.43
C SER A 632 20.38 -23.58 23.92
N GLN A 633 21.14 -24.57 23.42
CA GLN A 633 21.45 -24.67 21.99
C GLN A 633 20.16 -24.77 21.15
N ALA A 634 19.14 -25.44 21.67
CA ALA A 634 17.84 -25.58 21.02
C ALA A 634 17.09 -24.25 20.93
N GLN A 635 17.12 -23.43 21.99
CA GLN A 635 16.53 -22.10 21.98
C GLN A 635 17.26 -21.14 21.02
N ARG A 636 18.60 -21.14 21.03
CA ARG A 636 19.41 -20.35 20.08
C ARG A 636 19.14 -20.73 18.63
N TYR A 637 19.08 -22.03 18.33
CA TYR A 637 18.70 -22.52 16.99
C TYR A 637 17.27 -22.13 16.61
N ARG A 638 16.32 -22.19 17.55
CA ARG A 638 14.93 -21.74 17.34
C ARG A 638 14.85 -20.23 17.07
N ARG A 639 15.71 -19.39 17.64
CA ARG A 639 15.76 -17.95 17.32
C ARG A 639 16.17 -17.68 15.87
N LEU A 640 17.06 -18.51 15.32
CA LEU A 640 17.42 -18.45 13.89
C LEU A 640 16.30 -18.98 12.99
N PHE A 641 15.57 -20.01 13.44
CA PHE A 641 14.52 -20.69 12.68
C PHE A 641 13.19 -20.74 13.46
N PRO A 642 12.48 -19.61 13.60
CA PRO A 642 11.30 -19.51 14.47
C PRO A 642 10.12 -20.37 14.00
N GLY A 643 10.07 -20.74 12.72
CA GLY A 643 9.09 -21.68 12.17
C GLY A 643 9.30 -23.15 12.56
N LYS A 644 10.41 -23.49 13.22
CA LYS A 644 10.67 -24.86 13.70
C LYS A 644 10.20 -25.04 15.15
N ASP A 645 9.53 -26.16 15.39
CA ASP A 645 9.18 -26.58 16.75
C ASP A 645 10.46 -26.92 17.54
N ILE A 646 10.44 -26.67 18.85
CA ILE A 646 11.58 -26.93 19.74
C ILE A 646 11.97 -28.41 19.73
N LYS A 647 11.00 -29.31 19.54
CA LYS A 647 11.27 -30.74 19.34
C LYS A 647 12.15 -30.98 18.12
N ALA A 648 11.77 -30.43 16.97
CA ALA A 648 12.54 -30.56 15.73
C ALA A 648 13.93 -29.91 15.84
N CYS A 649 14.04 -28.80 16.59
CA CYS A 649 15.33 -28.18 16.92
C CYS A 649 16.22 -29.13 17.74
N ARG A 650 15.68 -29.76 18.78
CA ARG A 650 16.41 -30.74 19.61
C ARG A 650 16.82 -31.96 18.82
N GLU A 651 15.89 -32.57 18.08
CA GLU A 651 16.18 -33.76 17.25
C GLU A 651 17.27 -33.48 16.22
N TYR A 652 17.24 -32.30 15.58
CA TYR A 652 18.30 -31.88 14.67
C TYR A 652 19.66 -31.73 15.38
N LEU A 653 19.70 -31.05 16.53
CA LEU A 653 20.94 -30.87 17.29
C LEU A 653 21.48 -32.19 17.85
N TRP A 654 20.61 -33.10 18.31
CA TRP A 654 20.98 -34.43 18.79
C TRP A 654 21.43 -35.37 17.67
N SER A 655 21.02 -35.11 16.42
CA SER A 655 21.51 -35.86 15.25
C SER A 655 22.95 -35.51 14.85
N LEU A 656 23.48 -34.38 15.35
CA LEU A 656 24.85 -33.95 15.11
C LEU A 656 25.78 -34.58 16.16
N GLU A 657 26.88 -35.20 15.73
CA GLU A 657 27.79 -35.92 16.63
C GLU A 657 28.65 -34.95 17.48
N GLY A 658 28.62 -35.10 18.81
CA GLY A 658 29.52 -34.39 19.74
C GLY A 658 29.45 -32.86 19.66
N ASP A 659 30.59 -32.18 19.70
CA ASP A 659 30.70 -30.70 19.69
C ASP A 659 30.37 -30.05 18.33
N THR A 660 30.01 -30.84 17.31
CA THR A 660 29.66 -30.33 15.97
C THR A 660 28.38 -29.48 15.98
N ALA A 661 27.46 -29.72 16.91
CA ALA A 661 26.24 -28.93 17.05
C ALA A 661 26.53 -27.46 17.39
N ALA A 662 27.46 -27.22 18.33
CA ALA A 662 27.82 -25.87 18.76
C ALA A 662 28.57 -25.10 17.66
N THR A 663 29.51 -25.75 16.96
CA THR A 663 30.25 -25.13 15.86
C THR A 663 29.33 -24.79 14.69
N LYS A 664 28.39 -25.68 14.33
CA LYS A 664 27.42 -25.40 13.27
C LYS A 664 26.46 -24.28 13.65
N LEU A 665 26.00 -24.22 14.90
CA LEU A 665 25.14 -23.14 15.38
C LEU A 665 25.84 -21.78 15.32
N ASN A 666 27.09 -21.69 15.80
CA ASN A 666 27.87 -20.46 15.75
C ASN A 666 28.10 -19.99 14.29
N SER A 667 28.37 -20.91 13.36
CA SER A 667 28.48 -20.60 11.92
C SER A 667 27.19 -19.98 11.39
N LEU A 668 26.02 -20.55 11.73
CA LEU A 668 24.72 -20.05 11.28
C LEU A 668 24.39 -18.68 11.88
N GLU A 669 24.72 -18.44 13.15
CA GLU A 669 24.54 -17.13 13.79
C GLU A 669 25.43 -16.06 13.12
N GLN A 670 26.68 -16.41 12.78
CA GLN A 670 27.58 -15.53 12.06
C GLN A 670 27.09 -15.23 10.65
N GLU A 671 26.67 -16.26 9.90
CA GLU A 671 26.07 -16.11 8.57
C GLU A 671 24.83 -15.21 8.61
N PHE A 672 23.94 -15.42 9.58
CA PHE A 672 22.74 -14.59 9.74
C PHE A 672 23.07 -13.14 10.06
N SER A 673 24.06 -12.90 10.92
CA SER A 673 24.53 -11.56 11.27
C SER A 673 25.11 -10.82 10.06
N VAL A 674 25.95 -11.49 9.27
CA VAL A 674 26.51 -10.92 8.02
C VAL A 674 25.41 -10.61 7.02
N LEU A 675 24.48 -11.53 6.78
CA LEU A 675 23.35 -11.32 5.88
C LEU A 675 22.51 -10.11 6.29
N ARG A 676 22.15 -10.04 7.59
CA ARG A 676 21.35 -8.93 8.11
C ARG A 676 22.05 -7.59 7.91
N SER A 677 23.34 -7.50 8.25
CA SER A 677 24.13 -6.29 8.04
C SER A 677 24.21 -5.86 6.57
N GLN A 678 24.41 -6.80 5.64
CA GLN A 678 24.46 -6.51 4.20
C GLN A 678 23.11 -6.01 3.68
N LEU A 679 22.01 -6.60 4.14
CA LEU A 679 20.66 -6.19 3.75
C LEU A 679 20.29 -4.83 4.34
N ASP A 680 20.62 -4.57 5.61
CA ASP A 680 20.35 -3.28 6.26
C ASP A 680 21.12 -2.14 5.56
N ALA A 681 22.40 -2.38 5.20
CA ALA A 681 23.20 -1.44 4.41
C ALA A 681 22.59 -1.16 3.02
N TRP A 682 22.06 -2.19 2.35
CA TRP A 682 21.38 -2.04 1.05
C TRP A 682 20.03 -1.34 1.16
N VAL A 683 19.22 -1.66 2.18
CA VAL A 683 17.94 -0.97 2.45
C VAL A 683 18.17 0.52 2.66
N PHE A 684 19.20 0.87 3.43
CA PHE A 684 19.60 2.24 3.71
C PHE A 684 20.10 2.98 2.46
N SER A 685 21.10 2.42 1.77
CA SER A 685 21.81 3.10 0.68
C SER A 685 21.07 3.06 -0.67
N GLY A 686 20.31 2.00 -0.92
CA GLY A 686 19.65 1.75 -2.20
C GLY A 686 20.58 1.33 -3.35
N GLY A 687 21.87 1.11 -3.09
CA GLY A 687 22.85 0.60 -4.06
C GLY A 687 23.49 -0.72 -3.63
N GLY A 688 23.92 -1.54 -4.59
CA GLY A 688 24.78 -2.70 -4.35
C GLY A 688 26.25 -2.30 -4.21
N ASN A 689 27.05 -3.06 -3.46
CA ASN A 689 28.46 -2.75 -3.15
C ASN A 689 29.36 -2.59 -4.38
N ARG A 690 29.01 -3.19 -5.54
CA ARG A 690 29.72 -3.00 -6.82
C ARG A 690 29.36 -1.71 -7.59
N GLY A 691 28.34 -0.97 -7.16
CA GLY A 691 27.87 0.27 -7.81
C GLY A 691 28.62 1.54 -7.41
N GLY A 692 29.65 1.43 -6.55
CA GLY A 692 30.32 2.57 -5.93
C GLY A 692 29.54 3.13 -4.73
N TYR A 693 30.18 4.01 -3.97
CA TYR A 693 29.59 4.60 -2.78
C TYR A 693 28.43 5.55 -3.16
N VAL A 694 27.20 5.19 -2.78
CA VAL A 694 26.01 6.04 -2.99
C VAL A 694 26.08 7.23 -2.05
N ARG A 695 26.13 8.46 -2.57
CA ARG A 695 26.25 9.68 -1.77
C ARG A 695 24.92 10.12 -1.16
N ALA A 696 24.96 10.95 -0.12
CA ALA A 696 23.80 11.44 0.60
C ALA A 696 22.78 12.17 -0.30
N ASN A 697 23.25 12.93 -1.29
CA ASN A 697 22.39 13.58 -2.27
C ASN A 697 21.66 12.60 -3.22
N GLN A 698 22.20 11.39 -3.40
CA GLN A 698 21.59 10.32 -4.19
C GLN A 698 20.62 9.46 -3.35
N LEU A 699 20.77 9.44 -2.01
CA LEU A 699 19.83 8.75 -1.11
C LEU A 699 18.39 9.28 -1.24
N ALA A 700 18.22 10.58 -1.48
CA ALA A 700 16.92 11.21 -1.69
C ALA A 700 16.14 10.59 -2.87
N VAL A 701 16.84 10.18 -3.94
CA VAL A 701 16.26 9.51 -5.10
C VAL A 701 15.81 8.09 -4.75
N ASN A 702 16.50 7.44 -3.81
CA ASN A 702 16.25 6.07 -3.37
C ASN A 702 15.17 5.94 -2.28
N VAL A 703 14.66 7.04 -1.73
CA VAL A 703 13.58 7.02 -0.71
C VAL A 703 12.32 6.34 -1.25
N GLN A 704 11.97 6.60 -2.52
CA GLN A 704 10.75 6.06 -3.15
C GLN A 704 10.73 4.54 -3.30
N THR A 705 11.90 3.90 -3.31
CA THR A 705 12.06 2.44 -3.51
C THR A 705 12.40 1.73 -2.20
N ARG A 706 12.47 2.46 -1.10
CA ARG A 706 12.83 1.93 0.21
C ARG A 706 11.81 0.94 0.79
N PRO A 707 10.48 1.17 0.70
CA PRO A 707 9.51 0.18 1.16
C PRO A 707 9.64 -1.16 0.43
N ASP A 708 9.92 -1.10 -0.88
CA ASP A 708 10.16 -2.29 -1.71
C ASP A 708 11.46 -3.00 -1.30
N ARG A 709 12.52 -2.25 -0.93
CA ARG A 709 13.77 -2.84 -0.39
C ARG A 709 13.56 -3.51 0.97
N VAL A 710 12.80 -2.89 1.88
CA VAL A 710 12.45 -3.51 3.18
C VAL A 710 11.70 -4.81 2.93
N THR A 711 10.72 -4.79 2.01
CA THR A 711 9.97 -5.99 1.62
C THR A 711 10.88 -7.07 1.02
N ALA A 712 11.83 -6.71 0.17
CA ALA A 712 12.78 -7.66 -0.39
C ALA A 712 13.75 -8.21 0.66
N SER A 713 14.27 -7.38 1.56
CA SER A 713 15.11 -7.79 2.69
C SER A 713 14.40 -8.86 3.52
N ASP A 714 13.13 -8.62 3.86
CA ASP A 714 12.30 -9.57 4.59
C ASP A 714 12.12 -10.90 3.83
N ARG A 715 11.87 -10.86 2.52
CA ARG A 715 11.74 -12.07 1.71
C ARG A 715 13.05 -12.85 1.61
N ILE A 716 14.19 -12.17 1.51
CA ILE A 716 15.52 -12.80 1.49
C ILE A 716 15.81 -13.45 2.86
N LEU A 717 15.58 -12.74 3.98
CA LEU A 717 15.75 -13.28 5.32
C LEU A 717 14.85 -14.49 5.58
N SER A 718 13.57 -14.41 5.19
CA SER A 718 12.62 -15.51 5.32
C SER A 718 13.04 -16.74 4.50
N CYS A 719 13.60 -16.52 3.30
CA CYS A 719 14.12 -17.59 2.46
C CYS A 719 15.37 -18.25 3.07
N TRP A 720 16.28 -17.46 3.65
CA TRP A 720 17.42 -18.00 4.39
C TRP A 720 16.97 -18.83 5.61
N ARG A 721 15.94 -18.35 6.33
CA ARG A 721 15.29 -19.06 7.44
C ARG A 721 14.45 -20.28 7.02
N ARG A 722 14.37 -20.58 5.73
CA ARG A 722 13.59 -21.71 5.16
C ARG A 722 12.09 -21.62 5.42
N GLU A 723 11.57 -20.40 5.52
CA GLU A 723 10.15 -20.12 5.72
C GLU A 723 9.39 -19.97 4.39
N THR A 724 10.11 -20.02 3.26
CA THR A 724 9.52 -19.94 1.92
C THR A 724 9.11 -21.30 1.38
N PRO A 725 8.14 -21.37 0.45
CA PRO A 725 7.61 -22.64 -0.04
C PRO A 725 8.64 -23.48 -0.79
N GLN A 726 8.65 -24.78 -0.51
CA GLN A 726 9.39 -25.77 -1.29
C GLN A 726 8.72 -25.99 -2.65
N LYS A 727 9.48 -25.92 -3.73
CA LYS A 727 8.99 -26.24 -5.07
C LYS A 727 9.31 -27.67 -5.46
N LEU A 728 8.37 -28.25 -6.20
CA LEU A 728 8.47 -29.58 -6.75
C LEU A 728 8.45 -29.50 -8.29
N ALA A 729 9.22 -30.35 -8.95
CA ALA A 729 9.08 -30.58 -10.37
C ALA A 729 7.76 -31.35 -10.68
N TYR A 730 7.45 -31.53 -11.97
CA TYR A 730 6.22 -32.21 -12.40
C TYR A 730 6.11 -33.66 -11.88
N ASP A 731 7.26 -34.32 -11.68
CA ASP A 731 7.39 -35.66 -11.10
C ASP A 731 7.36 -35.68 -9.56
N ARG A 732 7.02 -34.54 -8.92
CA ARG A 732 7.02 -34.31 -7.47
C ARG A 732 8.40 -34.34 -6.80
N THR A 733 9.50 -34.35 -7.57
CA THR A 733 10.84 -34.24 -6.98
C THR A 733 11.10 -32.83 -6.44
N PRO A 734 11.66 -32.67 -5.22
CA PRO A 734 12.03 -31.36 -4.71
C PRO A 734 13.11 -30.71 -5.58
N ILE A 735 12.86 -29.48 -6.04
CA ILE A 735 13.86 -28.70 -6.78
C ILE A 735 14.59 -27.70 -5.88
N GLY A 736 14.03 -27.37 -4.70
CA GLY A 736 14.56 -26.42 -3.71
C GLY A 736 13.50 -25.42 -3.24
N LEU A 737 13.89 -24.47 -2.40
CA LEU A 737 12.99 -23.39 -1.97
C LEU A 737 12.81 -22.33 -3.06
N GLU A 738 11.69 -21.61 -3.01
CA GLU A 738 11.45 -20.44 -3.87
C GLU A 738 11.84 -19.14 -3.15
N LEU A 739 12.56 -18.28 -3.86
CA LEU A 739 12.71 -16.86 -3.52
C LEU A 739 12.03 -16.04 -4.62
N ASP A 740 10.95 -15.34 -4.26
CA ASP A 740 10.19 -14.50 -5.19
C ASP A 740 10.28 -13.03 -4.80
N LEU A 741 11.08 -12.26 -5.52
CA LEU A 741 11.20 -10.81 -5.39
C LEU A 741 10.43 -10.07 -6.51
N SER A 742 9.60 -10.79 -7.27
CA SER A 742 8.90 -10.22 -8.42
C SER A 742 7.95 -9.09 -8.02
N GLY A 743 7.83 -8.10 -8.91
CA GLY A 743 6.91 -6.97 -8.76
C GLY A 743 7.40 -5.86 -7.82
N LEU A 744 8.57 -6.00 -7.21
CA LEU A 744 9.20 -4.97 -6.38
C LEU A 744 10.03 -4.03 -7.25
N ARG A 745 9.88 -2.70 -7.14
CA ARG A 745 10.62 -1.75 -7.97
C ARG A 745 12.02 -1.52 -7.42
N LEU A 746 12.93 -2.39 -7.83
CA LEU A 746 14.29 -2.48 -7.32
C LEU A 746 15.28 -2.34 -8.48
N PRO A 747 15.84 -1.14 -8.73
CA PRO A 747 16.77 -0.93 -9.84
C PRO A 747 18.09 -1.71 -9.67
N SER A 748 18.40 -2.14 -8.44
CA SER A 748 19.54 -3.01 -8.11
C SER A 748 19.21 -3.96 -6.95
N LEU A 749 19.95 -5.06 -6.86
CA LEU A 749 19.89 -6.05 -5.78
C LEU A 749 21.14 -5.99 -4.88
N PRO A 750 21.06 -6.46 -3.63
CA PRO A 750 22.20 -6.44 -2.71
C PRO A 750 23.27 -7.45 -3.13
N ASP A 751 24.53 -7.10 -2.90
CA ASP A 751 25.62 -8.08 -2.95
C ASP A 751 25.62 -8.86 -1.62
N ILE A 752 25.50 -10.18 -1.72
CA ILE A 752 25.42 -11.06 -0.55
C ILE A 752 26.59 -12.04 -0.52
N ASP A 753 27.12 -12.30 0.67
CA ASP A 753 28.25 -13.23 0.86
C ASP A 753 27.85 -14.57 1.48
N VAL A 754 26.57 -14.75 1.75
CA VAL A 754 26.01 -15.94 2.40
C VAL A 754 25.54 -16.96 1.35
N ASP A 755 25.60 -18.24 1.69
CA ASP A 755 25.19 -19.34 0.80
C ASP A 755 23.66 -19.48 0.71
N PHE A 756 23.14 -19.57 -0.52
CA PHE A 756 21.73 -19.81 -0.83
C PHE A 756 21.54 -21.10 -1.66
N SER A 757 22.45 -22.07 -1.54
CA SER A 757 22.41 -23.33 -2.28
C SER A 757 21.13 -24.16 -2.09
N HIS A 758 20.33 -23.91 -1.04
CA HIS A 758 19.03 -24.54 -0.83
C HIS A 758 17.89 -23.97 -1.71
N VAL A 759 18.14 -22.88 -2.45
CA VAL A 759 17.16 -22.24 -3.34
C VAL A 759 17.19 -22.89 -4.72
N GLY A 760 16.03 -23.38 -5.14
CA GLY A 760 15.85 -24.07 -6.44
C GLY A 760 15.10 -23.25 -7.47
N SER A 761 14.32 -22.26 -7.02
CA SER A 761 13.50 -21.39 -7.87
C SER A 761 13.73 -19.93 -7.48
N LEU A 762 14.26 -19.13 -8.39
CA LEU A 762 14.53 -17.72 -8.19
C LEU A 762 13.70 -16.89 -9.18
N LYS A 763 12.81 -16.05 -8.65
CA LYS A 763 11.97 -15.16 -9.44
C LYS A 763 12.28 -13.71 -9.14
N LEU A 764 12.73 -13.02 -10.18
CA LEU A 764 13.16 -11.64 -10.18
C LEU A 764 12.44 -10.87 -11.30
N SER A 765 11.17 -11.19 -11.55
CA SER A 765 10.43 -10.65 -12.70
C SER A 765 9.81 -9.29 -12.39
N ASN A 766 9.76 -8.38 -13.38
CA ASN A 766 9.13 -7.06 -13.24
C ASN A 766 9.69 -6.24 -12.06
N MET A 767 11.01 -6.07 -12.02
CA MET A 767 11.73 -5.37 -10.94
C MET A 767 12.42 -4.07 -11.38
N ASP A 768 12.34 -3.69 -12.65
CA ASP A 768 13.07 -2.57 -13.25
C ASP A 768 14.61 -2.73 -13.20
N LEU A 769 15.11 -3.96 -13.14
CA LEU A 769 16.54 -4.25 -13.19
C LEU A 769 17.13 -3.82 -14.53
N SER A 770 18.07 -2.88 -14.51
CA SER A 770 18.74 -2.36 -15.71
C SER A 770 20.10 -3.01 -15.98
N THR A 771 20.77 -3.46 -14.92
CA THR A 771 22.06 -4.16 -14.95
C THR A 771 21.93 -5.55 -14.34
N SER A 772 22.81 -6.46 -14.74
CA SER A 772 22.83 -7.81 -14.16
C SER A 772 23.27 -7.75 -12.68
N PRO A 773 22.48 -8.30 -11.73
CA PRO A 773 22.81 -8.29 -10.30
C PRO A 773 23.78 -9.42 -9.95
N GLU A 774 25.01 -9.34 -10.44
CA GLU A 774 25.99 -10.45 -10.38
C GLU A 774 26.40 -10.84 -8.95
N GLY A 775 26.62 -9.87 -8.05
CA GLY A 775 26.97 -10.17 -6.66
C GLY A 775 25.82 -10.77 -5.85
N PHE A 776 24.58 -10.70 -6.37
CA PHE A 776 23.45 -11.46 -5.86
C PHE A 776 23.40 -12.87 -6.48
N LEU A 777 23.37 -12.96 -7.81
CA LEU A 777 23.13 -14.22 -8.55
C LEU A 777 24.22 -15.28 -8.33
N THR A 778 25.47 -14.88 -8.09
CA THR A 778 26.61 -15.79 -7.86
C THR A 778 26.47 -16.67 -6.61
N ARG A 779 25.59 -16.31 -5.67
CA ARG A 779 25.27 -17.14 -4.49
C ARG A 779 24.15 -18.17 -4.71
N PHE A 780 23.52 -18.15 -5.89
CA PHE A 780 22.38 -19.02 -6.25
C PHE A 780 22.76 -20.11 -7.26
N ARG A 781 23.87 -20.82 -7.01
CA ARG A 781 24.50 -21.76 -7.98
C ARG A 781 23.65 -22.99 -8.33
N HIS A 782 22.76 -23.40 -7.44
CA HIS A 782 21.93 -24.61 -7.58
C HIS A 782 20.51 -24.33 -8.12
N VAL A 783 20.24 -23.12 -8.58
CA VAL A 783 18.94 -22.74 -9.13
C VAL A 783 18.62 -23.57 -10.37
N ARG A 784 17.40 -24.13 -10.37
CA ARG A 784 16.84 -24.89 -11.51
C ARG A 784 15.88 -24.05 -12.33
N TRP A 785 15.16 -23.11 -11.71
CA TRP A 785 14.24 -22.19 -12.38
C TRP A 785 14.65 -20.75 -12.11
N LEU A 786 14.99 -20.01 -13.16
CA LEU A 786 15.32 -18.60 -13.07
C LEU A 786 14.36 -17.78 -13.94
N ASP A 787 13.66 -16.84 -13.31
CA ASP A 787 12.82 -15.86 -13.98
C ASP A 787 13.37 -14.45 -13.80
N LEU A 788 13.87 -13.87 -14.89
CA LEU A 788 14.37 -12.51 -15.00
C LEU A 788 13.55 -11.71 -16.03
N SER A 789 12.33 -12.15 -16.32
CA SER A 789 11.47 -11.55 -17.34
C SER A 789 10.93 -10.18 -16.95
N ARG A 790 10.56 -9.38 -17.96
CA ARG A 790 9.97 -8.03 -17.78
C ARG A 790 10.87 -7.07 -17.00
N ASN A 791 12.19 -7.17 -17.21
CA ASN A 791 13.16 -6.20 -16.68
C ASN A 791 13.69 -5.33 -17.83
N GLN A 792 14.78 -4.62 -17.59
CA GLN A 792 15.47 -3.76 -18.55
C GLN A 792 16.91 -4.24 -18.80
N LEU A 793 17.16 -5.55 -18.63
CA LEU A 793 18.49 -6.14 -18.77
C LEU A 793 18.98 -6.00 -20.22
N ARG A 794 20.23 -5.55 -20.38
CA ARG A 794 20.87 -5.33 -21.69
C ARG A 794 21.82 -6.44 -22.11
N GLU A 795 22.34 -7.16 -21.13
CA GLU A 795 23.29 -8.24 -21.31
C GLU A 795 22.80 -9.50 -20.60
N LEU A 796 23.34 -10.64 -21.02
CA LEU A 796 23.08 -11.91 -20.37
C LEU A 796 23.89 -11.98 -19.07
N PRO A 797 23.28 -12.29 -17.90
CA PRO A 797 24.00 -12.41 -16.64
C PRO A 797 25.16 -13.42 -16.70
N PRO A 798 26.41 -13.01 -16.39
CA PRO A 798 27.54 -13.93 -16.37
C PRO A 798 27.37 -15.12 -15.41
N ALA A 799 26.69 -14.91 -14.27
CA ALA A 799 26.38 -15.96 -13.30
C ALA A 799 25.65 -17.19 -13.89
N LEU A 800 24.97 -17.04 -15.03
CA LEU A 800 24.36 -18.17 -15.75
C LEU A 800 25.39 -19.23 -16.17
N GLY A 801 26.66 -18.85 -16.35
CA GLY A 801 27.74 -19.78 -16.63
C GLY A 801 28.01 -20.78 -15.49
N GLU A 802 27.74 -20.39 -14.23
CA GLU A 802 27.93 -21.25 -13.06
C GLU A 802 26.69 -22.12 -12.74
N MET A 803 25.51 -21.76 -13.25
CA MET A 803 24.23 -22.42 -12.96
C MET A 803 24.03 -23.69 -13.79
N ASN A 804 24.82 -24.73 -13.50
CA ASN A 804 24.85 -25.94 -14.32
C ASN A 804 23.56 -26.78 -14.30
N GLY A 805 22.73 -26.64 -13.26
CA GLY A 805 21.47 -27.36 -13.08
C GLY A 805 20.23 -26.66 -13.66
N LEU A 806 20.40 -25.59 -14.43
CA LEU A 806 19.29 -24.75 -14.89
C LEU A 806 18.41 -25.47 -15.92
N THR A 807 17.13 -25.62 -15.58
CA THR A 807 16.13 -26.31 -16.44
C THR A 807 15.14 -25.36 -17.10
N ARG A 808 14.89 -24.19 -16.49
CA ARG A 808 13.99 -23.16 -17.05
C ARG A 808 14.61 -21.80 -16.90
N LEU A 809 14.70 -21.08 -18.01
CA LEU A 809 15.22 -19.73 -18.07
C LEU A 809 14.23 -18.81 -18.79
N PHE A 810 13.72 -17.83 -18.06
CA PHE A 810 12.79 -16.83 -18.57
C PHE A 810 13.47 -15.45 -18.59
N LEU A 811 13.69 -14.93 -19.79
CA LEU A 811 14.36 -13.67 -20.06
C LEU A 811 13.54 -12.77 -21.01
N GLN A 812 12.28 -13.11 -21.26
CA GLN A 812 11.40 -12.37 -22.16
C GLN A 812 11.14 -10.94 -21.69
N LYS A 813 10.85 -10.04 -22.65
CA LYS A 813 10.57 -8.61 -22.41
C LYS A 813 11.72 -7.92 -21.65
N ASN A 814 12.93 -8.03 -22.19
CA ASN A 814 14.12 -7.31 -21.75
C ASN A 814 14.72 -6.54 -22.96
N GLN A 815 15.98 -6.12 -22.87
CA GLN A 815 16.72 -5.46 -23.95
C GLN A 815 18.04 -6.19 -24.28
N ILE A 816 18.06 -7.52 -24.09
CA ILE A 816 19.28 -8.32 -24.16
C ILE A 816 19.84 -8.35 -25.58
N SER A 817 21.14 -8.10 -25.71
CA SER A 817 21.93 -8.31 -26.93
C SER A 817 22.90 -9.46 -26.70
N LEU A 818 22.94 -10.44 -27.59
CA LEU A 818 23.90 -11.54 -27.51
C LEU A 818 25.13 -11.27 -28.37
N THR A 819 26.29 -11.62 -27.83
CA THR A 819 27.58 -11.77 -28.51
C THR A 819 27.85 -13.25 -28.75
N ALA A 820 28.83 -13.59 -29.59
CA ALA A 820 29.22 -14.99 -29.81
C ALA A 820 29.56 -15.72 -28.49
N ASP A 821 30.25 -15.06 -27.57
CA ASP A 821 30.62 -15.63 -26.27
C ASP A 821 29.40 -15.85 -25.35
N THR A 822 28.48 -14.89 -25.27
CA THR A 822 27.28 -15.02 -24.42
C THR A 822 26.26 -16.01 -25.00
N ALA A 823 26.19 -16.13 -26.32
CA ALA A 823 25.43 -17.19 -26.98
C ALA A 823 26.02 -18.59 -26.67
N ARG A 824 27.35 -18.71 -26.58
CA ARG A 824 28.02 -19.96 -26.16
C ARG A 824 27.66 -20.34 -24.73
N VAL A 825 27.57 -19.38 -23.80
CA VAL A 825 27.15 -19.65 -22.41
C VAL A 825 25.79 -20.36 -22.37
N LEU A 826 24.81 -19.89 -23.15
CA LEU A 826 23.49 -20.55 -23.25
C LEU A 826 23.58 -21.94 -23.88
N SER A 827 24.42 -22.09 -24.92
CA SER A 827 24.63 -23.34 -25.65
C SER A 827 25.28 -24.43 -24.78
N GLU A 828 26.02 -24.04 -23.74
CA GLU A 828 26.64 -24.96 -22.77
C GLU A 828 25.68 -25.40 -21.65
N ARG A 829 24.48 -24.83 -21.55
CA ARG A 829 23.46 -25.22 -20.57
C ARG A 829 22.63 -26.42 -21.04
N THR A 830 23.27 -27.58 -21.08
CA THR A 830 22.69 -28.84 -21.59
C THR A 830 21.46 -29.35 -20.83
N THR A 831 21.23 -28.87 -19.60
CA THR A 831 20.10 -29.24 -18.75
C THR A 831 18.83 -28.42 -19.00
N LEU A 832 18.89 -27.41 -19.89
CA LEU A 832 17.74 -26.55 -20.21
C LEU A 832 16.61 -27.33 -20.88
N ARG A 833 15.39 -27.12 -20.38
CA ARG A 833 14.14 -27.67 -20.90
C ARG A 833 13.22 -26.59 -21.46
N ALA A 834 13.32 -25.36 -20.95
CA ALA A 834 12.59 -24.22 -21.48
C ALA A 834 13.47 -22.96 -21.51
N LEU A 835 13.50 -22.29 -22.67
CA LEU A 835 14.21 -21.02 -22.88
C LEU A 835 13.29 -20.01 -23.56
N TRP A 836 12.91 -18.95 -22.85
CA TRP A 836 12.10 -17.87 -23.41
C TRP A 836 12.90 -16.56 -23.44
N LEU A 837 13.17 -16.09 -24.64
CA LEU A 837 13.89 -14.83 -24.93
C LEU A 837 13.03 -13.86 -25.75
N HIS A 838 11.75 -14.17 -25.97
CA HIS A 838 10.87 -13.34 -26.80
C HIS A 838 10.78 -11.89 -26.32
N GLU A 839 10.46 -10.96 -27.23
CA GLU A 839 10.41 -9.52 -26.94
C GLU A 839 11.78 -8.97 -26.45
N ASN A 840 12.87 -9.38 -27.10
CA ASN A 840 14.22 -8.81 -26.95
C ASN A 840 14.71 -8.35 -28.33
N PRO A 841 14.24 -7.20 -28.84
CA PRO A 841 14.42 -6.82 -30.25
C PRO A 841 15.88 -6.56 -30.67
N ARG A 842 16.82 -6.51 -29.71
CA ARG A 842 18.25 -6.32 -29.93
C ARG A 842 19.07 -7.63 -29.85
N LEU A 843 18.43 -8.80 -29.71
CA LEU A 843 19.14 -10.07 -29.51
C LEU A 843 20.13 -10.36 -30.63
N GLY A 844 19.67 -10.22 -31.89
CA GLY A 844 20.47 -10.33 -33.12
C GLY A 844 20.91 -11.75 -33.48
N ILE A 845 21.57 -12.44 -32.54
CA ILE A 845 22.14 -13.79 -32.70
C ILE A 845 21.35 -14.79 -31.84
N ALA A 846 21.06 -15.98 -32.38
CA ALA A 846 20.47 -17.08 -31.62
C ALA A 846 21.56 -18.05 -31.10
N PRO A 847 21.39 -18.68 -29.92
CA PRO A 847 22.32 -19.70 -29.42
C PRO A 847 22.24 -20.99 -30.26
N ASP A 848 23.29 -21.81 -30.20
CA ASP A 848 23.28 -23.13 -30.81
C ASP A 848 22.58 -24.13 -29.89
N PHE A 849 21.50 -24.73 -30.39
CA PHE A 849 20.69 -25.68 -29.62
C PHE A 849 21.21 -27.12 -29.70
N SER A 850 22.21 -27.41 -30.53
CA SER A 850 22.71 -28.78 -30.78
C SER A 850 23.07 -29.58 -29.52
N ARG A 851 23.55 -28.90 -28.47
CA ARG A 851 23.97 -29.51 -27.19
C ARG A 851 22.86 -29.60 -26.13
N ILE A 852 21.70 -28.98 -26.36
CA ILE A 852 20.61 -28.86 -25.38
C ILE A 852 19.52 -29.91 -25.69
N ILE A 853 19.89 -31.19 -25.57
CA ILE A 853 19.07 -32.32 -26.03
C ILE A 853 17.72 -32.50 -25.30
N ASP A 854 17.59 -31.94 -24.10
CA ASP A 854 16.41 -32.06 -23.22
C ASP A 854 15.39 -30.93 -23.42
N LEU A 855 15.58 -30.10 -24.46
CA LEU A 855 14.79 -28.90 -24.72
C LEU A 855 13.37 -29.24 -25.18
N ARG A 856 12.37 -28.63 -24.52
CA ARG A 856 10.94 -28.82 -24.77
C ARG A 856 10.24 -27.58 -25.30
N SER A 857 10.66 -26.39 -24.86
CA SER A 857 10.03 -25.14 -25.26
C SER A 857 11.06 -24.05 -25.53
N VAL A 858 10.95 -23.44 -26.71
CA VAL A 858 11.77 -22.31 -27.14
C VAL A 858 10.87 -21.20 -27.65
N ASP A 859 11.00 -20.00 -27.08
CA ASP A 859 10.32 -18.80 -27.58
C ASP A 859 11.33 -17.70 -27.86
N LEU A 860 11.55 -17.41 -29.14
CA LEU A 860 12.39 -16.36 -29.68
C LEU A 860 11.57 -15.37 -30.51
N ALA A 861 10.28 -15.17 -30.23
CA ALA A 861 9.49 -14.22 -30.99
C ALA A 861 9.95 -12.76 -30.78
N ASN A 862 9.94 -11.93 -31.82
CA ASN A 862 10.37 -10.52 -31.73
C ASN A 862 11.76 -10.33 -31.11
N THR A 863 12.75 -11.09 -31.58
CA THR A 863 14.16 -10.99 -31.14
C THR A 863 15.10 -10.38 -32.18
N GLY A 864 14.60 -10.13 -33.39
CA GLY A 864 15.37 -9.51 -34.47
C GLY A 864 16.38 -10.43 -35.13
N ILE A 865 16.31 -11.75 -34.89
CA ILE A 865 17.18 -12.75 -35.53
C ILE A 865 16.87 -12.82 -37.03
N ASP A 866 17.91 -12.97 -37.85
CA ASP A 866 17.83 -12.97 -39.32
C ASP A 866 18.05 -14.34 -39.96
N THR A 867 18.50 -15.29 -39.15
CA THR A 867 18.84 -16.67 -39.53
C THR A 867 18.04 -17.67 -38.70
N PHE A 868 17.71 -18.81 -39.30
CA PHE A 868 17.04 -19.89 -38.57
C PHE A 868 18.01 -20.52 -37.55
N PRO A 869 17.62 -20.71 -36.27
CA PRO A 869 18.55 -21.19 -35.25
C PRO A 869 19.11 -22.59 -35.51
N SER A 870 20.44 -22.72 -35.40
CA SER A 870 21.15 -24.00 -35.59
C SER A 870 20.77 -25.03 -34.52
N GLY A 871 20.73 -26.31 -34.91
CA GLY A 871 20.46 -27.44 -34.01
C GLY A 871 19.01 -27.58 -33.56
N LEU A 872 18.13 -26.62 -33.83
CA LEU A 872 16.72 -26.64 -33.38
C LEU A 872 15.89 -27.74 -34.07
N ALA A 873 16.16 -28.00 -35.35
CA ALA A 873 15.47 -29.03 -36.13
C ALA A 873 15.83 -30.46 -35.71
N ASP A 874 16.98 -30.64 -35.04
CA ASP A 874 17.51 -31.95 -34.63
C ASP A 874 17.03 -32.36 -33.23
N GLN A 875 16.29 -31.49 -32.52
CA GLN A 875 15.93 -31.73 -31.12
C GLN A 875 14.87 -32.83 -30.94
N PRO A 876 15.07 -33.78 -30.01
CA PRO A 876 14.21 -34.95 -29.88
C PRO A 876 12.94 -34.72 -29.05
N LEU A 877 12.83 -33.64 -28.29
CA LEU A 877 11.79 -33.46 -27.26
C LEU A 877 11.03 -32.12 -27.33
N LEU A 878 11.15 -31.37 -28.44
CA LEU A 878 10.49 -30.07 -28.59
C LEU A 878 8.96 -30.21 -28.75
N ASP A 879 8.25 -29.53 -27.85
CA ASP A 879 6.79 -29.41 -27.83
C ASP A 879 6.32 -28.05 -28.40
N THR A 880 7.16 -27.02 -28.36
CA THR A 880 6.79 -25.66 -28.80
C THR A 880 8.00 -24.86 -29.27
N VAL A 881 7.91 -24.30 -30.48
CA VAL A 881 8.91 -23.41 -31.06
C VAL A 881 8.23 -22.16 -31.62
N ASN A 882 8.59 -20.99 -31.09
CA ASN A 882 8.06 -19.71 -31.57
C ASN A 882 9.19 -18.82 -32.09
N LEU A 883 9.20 -18.57 -33.40
CA LEU A 883 10.15 -17.73 -34.12
C LEU A 883 9.45 -16.54 -34.82
N SER A 884 8.22 -16.22 -34.41
CA SER A 884 7.42 -15.18 -35.06
C SER A 884 7.99 -13.76 -34.90
N ASN A 885 7.61 -12.84 -35.78
CA ASN A 885 8.00 -11.42 -35.73
C ASN A 885 9.53 -11.20 -35.73
N ASN A 886 10.26 -11.98 -36.54
CA ASN A 886 11.71 -11.87 -36.68
C ASN A 886 12.11 -11.37 -38.08
N ARG A 887 13.40 -11.39 -38.39
CA ARG A 887 13.97 -10.95 -39.67
C ARG A 887 14.45 -12.13 -40.52
N ILE A 888 13.93 -13.34 -40.27
CA ILE A 888 14.38 -14.55 -40.96
C ILE A 888 13.98 -14.46 -42.42
N THR A 889 14.96 -14.61 -43.32
CA THR A 889 14.74 -14.54 -44.78
C THR A 889 14.76 -15.93 -45.44
N GLN A 890 15.52 -16.87 -44.87
CA GLN A 890 15.72 -18.21 -45.43
C GLN A 890 15.53 -19.28 -44.35
N ILE A 891 14.93 -20.41 -44.76
CA ILE A 891 14.80 -21.62 -43.94
C ILE A 891 15.75 -22.67 -44.55
N PRO A 892 16.59 -23.36 -43.75
CA PRO A 892 17.56 -24.33 -44.26
C PRO A 892 16.93 -25.58 -44.87
N ASP A 893 17.61 -26.19 -45.84
CA ASP A 893 17.15 -27.43 -46.50
C ASP A 893 17.08 -28.61 -45.52
N SER A 894 17.88 -28.63 -44.45
CA SER A 894 17.75 -29.64 -43.39
C SER A 894 16.38 -29.62 -42.68
N VAL A 895 15.63 -28.51 -42.79
CA VAL A 895 14.32 -28.32 -42.16
C VAL A 895 13.17 -28.58 -43.14
N ILE A 896 13.32 -28.15 -44.41
CA ILE A 896 12.25 -28.16 -45.43
C ILE A 896 12.56 -29.02 -46.66
N ALA A 897 13.73 -29.65 -46.74
CA ALA A 897 14.08 -30.65 -47.74
C ALA A 897 14.96 -31.78 -47.15
N PRO A 898 14.57 -32.40 -46.01
CA PRO A 898 15.34 -33.47 -45.39
C PRO A 898 15.28 -34.77 -46.21
N PRO A 899 16.28 -35.67 -46.13
CA PRO A 899 16.17 -37.01 -46.71
C PRO A 899 15.03 -37.83 -46.07
N ASP A 900 14.52 -38.85 -46.80
CA ASP A 900 13.29 -39.58 -46.43
C ASP A 900 13.36 -40.24 -45.05
N ASP A 901 14.53 -40.74 -44.64
CA ASP A 901 14.81 -41.33 -43.34
C ASP A 901 14.68 -40.34 -42.17
N ARG A 902 14.79 -39.03 -42.44
CA ARG A 902 14.68 -37.95 -41.44
C ARG A 902 13.34 -37.20 -41.49
N LEU A 903 12.48 -37.49 -42.46
CA LEU A 903 11.23 -36.77 -42.71
C LEU A 903 10.28 -36.79 -41.50
N VAL A 904 10.15 -37.93 -40.81
CA VAL A 904 9.29 -38.07 -39.62
C VAL A 904 9.78 -37.18 -38.46
N HIS A 905 11.10 -37.07 -38.29
CA HIS A 905 11.69 -36.25 -37.22
C HIS A 905 11.45 -34.76 -37.47
N THR A 906 11.65 -34.29 -38.70
CA THR A 906 11.38 -32.90 -39.10
C THR A 906 9.90 -32.56 -39.07
N VAL A 907 9.01 -33.49 -39.42
CA VAL A 907 7.55 -33.29 -39.33
C VAL A 907 7.15 -32.92 -37.91
N ARG A 908 7.63 -33.65 -36.90
CA ARG A 908 7.31 -33.36 -35.49
C ARG A 908 7.70 -31.93 -35.07
N VAL A 909 8.94 -31.51 -35.37
CA VAL A 909 9.44 -30.17 -34.99
C VAL A 909 8.74 -29.08 -35.80
N ASN A 910 8.56 -29.29 -37.09
CA ASN A 910 7.86 -28.36 -37.98
C ASN A 910 6.37 -28.23 -37.60
N ASN A 911 5.78 -29.25 -36.98
CA ASN A 911 4.39 -29.22 -36.51
C ASN A 911 4.16 -28.20 -35.38
N VAL A 912 5.21 -27.92 -34.61
CA VAL A 912 5.17 -27.05 -33.43
C VAL A 912 5.94 -25.74 -33.62
N THR A 913 6.41 -25.47 -34.85
CA THR A 913 7.20 -24.29 -35.20
C THR A 913 6.33 -23.19 -35.79
N ASN A 914 6.30 -22.02 -35.15
CA ASN A 914 5.62 -20.82 -35.63
C ASN A 914 6.63 -19.81 -36.20
N ILE A 915 6.49 -19.43 -37.47
CA ILE A 915 7.36 -18.45 -38.15
C ILE A 915 6.61 -17.21 -38.69
N THR A 916 5.40 -16.96 -38.19
CA THR A 916 4.55 -15.82 -38.62
C THR A 916 5.32 -14.49 -38.60
N ASP A 917 5.01 -13.56 -39.51
CA ASP A 917 5.58 -12.21 -39.56
C ASP A 917 7.12 -12.17 -39.76
N ASN A 918 7.66 -13.07 -40.59
CA ASN A 918 9.05 -13.03 -41.05
C ASN A 918 9.15 -12.65 -42.54
N PRO A 919 10.16 -11.86 -42.97
CA PRO A 919 10.36 -11.45 -44.36
C PRO A 919 11.00 -12.56 -45.21
N LEU A 920 10.29 -13.69 -45.37
CA LEU A 920 10.78 -14.84 -46.12
C LEU A 920 10.99 -14.50 -47.62
N SER A 921 12.08 -15.02 -48.18
CA SER A 921 12.38 -14.84 -49.60
C SER A 921 11.43 -15.62 -50.50
N ALA A 922 11.23 -15.17 -51.74
CA ALA A 922 10.41 -15.87 -52.73
C ALA A 922 10.90 -17.32 -52.99
N ALA A 923 12.21 -17.55 -52.95
CA ALA A 923 12.81 -18.87 -53.07
C ALA A 923 12.45 -19.78 -51.87
N THR A 924 12.36 -19.23 -50.67
CA THR A 924 11.94 -19.96 -49.46
C THR A 924 10.47 -20.36 -49.53
N HIS A 925 9.57 -19.46 -49.97
CA HIS A 925 8.15 -19.78 -50.16
C HIS A 925 7.93 -20.89 -51.19
N THR A 926 8.70 -20.89 -52.28
CA THR A 926 8.63 -21.94 -53.31
C THR A 926 9.02 -23.30 -52.73
N ARG A 927 10.14 -23.36 -51.98
CA ARG A 927 10.60 -24.59 -51.32
C ARG A 927 9.63 -25.09 -50.24
N LEU A 928 9.03 -24.20 -49.46
CA LEU A 928 8.00 -24.56 -48.48
C LEU A 928 6.75 -25.20 -49.12
N THR A 929 6.38 -24.74 -50.32
CA THR A 929 5.28 -25.33 -51.08
C THR A 929 5.63 -26.76 -51.52
N GLN A 930 6.82 -26.95 -52.09
CA GLN A 930 7.33 -28.28 -52.48
C GLN A 930 7.43 -29.24 -51.28
N TYR A 931 7.87 -28.74 -50.13
CA TYR A 931 7.91 -29.51 -48.89
C TYR A 931 6.51 -29.96 -48.45
N ASN A 932 5.53 -29.04 -48.45
CA ASN A 932 4.15 -29.34 -48.10
C ASN A 932 3.53 -30.39 -49.05
N ASP A 933 3.78 -30.29 -50.35
CA ASP A 933 3.30 -31.27 -51.34
C ASP A 933 3.92 -32.66 -51.10
N ARG A 934 5.21 -32.71 -50.74
CA ARG A 934 5.90 -33.95 -50.36
C ARG A 934 5.31 -34.56 -49.08
N LEU A 935 4.96 -33.76 -48.08
CA LEU A 935 4.30 -34.25 -46.85
C LEU A 935 2.91 -34.83 -47.11
N ILE A 936 2.13 -34.19 -48.00
CA ILE A 936 0.82 -34.69 -48.41
C ILE A 936 0.98 -36.03 -49.15
N ALA A 937 1.95 -36.14 -50.06
CA ALA A 937 2.24 -37.37 -50.79
C ALA A 937 2.73 -38.52 -49.87
N ALA A 938 3.41 -38.18 -48.76
CA ALA A 938 3.87 -39.12 -47.76
C ALA A 938 2.84 -39.40 -46.64
N GLU A 939 1.57 -38.97 -46.80
CA GLU A 939 0.47 -39.13 -45.83
C GLU A 939 0.80 -38.62 -44.40
N THR A 940 1.70 -37.64 -44.29
CA THR A 940 2.17 -37.07 -43.02
C THR A 940 2.05 -35.55 -42.99
N PRO A 941 0.86 -34.97 -43.24
CA PRO A 941 0.67 -33.53 -43.23
C PRO A 941 0.93 -32.93 -41.84
N LEU A 942 1.35 -31.67 -41.78
CA LEU A 942 1.44 -30.95 -40.52
C LEU A 942 0.01 -30.68 -39.99
N THR A 943 -0.29 -31.17 -38.79
CA THR A 943 -1.61 -31.10 -38.14
C THR A 943 -1.68 -30.10 -36.98
N GLY A 944 -0.55 -29.50 -36.62
CA GLY A 944 -0.41 -28.57 -35.52
C GLY A 944 -1.10 -27.24 -35.83
N TRP A 945 -1.81 -26.70 -34.84
CA TRP A 945 -2.56 -25.44 -34.94
C TRP A 945 -1.70 -24.26 -35.47
N ARG A 946 -0.40 -24.25 -35.15
CA ARG A 946 0.59 -23.26 -35.61
C ARG A 946 1.86 -23.97 -36.06
N ASN A 947 1.81 -24.54 -37.26
CA ASN A 947 2.93 -25.24 -37.89
C ASN A 947 3.71 -24.35 -38.87
N LEU A 948 4.90 -24.80 -39.26
CA LEU A 948 5.86 -24.03 -40.06
C LEU A 948 5.27 -23.59 -41.41
N VAL A 949 4.52 -24.47 -42.08
CA VAL A 949 4.00 -24.21 -43.42
C VAL A 949 2.84 -23.21 -43.38
N ASP A 950 1.89 -23.40 -42.48
CA ASP A 950 0.72 -22.51 -42.39
C ASP A 950 1.09 -21.12 -41.87
N THR A 951 2.00 -21.04 -40.91
CA THR A 951 2.46 -19.76 -40.37
C THR A 951 3.33 -18.96 -41.34
N ALA A 952 3.92 -19.62 -42.36
CA ALA A 952 4.67 -18.95 -43.41
C ALA A 952 3.79 -18.31 -44.52
N ARG A 953 2.48 -18.61 -44.61
CA ARG A 953 1.61 -18.22 -45.75
C ARG A 953 1.09 -16.76 -45.72
N GLY A 954 1.57 -15.90 -44.82
CA GLY A 954 0.94 -14.61 -44.50
C GLY A 954 1.42 -13.33 -45.20
N HIS A 955 2.52 -13.32 -45.98
CA HIS A 955 3.13 -12.06 -46.47
C HIS A 955 3.63 -12.11 -47.93
N ALA A 956 3.56 -10.97 -48.62
CA ALA A 956 4.09 -10.81 -49.98
C ALA A 956 5.64 -10.81 -49.97
N PRO A 957 6.30 -11.46 -50.95
CA PRO A 957 7.76 -11.60 -50.98
C PRO A 957 8.45 -10.22 -51.08
N VAL A 958 9.43 -9.97 -50.21
CA VAL A 958 10.20 -8.72 -50.18
C VAL A 958 11.31 -8.77 -51.24
N VAL A 959 11.30 -7.81 -52.18
CA VAL A 959 12.39 -7.59 -53.14
C VAL A 959 13.37 -6.60 -52.54
N ILE A 960 14.58 -7.05 -52.18
CA ILE A 960 15.62 -6.19 -51.58
C ILE A 960 16.32 -5.39 -52.70
N ARG A 961 16.26 -4.05 -52.64
CA ARG A 961 17.02 -3.12 -53.49
C ARG A 961 18.01 -2.32 -52.63
N THR A 962 19.27 -2.22 -53.05
CA THR A 962 20.33 -1.43 -52.41
C THR A 962 20.41 -0.02 -53.02
N PRO A 963 20.33 1.08 -52.24
CA PRO A 963 20.57 2.44 -52.75
C PRO A 963 22.06 2.81 -52.75
N THR A 964 22.50 3.55 -53.77
CA THR A 964 23.90 3.76 -54.18
C THR A 964 24.41 5.20 -54.01
N ASP A 965 24.22 5.85 -52.87
CA ASP A 965 24.99 7.07 -52.51
C ASP A 965 25.15 7.13 -50.98
N ASP A 966 26.30 6.69 -50.47
CA ASP A 966 26.56 6.52 -49.04
C ASP A 966 27.53 7.61 -48.50
N PRO A 967 27.04 8.61 -47.74
CA PRO A 967 27.88 9.64 -47.09
C PRO A 967 28.97 9.05 -46.18
N MET A 968 28.76 7.82 -45.68
CA MET A 968 29.71 7.09 -44.85
C MET A 968 31.03 6.82 -45.59
N ALA A 969 31.00 6.67 -46.92
CA ALA A 969 32.18 6.36 -47.73
C ALA A 969 33.30 7.41 -47.56
N ARG A 970 32.94 8.68 -47.28
CA ARG A 970 33.89 9.78 -47.06
C ARG A 970 34.60 9.73 -45.70
N TRP A 971 33.97 9.11 -44.69
CA TRP A 971 34.52 8.95 -43.34
C TRP A 971 35.33 7.67 -43.15
N THR A 972 35.24 6.73 -44.09
CA THR A 972 35.95 5.44 -44.06
C THR A 972 37.11 5.33 -45.04
N THR A 973 37.46 6.42 -45.73
CA THR A 973 38.64 6.48 -46.60
C THR A 973 39.89 6.06 -45.80
N GLY A 974 40.57 5.00 -46.24
CA GLY A 974 41.79 4.47 -45.60
C GLY A 974 41.60 3.33 -44.58
N LEU A 975 40.38 2.84 -44.35
CA LEU A 975 40.09 1.68 -43.48
C LEU A 975 40.03 0.34 -44.25
N SER A 976 40.29 -0.78 -43.57
CA SER A 976 40.17 -2.14 -44.13
C SER A 976 38.70 -2.59 -44.30
N ALA A 977 38.43 -3.59 -45.14
CA ALA A 977 37.07 -4.06 -45.43
C ALA A 977 36.27 -4.52 -44.19
N ASP A 978 36.95 -5.18 -43.24
CA ASP A 978 36.34 -5.62 -41.98
C ASP A 978 36.01 -4.42 -41.07
N GLN A 979 36.90 -3.42 -41.02
CA GLN A 979 36.67 -2.18 -40.28
C GLN A 979 35.53 -1.36 -40.89
N VAL A 980 35.43 -1.29 -42.22
CA VAL A 980 34.32 -0.60 -42.90
C VAL A 980 32.99 -1.29 -42.56
N SER A 981 32.96 -2.62 -42.51
CA SER A 981 31.76 -3.39 -42.16
C SER A 981 31.29 -3.13 -40.72
N ALA A 982 32.21 -3.15 -39.75
CA ALA A 982 31.91 -2.84 -38.36
C ALA A 982 31.42 -1.39 -38.19
N ARG A 983 32.11 -0.43 -38.80
CA ARG A 983 31.75 1.00 -38.77
C ARG A 983 30.39 1.27 -39.43
N ARG A 984 30.00 0.45 -40.42
CA ARG A 984 28.71 0.58 -41.13
C ARG A 984 27.54 0.23 -40.24
N ILE A 985 27.68 -0.83 -39.44
CA ILE A 985 26.68 -1.23 -38.47
C ILE A 985 26.49 -0.13 -37.41
N GLN A 986 27.59 0.43 -36.87
CA GLN A 986 27.54 1.53 -35.91
C GLN A 986 26.84 2.77 -36.50
N TRP A 987 27.24 3.18 -37.71
CA TRP A 987 26.66 4.34 -38.40
C TRP A 987 25.15 4.19 -38.66
N GLN A 988 24.72 3.04 -39.18
CA GLN A 988 23.31 2.75 -39.43
C GLN A 988 22.50 2.69 -38.13
N THR A 989 23.07 2.09 -37.08
CA THR A 989 22.43 1.99 -35.76
C THR A 989 22.19 3.36 -35.13
N LEU A 990 23.14 4.29 -35.26
CA LEU A 990 22.98 5.66 -34.76
C LEU A 990 22.00 6.46 -35.63
N ARG A 991 22.06 6.34 -36.97
CA ARG A 991 21.18 7.07 -37.89
C ARG A 991 19.72 6.65 -37.80
N ALA A 992 19.46 5.40 -37.41
CA ALA A 992 18.10 4.89 -37.18
C ALA A 992 17.46 5.42 -35.89
N GLN A 993 18.22 6.06 -34.98
CA GLN A 993 17.70 6.57 -33.71
C GLN A 993 17.02 7.93 -33.89
N GLN A 994 15.96 8.16 -33.09
CA GLN A 994 15.21 9.41 -33.09
C GLN A 994 16.11 10.57 -32.65
N ARG A 995 15.97 11.74 -33.31
CA ARG A 995 16.78 12.97 -33.08
C ARG A 995 18.26 12.92 -33.49
N SER A 996 18.72 11.84 -34.15
CA SER A 996 20.10 11.75 -34.63
C SER A 996 20.47 12.76 -35.74
N GLY A 997 19.47 13.34 -36.43
CA GLY A 997 19.67 14.20 -37.60
C GLY A 997 20.57 15.42 -37.38
N GLY A 998 20.51 16.06 -36.21
CA GLY A 998 21.34 17.23 -35.88
C GLY A 998 22.84 16.90 -35.78
N LEU A 999 23.18 15.73 -35.22
CA LEU A 999 24.56 15.23 -35.19
C LEU A 999 25.08 14.97 -36.61
N PHE A 1000 24.34 14.22 -37.42
CA PHE A 1000 24.78 13.90 -38.78
C PHE A 1000 24.86 15.14 -39.70
N ASN A 1001 24.01 16.15 -39.50
CA ASN A 1001 24.13 17.45 -40.18
C ASN A 1001 25.42 18.19 -39.78
N THR A 1002 25.74 18.19 -38.48
CA THR A 1002 27.00 18.77 -37.97
C THR A 1002 28.21 18.03 -38.56
N LEU A 1003 28.19 16.69 -38.58
CA LEU A 1003 29.26 15.87 -39.17
C LEU A 1003 29.40 16.12 -40.68
N GLU A 1004 28.32 16.14 -41.44
CA GLU A 1004 28.36 16.39 -42.88
C GLU A 1004 28.94 17.77 -43.23
N ARG A 1005 28.60 18.82 -42.45
CA ARG A 1005 29.13 20.18 -42.65
C ARG A 1005 30.60 20.36 -42.24
N LEU A 1006 31.11 19.52 -41.35
CA LEU A 1006 32.54 19.52 -40.99
C LEU A 1006 33.44 19.03 -42.14
N LEU A 1007 32.88 18.32 -43.13
CA LEU A 1007 33.60 17.85 -44.32
C LEU A 1007 33.85 18.94 -45.38
N ASP A 1008 33.25 20.12 -45.26
CA ASP A 1008 33.40 21.23 -46.21
C ASP A 1008 34.69 22.06 -45.98
N VAL A 1009 35.48 21.72 -44.95
CA VAL A 1009 36.75 22.39 -44.63
C VAL A 1009 37.92 21.70 -45.34
N PRO A 1010 38.70 22.36 -46.22
CA PRO A 1010 39.73 21.71 -47.03
C PRO A 1010 40.99 21.21 -46.29
N SER A 1011 41.09 21.38 -44.96
CA SER A 1011 42.34 21.20 -44.21
C SER A 1011 42.19 20.21 -43.04
N GLY A 1012 42.97 19.12 -43.02
CA GLY A 1012 43.15 18.27 -41.82
C GLY A 1012 42.24 17.03 -41.68
N HIS A 1013 41.80 16.43 -42.79
CA HIS A 1013 40.82 15.31 -42.82
C HIS A 1013 41.14 14.14 -41.88
N HIS A 1014 42.41 13.75 -41.71
CA HIS A 1014 42.79 12.61 -40.85
C HIS A 1014 42.64 12.89 -39.34
N ASP A 1015 42.94 14.10 -38.87
CA ASP A 1015 42.76 14.46 -37.47
C ASP A 1015 41.27 14.52 -37.10
N LEU A 1016 40.48 15.16 -37.97
CA LEU A 1016 39.04 15.26 -37.84
C LEU A 1016 38.37 13.86 -37.89
N GLN A 1017 38.79 13.00 -38.81
CA GLN A 1017 38.31 11.61 -38.92
C GLN A 1017 38.53 10.84 -37.61
N ARG A 1018 39.71 10.97 -36.98
CA ARG A 1018 40.02 10.30 -35.70
C ARG A 1018 39.12 10.79 -34.57
N ARG A 1019 38.91 12.11 -34.48
CA ARG A 1019 38.08 12.76 -33.44
C ARG A 1019 36.60 12.41 -33.57
N VAL A 1020 36.08 12.39 -34.80
CA VAL A 1020 34.70 11.99 -35.09
C VAL A 1020 34.45 10.53 -34.70
N TRP A 1021 35.35 9.62 -35.06
CA TRP A 1021 35.19 8.21 -34.68
C TRP A 1021 35.34 8.00 -33.18
N LYS A 1022 36.19 8.77 -32.49
CA LYS A 1022 36.26 8.74 -31.01
C LYS A 1022 34.92 9.14 -30.38
N LEU A 1023 34.29 10.22 -30.84
CA LEU A 1023 32.95 10.61 -30.38
C LEU A 1023 31.91 9.51 -30.66
N ILE A 1024 31.93 8.95 -31.87
CA ILE A 1024 31.00 7.88 -32.27
C ILE A 1024 31.18 6.63 -31.40
N ASP A 1025 32.42 6.24 -31.10
CA ASP A 1025 32.71 5.10 -30.23
C ASP A 1025 32.12 5.31 -28.83
N SER A 1026 32.38 6.46 -28.20
CA SER A 1026 31.85 6.78 -26.86
C SER A 1026 30.32 6.81 -26.79
N ILE A 1027 29.61 7.12 -27.88
CA ILE A 1027 28.14 7.15 -27.91
C ILE A 1027 27.52 5.86 -28.45
N THR A 1028 28.27 4.91 -29.02
CA THR A 1028 27.68 3.69 -29.62
C THR A 1028 27.57 2.52 -28.65
N GLU A 1029 28.26 2.58 -27.51
CA GLU A 1029 28.23 1.52 -26.51
C GLU A 1029 26.81 1.27 -25.96
N ASN A 1030 26.51 0.02 -25.61
CA ASN A 1030 25.20 -0.39 -25.09
C ASN A 1030 25.13 -0.32 -23.56
N ASN A 1031 25.68 0.73 -22.96
CA ASN A 1031 25.58 0.99 -21.52
C ASN A 1031 24.71 2.24 -21.24
N PRO A 1032 24.09 2.34 -20.04
CA PRO A 1032 23.25 3.49 -19.66
C PRO A 1032 23.99 4.83 -19.74
N GLU A 1033 25.27 4.84 -19.41
CA GLU A 1033 26.15 6.00 -19.43
C GLU A 1033 26.32 6.56 -20.86
N SER A 1034 26.61 5.70 -21.82
CA SER A 1034 26.75 6.02 -23.25
C SER A 1034 25.41 6.41 -23.86
N GLU A 1035 24.29 5.82 -23.45
CA GLU A 1035 22.97 6.25 -23.93
C GLU A 1035 22.56 7.63 -23.39
N ARG A 1036 22.90 7.91 -22.12
CA ARG A 1036 22.74 9.25 -21.54
C ARG A 1036 23.60 10.26 -22.28
N LEU A 1037 24.88 9.93 -22.51
CA LEU A 1037 25.80 10.75 -23.31
C LEU A 1037 25.25 10.94 -24.73
N ARG A 1038 24.81 9.87 -25.40
CA ARG A 1038 24.24 9.91 -26.75
C ARG A 1038 23.02 10.82 -26.83
N LYS A 1039 22.10 10.72 -25.87
CA LYS A 1039 20.94 11.60 -25.79
C LYS A 1039 21.36 13.05 -25.59
N GLU A 1040 22.31 13.30 -24.70
CA GLU A 1040 22.84 14.64 -24.43
C GLU A 1040 23.58 15.23 -25.65
N VAL A 1041 24.31 14.38 -26.38
CA VAL A 1041 24.98 14.71 -27.66
C VAL A 1041 23.93 15.01 -28.74
N PHE A 1042 22.88 14.21 -28.89
CA PHE A 1042 21.80 14.46 -29.85
C PHE A 1042 21.00 15.72 -29.52
N ASP A 1043 20.72 15.98 -28.24
CA ASP A 1043 19.99 17.18 -27.81
C ASP A 1043 20.83 18.46 -27.98
N ARG A 1044 22.17 18.38 -27.85
CA ARG A 1044 23.08 19.53 -28.04
C ARG A 1044 23.56 19.72 -29.48
N ALA A 1045 23.53 18.69 -30.32
CA ALA A 1045 23.85 18.80 -31.74
C ALA A 1045 22.66 19.45 -32.49
N GLY A 1046 22.70 20.78 -32.64
CA GLY A 1046 21.67 21.56 -33.36
C GLY A 1046 21.92 21.71 -34.87
N GLU A 1047 20.96 22.28 -35.60
CA GLU A 1047 21.11 22.64 -37.02
C GLU A 1047 22.15 23.76 -37.20
N ALA A 1048 23.41 23.38 -37.37
CA ALA A 1048 24.47 24.35 -37.62
C ALA A 1048 24.26 25.02 -38.98
N ALA A 1049 23.87 26.29 -39.01
CA ALA A 1049 23.60 27.04 -40.25
C ALA A 1049 24.87 27.33 -41.09
N CYS A 1050 26.07 27.32 -40.48
CA CYS A 1050 27.38 27.60 -41.09
C CYS A 1050 28.46 26.62 -40.59
N CYS A 1051 29.60 26.51 -41.29
CA CYS A 1051 30.74 25.65 -40.95
C CYS A 1051 31.37 25.97 -39.57
N ASP A 1052 31.48 27.26 -39.20
CA ASP A 1052 32.11 27.67 -37.94
C ASP A 1052 31.26 27.33 -36.71
N ARG A 1053 29.94 27.44 -36.86
CA ARG A 1053 28.96 26.96 -35.88
C ARG A 1053 29.02 25.44 -35.72
N ALA A 1054 29.27 24.69 -36.79
CA ALA A 1054 29.47 23.24 -36.72
C ALA A 1054 30.76 22.88 -35.97
N ALA A 1055 31.87 23.58 -36.23
CA ALA A 1055 33.14 23.38 -35.53
C ALA A 1055 33.06 23.71 -34.03
N PHE A 1056 32.43 24.83 -33.65
CA PHE A 1056 32.21 25.19 -32.24
C PHE A 1056 31.29 24.19 -31.53
N THR A 1057 30.22 23.75 -32.19
CA THR A 1057 29.31 22.73 -31.66
C THR A 1057 30.07 21.43 -31.42
N PHE A 1058 30.87 20.97 -32.39
CA PHE A 1058 31.66 19.75 -32.27
C PHE A 1058 32.68 19.79 -31.13
N THR A 1059 33.45 20.87 -30.97
CA THR A 1059 34.38 21.02 -29.83
C THR A 1059 33.67 20.94 -28.47
N ASN A 1060 32.45 21.48 -28.35
CA ASN A 1060 31.67 21.37 -27.12
C ASN A 1060 31.17 19.93 -26.89
N LEU A 1061 30.84 19.18 -27.95
CA LEU A 1061 30.51 17.75 -27.86
C LEU A 1061 31.74 16.92 -27.45
N GLU A 1062 32.94 17.29 -27.89
CA GLU A 1062 34.19 16.65 -27.45
C GLU A 1062 34.47 16.91 -25.97
N ILE A 1063 34.34 18.14 -25.49
CA ILE A 1063 34.51 18.47 -24.06
C ILE A 1063 33.50 17.68 -23.21
N LEU A 1064 32.26 17.56 -23.67
CA LEU A 1064 31.24 16.73 -23.01
C LEU A 1064 31.66 15.25 -22.95
N THR A 1065 32.21 14.73 -24.05
CA THR A 1065 32.71 13.35 -24.13
C THR A 1065 33.92 13.16 -23.22
N MET A 1066 34.85 14.11 -23.16
CA MET A 1066 36.00 14.07 -22.25
C MET A 1066 35.58 14.07 -20.78
N ALA A 1067 34.58 14.88 -20.41
CA ALA A 1067 34.03 14.87 -19.06
C ALA A 1067 33.33 13.54 -18.72
N HIS A 1068 32.77 12.86 -19.72
CA HIS A 1068 32.20 11.53 -19.58
C HIS A 1068 33.29 10.46 -19.42
N ASP A 1069 34.29 10.44 -20.30
CA ASP A 1069 35.46 9.56 -20.22
C ASP A 1069 36.16 9.69 -18.86
N ALA A 1070 36.26 10.92 -18.33
CA ALA A 1070 36.81 11.20 -17.01
C ALA A 1070 36.03 10.55 -15.86
N ARG A 1071 34.70 10.42 -15.96
CA ARG A 1071 33.90 9.67 -14.96
C ARG A 1071 34.21 8.17 -15.02
N ILE A 1072 34.37 7.63 -16.22
CA ILE A 1072 34.75 6.22 -16.40
C ILE A 1072 36.15 5.99 -15.78
N GLN A 1073 37.09 6.89 -16.06
CA GLN A 1073 38.45 6.86 -15.51
C GLN A 1073 38.52 7.08 -13.99
N ALA A 1074 37.55 7.78 -13.40
CA ALA A 1074 37.46 7.98 -11.94
C ALA A 1074 37.34 6.69 -11.14
N ARG A 1075 36.98 5.57 -11.79
CA ARG A 1075 36.96 4.24 -11.17
C ARG A 1075 38.36 3.65 -10.95
N ASP A 1076 39.38 4.17 -11.64
CA ASP A 1076 40.77 3.77 -11.46
C ASP A 1076 41.47 4.70 -10.44
N HIS A 1077 41.94 4.09 -9.35
CA HIS A 1077 42.58 4.79 -8.24
C HIS A 1077 43.90 5.51 -8.61
N ALA A 1078 44.49 5.18 -9.77
CA ALA A 1078 45.72 5.78 -10.28
C ALA A 1078 45.49 7.07 -11.10
N GLN A 1079 44.27 7.34 -11.56
CA GLN A 1079 43.99 8.45 -12.50
C GLN A 1079 43.83 9.83 -11.85
N GLY A 1080 44.01 9.92 -10.52
CA GLY A 1080 43.82 11.17 -9.78
C GLY A 1080 44.60 12.38 -10.31
N PRO A 1081 45.91 12.27 -10.65
CA PRO A 1081 46.64 13.39 -11.25
C PRO A 1081 46.05 13.85 -12.60
N GLN A 1082 45.63 12.91 -13.45
CA GLN A 1082 45.06 13.21 -14.77
C GLN A 1082 43.69 13.89 -14.65
N LEU A 1083 42.85 13.44 -13.70
CA LEU A 1083 41.54 14.02 -13.43
C LEU A 1083 41.66 15.42 -12.82
N SER A 1084 42.62 15.63 -11.91
CA SER A 1084 42.91 16.94 -11.35
C SER A 1084 43.39 17.91 -12.43
N ALA A 1085 44.31 17.46 -13.30
CA ALA A 1085 44.81 18.24 -14.43
C ALA A 1085 43.68 18.59 -15.42
N LEU A 1086 42.80 17.65 -15.73
CA LEU A 1086 41.62 17.90 -16.58
C LEU A 1086 40.66 18.89 -15.94
N SER A 1087 40.40 18.78 -14.63
CA SER A 1087 39.55 19.75 -13.90
C SER A 1087 40.12 21.16 -13.98
N LYS A 1088 41.44 21.29 -13.78
CA LYS A 1088 42.17 22.56 -13.93
C LYS A 1088 42.06 23.11 -15.35
N ALA A 1089 42.27 22.27 -16.36
CA ALA A 1089 42.14 22.65 -17.77
C ALA A 1089 40.71 23.11 -18.13
N LEU A 1090 39.68 22.44 -17.60
CA LEU A 1090 38.27 22.82 -17.77
C LEU A 1090 37.91 24.11 -17.02
N PHE A 1091 38.49 24.33 -15.83
CA PHE A 1091 38.33 25.59 -15.08
C PHE A 1091 38.93 26.77 -15.86
N ARG A 1092 40.16 26.61 -16.37
CA ARG A 1092 40.81 27.61 -17.23
C ARG A 1092 39.99 27.88 -18.49
N LEU A 1093 39.45 26.84 -19.14
CA LEU A 1093 38.57 26.98 -20.30
C LEU A 1093 37.30 27.79 -19.98
N HIS A 1094 36.67 27.51 -18.84
CA HIS A 1094 35.48 28.25 -18.39
C HIS A 1094 35.78 29.74 -18.17
N GLU A 1095 36.91 30.06 -17.52
CA GLU A 1095 37.31 31.46 -17.32
C GLU A 1095 37.69 32.16 -18.64
N VAL A 1096 38.31 31.45 -19.59
CA VAL A 1096 38.55 31.98 -20.96
C VAL A 1096 37.23 32.28 -21.67
N ASP A 1097 36.22 31.40 -21.58
CA ASP A 1097 34.89 31.64 -22.16
C ASP A 1097 34.16 32.82 -21.51
N LYS A 1098 34.33 33.00 -20.20
CA LYS A 1098 33.78 34.14 -19.45
C LYS A 1098 34.42 35.45 -19.91
N ILE A 1099 35.74 35.46 -20.12
CA ILE A 1099 36.47 36.60 -20.68
C ILE A 1099 36.02 36.90 -22.11
N ALA A 1100 35.89 35.87 -22.96
CA ALA A 1100 35.40 36.02 -24.33
C ALA A 1100 33.96 36.58 -24.36
N SER A 1101 33.08 36.08 -23.48
CA SER A 1101 31.71 36.58 -23.33
C SER A 1101 31.67 38.04 -22.88
N ALA A 1102 32.56 38.44 -21.98
CA ALA A 1102 32.68 39.84 -21.54
C ALA A 1102 33.19 40.76 -22.67
N ASP A 1103 34.11 40.30 -23.52
CA ASP A 1103 34.54 41.04 -24.71
C ASP A 1103 33.39 41.21 -25.73
N ILE A 1104 32.62 40.13 -25.98
CA ILE A 1104 31.42 40.18 -26.83
C ILE A 1104 30.42 41.19 -26.27
N ALA A 1105 30.08 41.11 -24.98
CA ALA A 1105 29.15 42.04 -24.34
C ALA A 1105 29.65 43.50 -24.41
N GLN A 1106 30.96 43.73 -24.30
CA GLN A 1106 31.54 45.07 -24.45
C GLN A 1106 31.44 45.59 -25.90
N ARG A 1107 31.58 44.71 -26.91
CA ARG A 1107 31.41 45.06 -28.33
C ARG A 1107 29.94 45.32 -28.65
N GLU A 1108 29.03 44.51 -28.13
CA GLU A 1108 27.57 44.72 -28.24
C GLU A 1108 27.16 46.04 -27.58
N ALA A 1109 27.68 46.37 -26.40
CA ALA A 1109 27.45 47.65 -25.73
C ALA A 1109 27.89 48.86 -26.58
N ARG A 1110 29.03 48.78 -27.28
CA ARG A 1110 29.46 49.84 -28.21
C ARG A 1110 28.59 49.93 -29.47
N ILE A 1111 28.04 48.81 -29.94
CA ILE A 1111 27.05 48.79 -31.02
C ILE A 1111 25.74 49.44 -30.54
N ILE A 1112 25.36 49.24 -29.27
CA ILE A 1112 24.20 49.91 -28.64
C ILE A 1112 24.46 51.42 -28.55
N GLU A 1113 25.62 51.85 -28.04
CA GLU A 1113 25.98 53.26 -27.88
C GLU A 1113 26.09 54.03 -29.20
N SER A 1114 26.46 53.35 -30.30
CA SER A 1114 26.53 53.94 -31.64
C SER A 1114 25.18 53.99 -32.38
N ARG A 1115 24.14 53.35 -31.83
CA ARG A 1115 22.75 53.51 -32.31
C ARG A 1115 22.15 54.76 -31.65
N GLY A 1116 21.93 55.82 -32.43
CA GLY A 1116 21.25 57.03 -31.94
C GLY A 1116 19.81 56.74 -31.43
N PRO A 1117 19.23 57.63 -30.61
CA PRO A 1117 18.00 57.38 -29.85
C PRO A 1117 16.74 57.05 -30.69
N GLN A 1118 16.75 57.30 -32.00
CA GLN A 1118 15.62 56.99 -32.89
C GLN A 1118 15.66 55.57 -33.52
N GLY A 1119 16.70 54.76 -33.26
CA GLY A 1119 16.85 53.41 -33.84
C GLY A 1119 16.64 52.24 -32.86
N ALA A 1120 16.24 52.49 -31.61
CA ALA A 1120 16.24 51.49 -30.54
C ALA A 1120 15.00 50.57 -30.50
N GLU A 1121 13.87 50.96 -31.11
CA GLU A 1121 12.59 50.24 -30.96
C GLU A 1121 12.22 49.26 -32.09
N ALA A 1122 12.99 49.19 -33.19
CA ALA A 1122 12.58 48.41 -34.39
C ALA A 1122 13.53 47.27 -34.83
N LEU A 1123 14.62 46.99 -34.11
CA LEU A 1123 15.60 45.96 -34.49
C LEU A 1123 15.86 44.96 -33.35
N PRO A 1124 16.09 43.66 -33.66
CA PRO A 1124 16.48 42.67 -32.65
C PRO A 1124 17.76 43.08 -31.91
N ALA A 1125 17.97 42.47 -30.75
CA ALA A 1125 19.12 42.70 -29.89
C ALA A 1125 20.42 42.76 -30.73
N PRO A 1126 21.28 43.78 -30.54
CA PRO A 1126 22.51 43.89 -31.30
C PRO A 1126 23.39 42.68 -31.02
N HIS A 1127 23.57 41.85 -32.04
CA HIS A 1127 24.35 40.63 -31.98
C HIS A 1127 25.61 40.83 -32.82
N VAL A 1128 26.78 40.49 -32.28
CA VAL A 1128 28.04 40.49 -33.04
C VAL A 1128 28.00 39.29 -34.01
N PRO A 1129 28.03 39.50 -35.34
CA PRO A 1129 28.01 38.41 -36.32
C PRO A 1129 29.14 37.40 -36.12
N GLU A 1130 30.27 37.87 -35.60
CA GLU A 1130 31.48 37.08 -35.34
C GLU A 1130 31.56 36.46 -33.92
N GLU A 1131 30.44 36.27 -33.20
CA GLU A 1131 30.45 35.76 -31.82
C GLU A 1131 31.21 34.43 -31.67
N VAL A 1132 30.95 33.50 -32.59
CA VAL A 1132 31.51 32.15 -32.57
C VAL A 1132 33.02 32.20 -32.89
N GLU A 1133 33.40 33.06 -33.81
CA GLU A 1133 34.78 33.32 -34.25
C GLU A 1133 35.59 33.97 -33.12
N ILE A 1134 35.02 34.92 -32.36
CA ILE A 1134 35.68 35.53 -31.19
C ILE A 1134 35.94 34.47 -30.10
N ARG A 1135 34.94 33.64 -29.76
CA ARG A 1135 35.09 32.57 -28.77
C ARG A 1135 36.13 31.53 -29.20
N LEU A 1136 36.05 31.06 -30.45
CA LEU A 1136 37.03 30.14 -31.02
C LEU A 1136 38.43 30.76 -31.06
N PHE A 1137 38.56 32.07 -31.30
CA PHE A 1137 39.85 32.77 -31.32
C PHE A 1137 40.50 32.85 -29.94
N TYR A 1138 39.74 33.18 -28.88
CA TYR A 1138 40.25 33.16 -27.51
C TYR A 1138 40.68 31.74 -27.09
N ARG A 1139 39.84 30.72 -27.38
CA ARG A 1139 40.16 29.33 -27.06
C ARG A 1139 41.37 28.81 -27.85
N HIS A 1140 41.45 29.06 -29.16
CA HIS A 1140 42.58 28.60 -29.99
C HIS A 1140 43.88 29.37 -29.67
N GLY A 1141 43.80 30.69 -29.48
CA GLY A 1141 44.98 31.54 -29.21
C GLY A 1141 45.63 31.29 -27.85
N LEU A 1142 44.89 30.73 -26.89
CA LEU A 1142 45.39 30.38 -25.56
C LEU A 1142 45.56 28.87 -25.34
N LYS A 1143 45.23 28.03 -26.33
CA LYS A 1143 45.18 26.57 -26.15
C LYS A 1143 46.48 25.97 -25.63
N ASP A 1144 47.62 26.38 -26.20
CA ASP A 1144 48.93 25.81 -25.86
C ASP A 1144 49.45 26.40 -24.54
N ARG A 1145 49.20 27.69 -24.29
CA ARG A 1145 49.63 28.40 -23.08
C ARG A 1145 48.86 27.99 -21.82
N LEU A 1146 47.57 27.67 -21.95
CA LEU A 1146 46.69 27.29 -20.84
C LEU A 1146 46.34 25.79 -20.83
N GLN A 1147 46.81 25.02 -21.82
CA GLN A 1147 46.51 23.60 -22.03
C GLN A 1147 44.98 23.34 -22.14
N LEU A 1148 44.29 24.11 -22.99
CA LEU A 1148 42.83 24.05 -23.09
C LEU A 1148 42.37 22.76 -23.81
N PRO A 1149 41.41 22.01 -23.26
CA PRO A 1149 40.99 20.73 -23.81
C PRO A 1149 40.10 20.90 -25.06
N GLY A 1150 40.14 19.93 -25.98
CA GLY A 1150 39.24 19.81 -27.14
C GLY A 1150 39.45 20.84 -28.26
N GLN A 1151 40.56 21.57 -28.28
CA GLN A 1151 40.81 22.62 -29.28
C GLN A 1151 41.41 22.06 -30.59
N PRO A 1152 41.00 22.56 -31.77
CA PRO A 1152 41.55 22.10 -33.04
C PRO A 1152 43.01 22.53 -33.24
N GLU A 1153 43.79 21.72 -33.99
CA GLU A 1153 45.21 21.99 -34.28
C GLU A 1153 45.41 23.28 -35.09
N ARG A 1154 44.52 23.57 -36.05
CA ARG A 1154 44.57 24.75 -36.92
C ARG A 1154 43.22 25.47 -36.95
N MET A 1155 43.24 26.79 -37.01
CA MET A 1155 42.05 27.64 -37.16
C MET A 1155 42.04 28.30 -38.55
N GLY A 1156 40.97 28.11 -39.32
CA GLY A 1156 40.88 28.59 -40.72
C GLY A 1156 40.70 30.10 -40.89
N PHE A 1157 40.31 30.84 -39.85
CA PHE A 1157 39.79 32.21 -39.96
C PHE A 1157 40.41 33.22 -38.97
N ALA A 1158 41.73 33.18 -38.78
CA ALA A 1158 42.44 34.06 -37.83
C ALA A 1158 42.29 35.58 -38.10
N GLN A 1159 41.87 36.00 -39.31
CA GLN A 1159 41.80 37.41 -39.72
C GLN A 1159 40.49 38.14 -39.35
N LEU A 1160 39.44 37.43 -38.93
CA LEU A 1160 38.09 38.01 -38.74
C LEU A 1160 37.79 38.47 -37.28
N ALA A 1161 38.45 37.92 -36.26
CA ALA A 1161 38.08 38.14 -34.85
C ALA A 1161 38.51 39.50 -34.23
N LYS A 1162 39.44 40.24 -34.86
CA LYS A 1162 39.98 41.55 -34.40
C LYS A 1162 40.40 41.60 -32.90
N VAL A 1163 40.81 40.49 -32.29
CA VAL A 1163 41.33 40.46 -30.91
C VAL A 1163 42.83 40.77 -30.95
N SER A 1164 43.27 41.77 -30.16
CA SER A 1164 44.69 42.15 -30.09
C SER A 1164 45.51 41.19 -29.22
N LYS A 1165 46.81 41.05 -29.51
CA LYS A 1165 47.74 40.23 -28.70
C LYS A 1165 47.73 40.63 -27.22
N ALA A 1166 47.68 41.94 -26.92
CA ALA A 1166 47.60 42.46 -25.56
C ALA A 1166 46.36 41.97 -24.77
N ARG A 1167 45.23 41.74 -25.45
CA ARG A 1167 44.02 41.19 -24.81
C ARG A 1167 44.13 39.69 -24.52
N LEU A 1168 44.83 38.93 -25.36
CA LEU A 1168 45.14 37.53 -25.08
C LEU A 1168 46.12 37.42 -23.90
N ASP A 1169 47.13 38.29 -23.84
CA ASP A 1169 48.08 38.32 -22.72
C ASP A 1169 47.38 38.70 -21.40
N ALA A 1170 46.51 39.71 -21.40
CA ALA A 1170 45.71 40.07 -20.22
C ALA A 1170 44.75 38.94 -19.79
N ALA A 1171 44.16 38.22 -20.74
CA ALA A 1171 43.32 37.06 -20.45
C ALA A 1171 44.13 35.91 -19.83
N TYR A 1172 45.33 35.65 -20.34
CA TYR A 1172 46.25 34.67 -19.79
C TYR A 1172 46.64 34.98 -18.34
N GLU A 1173 47.10 36.21 -18.05
CA GLU A 1173 47.50 36.62 -16.70
C GLU A 1173 46.34 36.50 -15.70
N LYS A 1174 45.13 36.89 -16.13
CA LYS A 1174 43.93 36.79 -15.29
C LYS A 1174 43.55 35.35 -14.96
N VAL A 1175 43.72 34.43 -15.91
CA VAL A 1175 43.39 33.00 -15.70
C VAL A 1175 44.45 32.32 -14.83
N ILE A 1176 45.73 32.60 -15.05
CA ILE A 1176 46.82 32.03 -14.24
C ILE A 1176 46.80 32.56 -12.80
N ALA A 1177 46.40 33.82 -12.56
CA ALA A 1177 46.25 34.36 -11.22
C ALA A 1177 45.19 33.63 -10.36
N LEU A 1178 44.31 32.84 -11.00
CA LEU A 1178 43.30 32.01 -10.32
C LEU A 1178 43.77 30.57 -10.07
N ASP A 1179 44.98 30.20 -10.51
CA ASP A 1179 45.56 28.91 -10.17
C ASP A 1179 45.83 28.84 -8.65
N ASN A 1180 45.53 27.69 -8.03
CA ASN A 1180 45.58 27.41 -6.60
C ASN A 1180 44.64 28.28 -5.73
N SER A 1181 43.66 28.93 -6.35
CA SER A 1181 42.65 29.72 -5.65
C SER A 1181 41.61 28.83 -4.93
N PRO A 1182 40.93 29.36 -3.89
CA PRO A 1182 39.76 28.69 -3.30
C PRO A 1182 38.70 28.33 -4.35
N GLU A 1183 38.54 29.16 -5.39
CA GLU A 1183 37.60 28.97 -6.49
C GLU A 1183 37.97 27.76 -7.36
N GLU A 1184 39.25 27.55 -7.68
CA GLU A 1184 39.71 26.34 -8.39
C GLU A 1184 39.47 25.08 -7.54
N PHE A 1185 39.80 25.15 -6.25
CA PHE A 1185 39.59 24.02 -5.34
C PHE A 1185 38.10 23.67 -5.22
N GLN A 1186 37.22 24.67 -5.07
CA GLN A 1186 35.77 24.45 -5.05
C GLN A 1186 35.26 23.94 -6.41
N ALA A 1187 35.82 24.40 -7.52
CA ALA A 1187 35.50 23.88 -8.84
C ALA A 1187 35.88 22.39 -8.98
N LEU A 1188 37.02 21.96 -8.42
CA LEU A 1188 37.43 20.56 -8.37
C LEU A 1188 36.51 19.72 -7.49
N VAL A 1189 36.27 20.15 -6.24
CA VAL A 1189 35.42 19.43 -5.27
C VAL A 1189 33.98 19.30 -5.78
N SER A 1190 33.49 20.23 -6.60
CA SER A 1190 32.17 20.16 -7.21
C SER A 1190 32.09 19.35 -8.52
N ARG A 1191 33.21 18.93 -9.12
CA ARG A 1191 33.18 18.09 -10.33
C ARG A 1191 32.71 16.68 -10.00
N GLU A 1192 31.72 16.20 -10.75
CA GLU A 1192 31.17 14.86 -10.52
C GLU A 1192 32.21 13.73 -10.67
N PHE A 1193 33.08 13.78 -11.68
CA PHE A 1193 34.13 12.75 -11.85
C PHE A 1193 35.15 12.76 -10.69
N TRP A 1194 35.42 13.91 -10.08
CA TRP A 1194 36.35 14.01 -8.95
C TRP A 1194 35.72 13.47 -7.67
N GLN A 1195 34.45 13.80 -7.43
CA GLN A 1195 33.68 13.24 -6.32
C GLN A 1195 33.58 11.71 -6.44
N GLU A 1196 33.36 11.18 -7.65
CA GLU A 1196 33.34 9.73 -7.93
C GLU A 1196 34.71 9.09 -7.64
N PHE A 1197 35.81 9.74 -8.02
CA PHE A 1197 37.17 9.27 -7.72
C PHE A 1197 37.45 9.18 -6.22
N ILE A 1198 37.16 10.25 -5.46
CA ILE A 1198 37.40 10.29 -4.00
C ILE A 1198 36.53 9.27 -3.27
N THR A 1199 35.25 9.18 -3.63
CA THR A 1199 34.31 8.27 -2.96
C THR A 1199 34.63 6.80 -3.25
N ASN A 1200 35.07 6.47 -4.47
CA ASN A 1200 35.52 5.13 -4.82
C ASN A 1200 36.83 4.76 -4.09
N LYS A 1201 37.85 5.62 -4.15
CA LYS A 1201 39.17 5.35 -3.54
C LYS A 1201 39.12 5.22 -2.02
N TYR A 1202 38.26 5.99 -1.34
CA TYR A 1202 38.15 6.05 0.12
C TYR A 1202 36.86 5.42 0.68
N GLN A 1203 36.19 4.56 -0.10
CA GLN A 1203 34.91 3.94 0.22
C GLN A 1203 34.83 3.38 1.65
N LYS A 1204 35.81 2.58 2.08
CA LYS A 1204 35.81 1.95 3.43
C LYS A 1204 35.77 2.96 4.58
N LYS A 1205 36.43 4.12 4.44
CA LYS A 1205 36.41 5.17 5.47
C LYS A 1205 35.04 5.84 5.52
N LEU A 1206 34.48 6.12 4.35
CA LEU A 1206 33.16 6.72 4.17
C LEU A 1206 32.01 5.82 4.65
N GLU A 1207 32.14 4.49 4.51
CA GLU A 1207 31.19 3.50 5.04
C GLU A 1207 31.26 3.41 6.58
N LYS A 1208 32.47 3.42 7.15
CA LYS A 1208 32.65 3.39 8.61
C LYS A 1208 32.01 4.58 9.31
N GLU A 1209 32.18 5.78 8.77
CA GLU A 1209 31.56 7.01 9.31
C GLU A 1209 30.02 7.01 9.13
N ARG A 1210 29.50 6.25 8.16
CA ARG A 1210 28.05 6.13 7.89
C ARG A 1210 27.34 5.12 8.79
N GLN A 1211 28.05 4.13 9.34
CA GLN A 1211 27.46 3.03 10.12
C GLN A 1211 26.48 3.47 11.23
N PRO A 1212 26.78 4.50 12.06
CA PRO A 1212 25.85 4.91 13.13
C PRO A 1212 24.49 5.41 12.61
N PHE A 1213 24.46 5.99 11.41
CA PHE A 1213 23.23 6.45 10.76
C PHE A 1213 22.43 5.26 10.21
N GLN A 1214 23.12 4.24 9.68
CA GLN A 1214 22.50 3.00 9.23
C GLN A 1214 21.82 2.27 10.38
N ASP A 1215 22.52 2.11 11.52
CA ASP A 1215 21.99 1.39 12.68
C ASP A 1215 20.74 2.07 13.26
N ARG A 1216 20.77 3.41 13.40
CA ARG A 1216 19.59 4.18 13.83
C ARG A 1216 18.42 4.04 12.87
N GLN A 1217 18.72 4.04 11.57
CA GLN A 1217 17.69 3.94 10.56
C GLN A 1217 17.04 2.55 10.52
N ALA A 1218 17.83 1.48 10.71
CA ALA A 1218 17.33 0.12 10.85
C ALA A 1218 16.45 -0.04 12.09
N ALA A 1219 16.81 0.59 13.21
CA ALA A 1219 15.97 0.59 14.42
C ALA A 1219 14.60 1.26 14.19
N LEU A 1220 14.54 2.33 13.40
CA LEU A 1220 13.28 2.97 12.99
C LEU A 1220 12.44 2.05 12.10
N ASP A 1221 13.07 1.33 11.17
CA ASP A 1221 12.40 0.36 10.30
C ASP A 1221 11.77 -0.78 11.12
N ASP A 1222 12.53 -1.33 12.09
CA ASP A 1222 12.05 -2.36 13.03
C ASP A 1222 10.88 -1.85 13.89
N ALA A 1223 10.95 -0.61 14.41
CA ALA A 1223 9.89 -0.01 15.22
C ALA A 1223 8.60 0.25 14.41
N TYR A 1224 8.73 0.67 13.15
CA TYR A 1224 7.60 0.81 12.24
C TYR A 1224 6.95 -0.56 11.96
N LYS A 1225 7.76 -1.59 11.71
CA LYS A 1225 7.29 -2.97 11.49
C LYS A 1225 6.58 -3.56 12.72
N ALA A 1226 7.09 -3.29 13.92
CA ALA A 1226 6.47 -3.70 15.17
C ALA A 1226 5.15 -2.96 15.47
N LYS A 1227 4.73 -2.01 14.62
CA LYS A 1227 3.57 -1.13 14.81
C LYS A 1227 3.64 -0.30 16.09
N THR A 1228 4.85 -0.12 16.63
CA THR A 1228 5.10 0.73 17.80
C THR A 1228 5.28 2.20 17.43
N LEU A 1229 5.57 2.48 16.15
CA LEU A 1229 5.73 3.83 15.59
C LEU A 1229 4.71 4.06 14.47
N SER A 1230 4.10 5.25 14.42
CA SER A 1230 3.20 5.63 13.32
C SER A 1230 3.99 5.90 12.04
N PHE A 1231 3.33 5.84 10.87
CA PHE A 1231 3.98 6.16 9.59
C PHE A 1231 4.47 7.61 9.54
N ASP A 1232 3.70 8.55 10.11
CA ASP A 1232 4.04 9.98 10.12
C ASP A 1232 5.28 10.25 10.98
N ASP A 1233 5.38 9.58 12.14
CA ASP A 1233 6.56 9.68 13.01
C ASP A 1233 7.79 9.02 12.39
N TYR A 1234 7.61 7.88 11.71
CA TYR A 1234 8.68 7.18 11.00
C TYR A 1234 9.27 8.03 9.85
N ASP A 1235 8.41 8.60 9.00
CA ASP A 1235 8.84 9.43 7.85
C ASP A 1235 9.55 10.70 8.32
N THR A 1236 9.06 11.31 9.41
CA THR A 1236 9.69 12.49 10.02
C THR A 1236 11.09 12.17 10.55
N GLN A 1237 11.21 11.16 11.42
CA GLN A 1237 12.50 10.79 12.01
C GLN A 1237 13.51 10.29 10.97
N SER A 1238 13.04 9.62 9.92
CA SER A 1238 13.90 9.19 8.82
C SER A 1238 14.44 10.36 7.99
N LYS A 1239 13.62 11.38 7.73
CA LYS A 1239 14.07 12.61 7.03
C LYS A 1239 15.05 13.41 7.87
N GLU A 1240 14.85 13.50 9.18
CA GLU A 1240 15.77 14.19 10.10
C GLU A 1240 17.18 13.57 10.11
N LEU A 1241 17.32 12.26 9.87
CA LEU A 1241 18.62 11.58 9.77
C LEU A 1241 19.42 11.94 8.51
N GLN A 1242 18.78 12.42 7.43
CA GLN A 1242 19.46 12.66 6.14
C GLN A 1242 20.29 13.95 6.11
N ALA A 1243 19.81 15.02 6.75
CA ALA A 1243 20.51 16.31 6.78
C ALA A 1243 21.90 16.25 7.45
N PRO A 1244 22.07 15.69 8.67
CA PRO A 1244 23.38 15.59 9.30
C PRO A 1244 24.33 14.68 8.52
N LEU A 1245 23.82 13.60 7.90
CA LEU A 1245 24.62 12.70 7.07
C LEU A 1245 25.22 13.44 5.85
N ALA A 1246 24.43 14.28 5.18
CA ALA A 1246 24.90 15.02 4.00
C ALA A 1246 26.00 16.03 4.34
N ILE A 1247 25.90 16.70 5.49
CA ILE A 1247 26.92 17.64 5.98
C ILE A 1247 28.22 16.89 6.29
N GLN A 1248 28.15 15.83 7.08
CA GLN A 1248 29.32 15.06 7.50
C GLN A 1248 30.03 14.40 6.31
N GLU A 1249 29.27 13.92 5.32
CA GLU A 1249 29.83 13.35 4.08
C GLU A 1249 30.56 14.41 3.24
N ALA A 1250 30.00 15.61 3.09
CA ALA A 1250 30.61 16.70 2.32
C ALA A 1250 31.93 17.18 2.95
N GLU A 1251 31.97 17.36 4.28
CA GLU A 1251 33.18 17.73 5.03
C GLU A 1251 34.28 16.68 4.89
N LEU A 1252 33.90 15.40 4.90
CA LEU A 1252 34.85 14.30 4.73
C LEU A 1252 35.42 14.26 3.30
N ILE A 1253 34.60 14.45 2.26
CA ILE A 1253 35.06 14.52 0.87
C ILE A 1253 36.05 15.69 0.68
N GLU A 1254 35.77 16.85 1.27
CA GLU A 1254 36.68 18.00 1.20
C GLU A 1254 38.03 17.67 1.89
N THR A 1255 37.97 17.09 3.08
CA THR A 1255 39.17 16.68 3.84
C THR A 1255 40.01 15.66 3.08
N LEU A 1256 39.37 14.64 2.49
CA LEU A 1256 40.04 13.62 1.69
C LEU A 1256 40.61 14.20 0.40
N THR A 1257 39.94 15.18 -0.22
CA THR A 1257 40.46 15.88 -1.40
C THR A 1257 41.74 16.64 -1.08
N ARG A 1258 41.80 17.36 0.04
CA ARG A 1258 43.02 18.06 0.49
C ARG A 1258 44.17 17.10 0.75
N GLN A 1259 43.90 15.96 1.40
CA GLN A 1259 44.89 14.91 1.64
C GLN A 1259 45.43 14.31 0.34
N GLU A 1260 44.57 14.15 -0.67
CA GLU A 1260 44.95 13.57 -1.94
C GLU A 1260 45.79 14.53 -2.79
N LEU A 1261 45.41 15.82 -2.86
CA LEU A 1261 46.20 16.84 -3.56
C LEU A 1261 47.59 17.05 -2.92
N ALA A 1262 47.69 17.00 -1.59
CA ALA A 1262 48.96 17.12 -0.88
C ALA A 1262 49.97 16.01 -1.28
N LYS A 1263 49.48 14.82 -1.63
CA LYS A 1263 50.34 13.72 -2.11
C LYS A 1263 50.89 13.97 -3.51
N TYR A 1264 50.19 14.74 -4.35
CA TYR A 1264 50.66 15.08 -5.68
C TYR A 1264 51.76 16.14 -5.60
N SER A 1265 51.56 17.18 -4.79
CA SER A 1265 52.57 18.21 -4.55
C SER A 1265 53.85 17.67 -3.89
N ALA A 1266 53.75 16.64 -3.03
CA ALA A 1266 54.92 15.98 -2.44
C ALA A 1266 55.69 15.08 -3.41
N ARG A 1267 55.04 14.63 -4.51
CA ARG A 1267 55.65 13.80 -5.56
C ARG A 1267 56.42 14.66 -6.56
N ASP A 1268 55.85 15.79 -6.98
CA ASP A 1268 56.51 16.76 -7.86
C ASP A 1268 57.77 17.36 -7.20
N ALA A 1269 57.72 17.64 -5.89
CA ALA A 1269 58.89 18.11 -5.13
C ALA A 1269 59.99 17.03 -4.93
N GLY A 1270 59.66 15.74 -5.12
CA GLY A 1270 60.63 14.64 -5.04
C GLY A 1270 61.35 14.35 -6.36
N GLU A 1271 60.70 14.63 -7.50
CA GLU A 1271 61.30 14.51 -8.84
C GLU A 1271 62.21 15.70 -9.19
N GLU A 1272 61.90 16.92 -8.70
CA GLU A 1272 62.81 18.08 -8.87
C GLU A 1272 64.17 17.86 -8.16
N VAL A 1273 64.18 17.22 -6.99
CA VAL A 1273 65.44 16.93 -6.24
C VAL A 1273 66.26 15.80 -6.91
N ALA A 1274 65.62 14.90 -7.66
CA ALA A 1274 66.33 13.89 -8.44
C ALA A 1274 66.94 14.46 -9.73
N SER A 1275 66.32 15.49 -10.33
CA SER A 1275 66.84 16.15 -11.54
C SER A 1275 67.95 17.18 -11.30
N GLU A 1276 68.16 17.62 -10.05
CA GLU A 1276 69.31 18.46 -9.67
C GLU A 1276 70.56 17.63 -9.25
N SER A 1277 70.51 16.29 -9.39
CA SER A 1277 71.63 15.40 -9.08
C SER A 1277 72.09 14.48 -10.23
N GLU A 1278 71.79 14.84 -11.49
CA GLU A 1278 72.48 14.33 -12.70
C GLU A 1278 73.19 15.41 -13.50
#